data_AF-A0AAE1WUP8-F1
#
_entry.id   AF-A0AAE1WUP8-F1
#
_cell.length_a   1.000
_cell.length_b   1.000
_cell.length_c   1.000
_cell.angle_alpha   90.00
_cell.angle_beta   90.00
_cell.angle_gamma   90.00
#
_symmetry.space_group_name_H-M   'P 1'
#
loop_
_entity.id
_entity.type
_entity.pdbx_description
1 polymer ?
#
loop_
_entity_poly.entity_id
_entity_poly.type
_entity_poly.pdbx_seq_one_letter_code
_entity_poly.pdbx_strand_id
1 'polypeptide(L)'
;MVLNKMSTVATDSLLLLHHHHHIHRASLRSIPKFQLISKKPPPFHLICSQASDSRFNNGASLCYRYPQLPRALSSTGAAVVETSESSGITFSETFELNRTEKDYAIETPFETKSALREGQAYYEVTIEFSKKTKIAAINFVLKDDESGHWYQHRGRDFKVPLVDHLHNDENFIGAKKGLGIWPGALGPLASILLKPEAAESKGEDIGELSLQNRPLQSFYEEHSVVKEIVACNTVSVSVRHCQEKAKNILYLETDLPGDVVVHWGVCRDESKSWEIPAEPYPPETIIFKNKALRTLLQQKNDRDGSWGSFVLDEGLFAFVFVLKLNENTWLNCKGNDFYIPFSSSVALDEHSGLSRSEVKEDHEEYGSPMISGSASESKEAVPAYTDKIINEIRNLVNDISSEKSRETKSKEAHEIILQEIEKLAAEAYSIFRSSLPTLPEANLSKEEVLQPPVKITSGTGSGFEILCQGFNWESHKSGKWYVELHEKTSKLSSLGFTVIWLPPPTDSVSPEGYMPRDLYNLNSRYGNIDQLKVLVKRLHEVGITVLGDVVLNHRCAQYRNQNGVWNIFGGRLNWDDRAIVADDPHFQGRGNKSSGDNFHAAPNIDHSQEFVRKDIREWLCWLREEIGYDGWRLDFVRGFWGGYVKDYMDSSMPYFAVGEYWDSLSYTYGEMDHNQDAHRQRIVDWINATNGTAGAFDVTTKGILHSALERCEYWRLSDAKGKPPGVVGWWPSRAVTFIENHDTGSTQGHWRFPSGKEMQGYAYILTHPGTPSVFYDHIFSEYQSEISALISVRKRNKIQCRSTVKIIKAERDVYAAMIDEKLAMKIGPGHYEPSNGQQNWSLAIEGRDYKPALRSPLSTRICRSGAAESYQESLQAYNPNPQDLTDEFNELVGKTLINENGTRRNLGEDDCKATNPIDRCWRCDRDWAKHRKRLADCVRGFGHHTTGGKKGRYYLVDDPSDDDMDHPKPGTLRHAILQTEPLWIIFKHSMVIKLKNELIMTSDKTIDGRGVLVHIAYGAGITIQFVHNIIIHNIWIHDIVPTSGGMIRDTLSHIGLRTQADGDAINIYTSSNIWIDHVSLSKGTDGLIDVIEGSTAITISNCKFNHHNDVMLLGAHESNSRDAIMQVTVAFNRFGKGLIQRMPRVRWGFAHVVNNDYSHWELYAIGGSAHPTIISQGNRFRASNYRYTKEVTKRDYATKDEWMKWQWRSEGDMFKNGAFFTESGKPLEHSKSPLVGMNLIRYRPGTFVGTLTRWAGALKCRKGKLC
;
A
#
# COMPACT_ATOMS: atom_id res chain seq x y z
N MET A 1 -21.08 68.93 13.56
CA MET A 1 -20.32 68.97 12.29
C MET A 1 -20.59 67.64 11.58
N VAL A 2 -21.39 67.51 10.52
CA VAL A 2 -21.90 68.47 9.52
C VAL A 2 -20.81 69.05 8.62
N LEU A 3 -20.68 68.52 7.39
CA LEU A 3 -21.05 69.25 6.17
C LEU A 3 -21.05 68.35 4.90
N ASN A 4 -21.93 68.69 3.95
CA ASN A 4 -21.95 68.34 2.52
C ASN A 4 -22.08 66.87 2.07
N LYS A 5 -22.63 66.57 0.87
CA LYS A 5 -23.82 67.11 0.16
C LYS A 5 -24.09 66.28 -1.12
N MET A 6 -25.32 66.39 -1.62
CA MET A 6 -25.79 66.13 -3.00
C MET A 6 -26.21 64.72 -3.44
N SER A 7 -27.26 64.76 -4.25
CA SER A 7 -27.99 63.75 -5.03
C SER A 7 -27.39 63.66 -6.47
N THR A 8 -27.95 63.05 -7.53
CA THR A 8 -29.36 62.72 -7.89
C THR A 8 -29.42 61.81 -9.15
N VAL A 9 -30.55 61.08 -9.34
CA VAL A 9 -31.21 60.71 -10.64
C VAL A 9 -30.68 59.58 -11.56
N ALA A 10 -31.65 58.75 -11.99
CA ALA A 10 -31.82 57.76 -13.08
C ALA A 10 -30.72 57.51 -14.14
N THR A 11 -30.55 56.28 -14.66
CA THR A 11 -31.42 55.64 -15.71
C THR A 11 -30.96 54.17 -15.99
N ASP A 12 -31.71 53.21 -16.57
CA ASP A 12 -33.17 52.96 -16.74
C ASP A 12 -33.47 51.48 -17.17
N SER A 13 -34.71 51.15 -17.56
CA SER A 13 -35.29 50.05 -18.40
C SER A 13 -34.46 48.81 -18.84
N LEU A 14 -34.98 47.57 -18.93
CA LEU A 14 -36.33 47.09 -19.36
C LEU A 14 -36.84 45.79 -18.66
N LEU A 15 -38.16 45.73 -18.39
CA LEU A 15 -39.20 44.66 -18.60
C LEU A 15 -38.90 43.15 -18.38
N LEU A 16 -39.80 42.25 -17.93
CA LEU A 16 -41.25 42.20 -17.58
C LEU A 16 -41.42 41.35 -16.27
N LEU A 17 -42.21 41.71 -15.24
CA LEU A 17 -43.68 41.52 -15.04
C LEU A 17 -44.14 40.02 -14.91
N HIS A 18 -45.05 39.59 -14.00
CA HIS A 18 -46.15 40.29 -13.30
C HIS A 18 -46.59 39.73 -11.90
N HIS A 19 -47.06 40.64 -11.03
CA HIS A 19 -48.08 40.58 -9.93
C HIS A 19 -48.36 39.38 -8.98
N HIS A 20 -47.94 39.56 -7.72
CA HIS A 20 -48.75 39.81 -6.48
C HIS A 20 -50.29 39.58 -6.35
N HIS A 21 -50.66 39.16 -5.11
CA HIS A 21 -51.81 39.59 -4.23
C HIS A 21 -53.17 38.83 -4.09
N HIS A 22 -53.30 38.12 -2.94
CA HIS A 22 -54.27 38.27 -1.83
C HIS A 22 -55.82 37.99 -1.91
N ILE A 23 -56.25 37.08 -1.00
CA ILE A 23 -57.34 37.23 0.03
C ILE A 23 -58.84 36.90 -0.30
N HIS A 24 -59.25 35.70 0.14
CA HIS A 24 -60.49 35.27 0.86
C HIS A 24 -61.96 35.47 0.38
N ARG A 25 -62.74 34.35 0.54
CA ARG A 25 -64.22 34.17 0.75
C ARG A 25 -65.15 34.43 -0.46
N ALA A 26 -66.31 33.78 -0.64
CA ALA A 26 -66.91 32.49 -0.15
C ALA A 26 -68.26 32.20 -0.88
N SER A 27 -68.85 30.99 -0.72
CA SER A 27 -70.26 30.59 -1.09
C SER A 27 -70.58 30.37 -2.60
N LEU A 28 -71.57 29.55 -3.07
CA LEU A 28 -72.66 28.72 -2.46
C LEU A 28 -73.26 27.65 -3.46
N ARG A 29 -73.85 26.53 -2.96
CA ARG A 29 -74.85 25.57 -3.59
C ARG A 29 -74.37 24.61 -4.73
N SER A 30 -74.95 23.42 -5.04
CA SER A 30 -75.87 22.41 -4.40
C SER A 30 -75.95 21.13 -5.32
N ILE A 31 -75.83 19.84 -4.92
CA ILE A 31 -76.71 18.91 -4.12
C ILE A 31 -78.05 18.55 -4.85
N PRO A 32 -78.64 17.30 -4.83
CA PRO A 32 -78.45 16.05 -4.02
C PRO A 32 -78.24 14.73 -4.86
N LYS A 33 -78.13 13.45 -4.38
CA LYS A 33 -78.89 12.65 -3.37
C LYS A 33 -78.18 11.39 -2.80
N PHE A 34 -78.34 11.16 -1.47
CA PHE A 34 -78.62 9.92 -0.69
C PHE A 34 -77.66 8.68 -0.74
N GLN A 35 -77.46 7.81 0.29
CA GLN A 35 -77.65 7.71 1.79
C GLN A 35 -77.08 6.29 2.22
N LEU A 36 -76.82 5.80 3.47
CA LEU A 36 -76.68 6.26 4.88
C LEU A 36 -76.01 5.13 5.76
N ILE A 37 -75.67 5.43 7.05
CA ILE A 37 -75.62 4.53 8.26
C ILE A 37 -74.54 3.40 8.38
N SER A 38 -73.88 3.11 9.54
CA SER A 38 -73.53 3.91 10.76
C SER A 38 -72.54 3.23 11.77
N LYS A 39 -71.70 4.05 12.46
CA LYS A 39 -71.22 3.98 13.89
C LYS A 39 -70.27 2.85 14.42
N LYS A 40 -69.72 3.08 15.64
CA LYS A 40 -68.65 2.37 16.43
C LYS A 40 -69.23 1.68 17.71
N PRO A 41 -68.49 1.03 18.68
CA PRO A 41 -67.06 0.62 18.77
C PRO A 41 -66.78 -0.92 19.12
N PRO A 42 -66.27 -1.43 20.30
CA PRO A 42 -65.36 -2.62 20.38
C PRO A 42 -65.90 -3.78 21.31
N PRO A 43 -65.13 -4.73 21.94
CA PRO A 43 -63.83 -5.43 21.68
C PRO A 43 -63.87 -7.01 21.85
N PHE A 44 -62.69 -7.68 21.76
CA PHE A 44 -62.24 -8.92 22.49
C PHE A 44 -62.60 -10.41 22.11
N HIS A 45 -61.52 -11.22 22.02
CA HIS A 45 -61.27 -12.58 22.61
C HIS A 45 -61.58 -13.97 21.94
N LEU A 46 -60.47 -14.75 21.80
CA LEU A 46 -60.20 -16.14 22.27
C LEU A 46 -60.39 -17.41 21.39
N ILE A 47 -59.61 -18.45 21.80
CA ILE A 47 -59.51 -19.88 21.36
C ILE A 47 -58.83 -20.08 19.97
N CYS A 48 -57.62 -20.69 19.85
CA CYS A 48 -57.21 -22.12 19.93
C CYS A 48 -57.82 -23.03 18.83
N SER A 49 -57.18 -24.08 18.29
CA SER A 49 -55.90 -24.77 18.60
C SER A 49 -55.50 -25.74 17.45
N GLN A 50 -54.24 -26.21 17.39
CA GLN A 50 -53.76 -27.56 16.93
C GLN A 50 -54.24 -28.16 15.56
N ALA A 51 -53.51 -29.06 14.87
CA ALA A 51 -52.11 -29.50 14.85
C ALA A 51 -51.85 -30.39 13.60
N SER A 52 -50.60 -30.87 13.47
CA SER A 52 -50.20 -32.19 12.91
C SER A 52 -50.49 -32.59 11.44
N ASP A 53 -49.37 -32.70 10.70
CA ASP A 53 -48.90 -33.91 9.98
C ASP A 53 -49.20 -34.19 8.49
N SER A 54 -48.28 -34.99 7.92
CA SER A 54 -48.28 -35.66 6.62
C SER A 54 -48.23 -34.81 5.33
N ARG A 55 -47.74 -35.29 4.18
CA ARG A 55 -46.50 -36.04 3.81
C ARG A 55 -46.48 -36.18 2.28
N PHE A 56 -45.30 -36.06 1.65
CA PHE A 56 -44.93 -36.60 0.32
C PHE A 56 -45.64 -36.15 -0.99
N ASN A 57 -44.80 -35.57 -1.86
CA ASN A 57 -44.64 -35.82 -3.30
C ASN A 57 -45.60 -35.30 -4.39
N ASN A 58 -44.93 -34.89 -5.48
CA ASN A 58 -45.29 -34.85 -6.90
C ASN A 58 -46.45 -33.92 -7.33
N GLY A 59 -46.14 -33.03 -8.27
CA GLY A 59 -47.10 -32.23 -9.03
C GLY A 59 -47.22 -32.66 -10.49
N ALA A 60 -48.29 -32.23 -11.15
CA ALA A 60 -48.49 -32.30 -12.60
C ALA A 60 -49.44 -31.16 -13.04
N SER A 61 -49.46 -30.83 -14.33
CA SER A 61 -50.17 -29.68 -14.92
C SER A 61 -51.34 -30.08 -15.83
N LEU A 62 -52.32 -29.17 -16.00
CA LEU A 62 -53.33 -29.12 -17.09
C LEU A 62 -53.79 -27.64 -17.21
N CYS A 63 -53.70 -26.97 -18.38
CA CYS A 63 -54.61 -26.96 -19.55
C CYS A 63 -55.87 -26.05 -19.35
N TYR A 64 -56.52 -25.41 -20.34
CA TYR A 64 -56.42 -25.41 -21.83
C TYR A 64 -57.24 -24.22 -22.45
N ARG A 65 -56.85 -23.61 -23.60
CA ARG A 65 -57.68 -23.23 -24.82
C ARG A 65 -57.17 -22.03 -25.67
N TYR A 66 -57.71 -21.92 -26.90
CA TYR A 66 -57.34 -21.15 -28.12
C TYR A 66 -58.37 -20.01 -28.46
N PRO A 67 -58.33 -19.26 -29.61
CA PRO A 67 -57.38 -19.11 -30.76
C PRO A 67 -56.92 -17.62 -31.02
N GLN A 68 -56.23 -17.12 -32.07
CA GLN A 68 -56.08 -17.41 -33.53
C GLN A 68 -54.63 -17.17 -34.10
N LEU A 69 -54.49 -17.11 -35.44
CA LEU A 69 -53.33 -17.30 -36.36
C LEU A 69 -53.03 -16.03 -37.22
N PRO A 70 -52.06 -15.97 -38.19
CA PRO A 70 -50.88 -16.83 -38.47
C PRO A 70 -49.54 -16.11 -38.82
N ARG A 71 -48.39 -16.78 -38.54
CA ARG A 71 -47.13 -16.95 -39.34
C ARG A 71 -45.95 -17.23 -38.37
N ALA A 72 -45.51 -18.47 -38.08
CA ALA A 72 -44.89 -19.53 -38.93
C ALA A 72 -43.42 -19.21 -39.33
N LEU A 73 -42.36 -20.01 -39.12
CA LEU A 73 -42.06 -21.31 -38.44
C LEU A 73 -40.62 -21.19 -37.80
N SER A 74 -39.98 -22.08 -37.00
CA SER A 74 -40.02 -23.54 -36.69
C SER A 74 -39.31 -24.48 -37.69
N SER A 75 -38.57 -25.55 -37.31
CA SER A 75 -37.92 -25.96 -36.03
C SER A 75 -36.97 -27.18 -36.25
N THR A 76 -36.01 -27.38 -35.34
CA THR A 76 -35.13 -28.56 -35.04
C THR A 76 -35.35 -29.94 -35.74
N GLY A 77 -34.25 -30.66 -36.11
CA GLY A 77 -34.22 -32.14 -36.04
C GLY A 77 -33.27 -32.98 -36.94
N ALA A 78 -32.10 -33.37 -36.41
CA ALA A 78 -31.34 -34.65 -36.55
C ALA A 78 -31.15 -35.45 -37.88
N ALA A 79 -29.86 -35.84 -38.10
CA ALA A 79 -29.32 -37.17 -38.45
C ALA A 79 -29.23 -37.76 -39.91
N VAL A 80 -27.97 -37.96 -40.34
CA VAL A 80 -27.36 -39.13 -41.06
C VAL A 80 -27.86 -39.56 -42.46
N VAL A 81 -26.94 -39.67 -43.43
CA VAL A 81 -26.65 -40.82 -44.35
C VAL A 81 -25.61 -40.40 -45.43
N GLU A 82 -24.68 -41.30 -45.79
CA GLU A 82 -23.80 -41.18 -46.97
C GLU A 82 -24.34 -42.01 -48.15
N THR A 83 -24.06 -41.65 -49.41
CA THR A 83 -23.43 -42.49 -50.49
C THR A 83 -23.68 -41.99 -51.93
N SER A 84 -22.86 -42.52 -52.86
CA SER A 84 -23.02 -42.64 -54.33
C SER A 84 -23.04 -41.39 -55.24
N GLU A 85 -21.85 -41.10 -55.79
CA GLU A 85 -21.50 -41.15 -57.24
C GLU A 85 -22.27 -40.36 -58.35
N SER A 86 -21.52 -40.12 -59.44
CA SER A 86 -21.96 -39.83 -60.82
C SER A 86 -22.36 -38.40 -61.23
N SER A 87 -21.33 -37.58 -61.42
CA SER A 87 -21.10 -36.79 -62.66
C SER A 87 -22.28 -36.05 -63.34
N GLY A 88 -22.30 -34.72 -63.16
CA GLY A 88 -22.40 -33.79 -64.29
C GLY A 88 -23.78 -33.25 -64.67
N ILE A 89 -24.10 -32.05 -64.16
CA ILE A 89 -24.67 -30.91 -64.92
C ILE A 89 -24.42 -29.63 -64.09
N THR A 90 -24.19 -28.50 -64.76
CA THR A 90 -23.78 -27.24 -64.15
C THR A 90 -24.87 -26.61 -63.28
N PHE A 91 -24.50 -26.12 -62.09
CA PHE A 91 -25.29 -25.15 -61.33
C PHE A 91 -24.43 -23.94 -60.96
N SER A 92 -24.99 -22.75 -61.18
CA SER A 92 -24.42 -21.47 -60.77
C SER A 92 -25.17 -20.95 -59.54
N GLU A 93 -24.49 -20.80 -58.41
CA GLU A 93 -25.04 -20.08 -57.24
C GLU A 93 -24.40 -18.70 -57.07
N THR A 94 -25.17 -17.76 -56.52
CA THR A 94 -24.76 -16.38 -56.29
C THR A 94 -24.91 -16.06 -54.80
N PHE A 95 -23.80 -15.91 -54.09
CA PHE A 95 -23.81 -15.81 -52.63
C PHE A 95 -24.08 -14.39 -52.11
N GLU A 96 -25.14 -14.25 -51.31
CA GLU A 96 -25.35 -13.09 -50.42
C GLU A 96 -24.79 -13.38 -49.02
N LEU A 97 -23.96 -12.47 -48.49
CA LEU A 97 -23.32 -12.64 -47.18
C LEU A 97 -24.25 -12.24 -46.03
N ASN A 98 -24.94 -13.22 -45.44
CA ASN A 98 -25.77 -13.04 -44.24
C ASN A 98 -25.46 -14.08 -43.13
N ARG A 99 -24.42 -13.77 -42.32
CA ARG A 99 -24.07 -14.29 -40.98
C ARG A 99 -24.25 -15.79 -40.67
N THR A 100 -23.14 -16.45 -40.33
CA THR A 100 -23.01 -17.17 -39.05
C THR A 100 -21.55 -17.22 -38.59
N GLU A 101 -21.23 -17.87 -37.47
CA GLU A 101 -19.88 -17.92 -36.89
C GLU A 101 -18.95 -18.94 -37.58
N LYS A 102 -17.63 -18.68 -37.55
CA LYS A 102 -16.52 -19.60 -37.90
C LYS A 102 -16.61 -20.27 -39.28
N ASP A 103 -16.08 -19.59 -40.31
CA ASP A 103 -14.76 -19.92 -40.87
C ASP A 103 -14.38 -18.89 -41.95
N TYR A 104 -13.10 -18.81 -42.33
CA TYR A 104 -12.55 -17.69 -43.13
C TYR A 104 -12.05 -18.08 -44.53
N ALA A 105 -12.26 -19.34 -44.97
CA ALA A 105 -11.79 -19.85 -46.25
C ALA A 105 -12.86 -20.73 -46.95
N ILE A 106 -12.68 -20.96 -48.25
CA ILE A 106 -13.45 -21.90 -49.06
C ILE A 106 -12.46 -22.89 -49.68
N GLU A 107 -12.77 -24.17 -49.61
CA GLU A 107 -11.94 -25.27 -50.12
C GLU A 107 -12.52 -25.79 -51.45
N THR A 108 -11.68 -25.98 -52.46
CA THR A 108 -12.10 -26.35 -53.83
C THR A 108 -11.15 -27.41 -54.40
N PRO A 109 -11.61 -28.64 -54.68
CA PRO A 109 -10.76 -29.70 -55.24
C PRO A 109 -10.45 -29.48 -56.73
N PHE A 110 -9.32 -30.00 -57.20
CA PHE A 110 -8.87 -29.87 -58.58
C PHE A 110 -9.43 -30.99 -59.48
N GLU A 111 -10.31 -30.67 -60.43
CA GLU A 111 -10.74 -31.63 -61.45
C GLU A 111 -9.61 -31.93 -62.46
N THR A 112 -9.42 -33.21 -62.78
CA THR A 112 -8.35 -33.66 -63.68
C THR A 112 -8.83 -33.76 -65.13
N LYS A 113 -8.69 -32.69 -65.92
CA LYS A 113 -8.95 -32.76 -67.37
C LYS A 113 -7.81 -33.50 -68.09
N SER A 114 -8.19 -34.42 -68.99
CA SER A 114 -7.32 -35.50 -69.43
C SER A 114 -6.30 -35.12 -70.51
N ALA A 115 -5.03 -35.38 -70.18
CA ALA A 115 -3.95 -35.80 -71.07
C ALA A 115 -3.60 -34.97 -72.33
N LEU A 116 -2.35 -34.45 -72.35
CA LEU A 116 -1.49 -34.55 -73.53
C LEU A 116 0.02 -34.46 -73.18
N ARG A 117 0.67 -35.64 -73.14
CA ARG A 117 2.11 -35.95 -73.19
C ARG A 117 3.09 -35.26 -72.22
N GLU A 118 3.62 -36.11 -71.33
CA GLU A 118 4.98 -36.11 -70.76
C GLU A 118 5.48 -34.86 -70.01
N GLY A 119 5.32 -34.90 -68.68
CA GLY A 119 6.23 -34.23 -67.74
C GLY A 119 5.56 -33.28 -66.75
N GLN A 120 4.46 -32.61 -67.14
CA GLN A 120 3.78 -31.63 -66.30
C GLN A 120 2.26 -31.77 -66.41
N ALA A 121 1.59 -32.04 -65.28
CA ALA A 121 0.15 -31.92 -65.16
C ALA A 121 -0.20 -30.47 -64.81
N TYR A 122 -1.26 -29.95 -65.43
CA TYR A 122 -1.78 -28.60 -65.17
C TYR A 122 -3.23 -28.71 -64.71
N TYR A 123 -3.54 -28.06 -63.60
CA TYR A 123 -4.88 -27.97 -63.04
C TYR A 123 -5.39 -26.53 -63.19
N GLU A 124 -6.63 -26.37 -63.63
CA GLU A 124 -7.26 -25.08 -63.91
C GLU A 124 -8.49 -24.92 -63.01
N VAL A 125 -8.60 -23.78 -62.33
CA VAL A 125 -9.73 -23.45 -61.44
C VAL A 125 -10.31 -22.11 -61.89
N THR A 126 -11.57 -22.12 -62.30
CA THR A 126 -12.30 -20.93 -62.73
C THR A 126 -13.11 -20.37 -61.57
N ILE A 127 -12.94 -19.08 -61.28
CA ILE A 127 -13.67 -18.37 -60.21
C ILE A 127 -14.40 -17.19 -60.85
N GLU A 128 -15.74 -17.23 -60.85
CA GLU A 128 -16.57 -16.16 -61.42
C GLU A 128 -16.93 -15.10 -60.36
N PHE A 129 -16.95 -13.83 -60.77
CA PHE A 129 -17.23 -12.70 -59.89
C PHE A 129 -18.49 -11.94 -60.32
N SER A 130 -19.43 -11.76 -59.39
CA SER A 130 -20.59 -10.90 -59.61
C SER A 130 -20.18 -9.42 -59.75
N LYS A 131 -20.74 -8.69 -60.72
CA LYS A 131 -20.36 -7.31 -61.06
C LYS A 131 -20.66 -6.23 -60.00
N LYS A 132 -20.99 -6.60 -58.75
CA LYS A 132 -21.35 -5.67 -57.67
C LYS A 132 -20.33 -5.57 -56.52
N THR A 133 -19.27 -6.38 -56.48
CA THR A 133 -18.23 -6.32 -55.43
C THR A 133 -16.87 -5.91 -56.00
N LYS A 134 -16.15 -5.03 -55.29
CA LYS A 134 -14.77 -4.65 -55.63
C LYS A 134 -13.80 -5.53 -54.85
N ILE A 135 -13.25 -6.55 -55.51
CA ILE A 135 -12.27 -7.49 -54.94
C ILE A 135 -10.88 -7.09 -55.45
N ALA A 136 -9.94 -6.83 -54.54
CA ALA A 136 -8.60 -6.36 -54.90
C ALA A 136 -7.57 -7.49 -55.07
N ALA A 137 -7.79 -8.66 -54.45
CA ALA A 137 -6.92 -9.82 -54.56
C ALA A 137 -7.67 -11.09 -54.14
N ILE A 138 -7.20 -12.23 -54.62
CA ILE A 138 -7.51 -13.56 -54.09
C ILE A 138 -6.33 -13.99 -53.21
N ASN A 139 -6.60 -14.50 -52.01
CA ASN A 139 -5.62 -15.24 -51.21
C ASN A 139 -6.03 -16.71 -51.21
N PHE A 140 -5.09 -17.64 -51.31
CA PHE A 140 -5.36 -19.08 -51.22
C PHE A 140 -4.17 -19.86 -50.63
N VAL A 141 -4.45 -21.07 -50.19
CA VAL A 141 -3.47 -22.07 -49.74
C VAL A 141 -3.73 -23.38 -50.47
N LEU A 142 -2.70 -24.22 -50.58
CA LEU A 142 -2.84 -25.57 -51.14
C LEU A 142 -2.78 -26.58 -49.99
N LYS A 143 -3.49 -27.69 -50.16
CA LYS A 143 -3.57 -28.79 -49.19
C LYS A 143 -3.28 -30.09 -49.93
N ASP A 144 -2.52 -30.98 -49.30
CA ASP A 144 -2.46 -32.38 -49.69
C ASP A 144 -3.55 -33.15 -48.93
N ASP A 145 -4.45 -33.81 -49.65
CA ASP A 145 -5.61 -34.50 -49.07
C ASP A 145 -5.26 -35.87 -48.46
N GLU A 146 -4.14 -36.51 -48.85
CA GLU A 146 -3.71 -37.77 -48.23
C GLU A 146 -2.99 -37.54 -46.89
N SER A 147 -2.16 -36.49 -46.79
CA SER A 147 -1.43 -36.15 -45.54
C SER A 147 -2.10 -35.08 -44.67
N GLY A 148 -3.10 -34.38 -45.18
CA GLY A 148 -3.77 -33.25 -44.52
C GLY A 148 -2.90 -32.00 -44.35
N HIS A 149 -1.72 -31.94 -44.96
CA HIS A 149 -0.77 -30.84 -44.78
C HIS A 149 -1.10 -29.64 -45.66
N TRP A 150 -0.99 -28.44 -45.09
CA TRP A 150 -1.21 -27.16 -45.78
C TRP A 150 0.12 -26.52 -46.20
N TYR A 151 0.19 -26.08 -47.45
CA TYR A 151 1.35 -25.43 -48.05
C TYR A 151 1.14 -23.91 -48.12
N GLN A 152 2.06 -23.18 -47.51
CA GLN A 152 2.11 -21.72 -47.43
C GLN A 152 3.52 -21.22 -47.77
N HIS A 153 3.64 -20.07 -48.43
CA HIS A 153 4.95 -19.48 -48.68
C HIS A 153 5.45 -18.70 -47.46
N ARG A 154 6.42 -19.27 -46.74
CA ARG A 154 7.02 -18.68 -45.52
C ARG A 154 5.96 -18.30 -44.45
N GLY A 155 4.99 -19.19 -44.23
CA GLY A 155 3.90 -18.98 -43.26
C GLY A 155 2.87 -17.93 -43.68
N ARG A 156 2.66 -17.74 -44.99
CA ARG A 156 1.64 -16.85 -45.56
C ARG A 156 0.94 -17.51 -46.75
N ASP A 157 -0.31 -17.15 -46.94
CA ASP A 157 -1.13 -17.55 -48.09
C ASP A 157 -0.55 -17.01 -49.41
N PHE A 158 -0.76 -17.74 -50.50
CA PHE A 158 -0.46 -17.28 -51.84
C PHE A 158 -1.45 -16.19 -52.26
N LYS A 159 -0.97 -15.07 -52.80
CA LYS A 159 -1.79 -13.90 -53.10
C LYS A 159 -1.71 -13.51 -54.59
N VAL A 160 -2.87 -13.46 -55.24
CA VAL A 160 -3.04 -13.02 -56.63
C VAL A 160 -3.79 -11.67 -56.61
N PRO A 161 -3.13 -10.53 -56.86
CA PRO A 161 -3.82 -9.25 -57.02
C PRO A 161 -4.66 -9.22 -58.29
N LEU A 162 -5.86 -8.63 -58.22
CA LEU A 162 -6.79 -8.44 -59.35
C LEU A 162 -6.88 -6.98 -59.82
N VAL A 163 -6.07 -6.09 -59.24
CA VAL A 163 -6.08 -4.65 -59.50
C VAL A 163 -5.38 -4.35 -60.83
N ASP A 164 -6.11 -4.52 -61.94
CA ASP A 164 -5.96 -3.77 -63.21
C ASP A 164 -7.03 -4.17 -64.26
N HIS A 165 -7.69 -5.33 -64.13
CA HIS A 165 -8.65 -5.85 -65.12
C HIS A 165 -10.05 -5.18 -65.16
N LEU A 166 -10.20 -3.97 -64.60
CA LEU A 166 -11.50 -3.27 -64.54
C LEU A 166 -11.45 -1.79 -65.00
N HIS A 167 -10.64 -1.47 -66.02
CA HIS A 167 -10.96 -0.38 -66.96
C HIS A 167 -10.16 -0.50 -68.27
N ASN A 168 -10.77 -1.11 -69.30
CA ASN A 168 -10.97 -0.52 -70.63
C ASN A 168 -11.70 -1.51 -71.55
N ASP A 169 -12.65 -1.01 -72.33
CA ASP A 169 -13.26 -1.75 -73.43
C ASP A 169 -12.38 -1.65 -74.71
N GLU A 170 -12.54 -2.65 -75.59
CA GLU A 170 -12.03 -2.76 -76.96
C GLU A 170 -10.52 -3.06 -77.21
N ASN A 171 -10.31 -4.07 -78.08
CA ASN A 171 -9.13 -4.37 -78.90
C ASN A 171 -7.83 -4.96 -78.27
N PHE A 172 -7.75 -6.32 -78.27
CA PHE A 172 -6.77 -7.15 -79.02
C PHE A 172 -5.50 -6.42 -79.57
N ILE A 173 -4.23 -6.87 -79.43
CA ILE A 173 -3.58 -8.19 -79.24
C ILE A 173 -2.25 -8.00 -78.47
N GLY A 174 -1.75 -8.99 -77.69
CA GLY A 174 -0.30 -9.05 -77.37
C GLY A 174 0.09 -9.92 -76.16
N ALA A 175 1.24 -10.59 -76.20
CA ALA A 175 1.69 -11.52 -75.15
C ALA A 175 2.92 -11.05 -74.36
N LYS A 176 2.92 -11.36 -73.05
CA LYS A 176 4.06 -11.56 -72.12
C LYS A 176 5.33 -10.69 -72.28
N LYS A 177 5.47 -9.69 -71.39
CA LYS A 177 6.68 -9.36 -70.59
C LYS A 177 6.16 -8.80 -69.25
N GLY A 178 6.81 -8.91 -68.10
CA GLY A 178 8.10 -9.51 -67.72
C GLY A 178 8.64 -8.75 -66.50
N LEU A 179 8.97 -9.43 -65.39
CA LEU A 179 9.41 -8.76 -64.15
C LEU A 179 10.72 -7.98 -64.40
N GLY A 180 10.67 -6.66 -64.22
CA GLY A 180 11.78 -5.74 -64.42
C GLY A 180 11.99 -4.81 -63.21
N ILE A 181 13.26 -4.49 -62.94
CA ILE A 181 13.71 -3.70 -61.79
C ILE A 181 13.56 -2.20 -62.09
N TRP A 182 13.26 -1.38 -61.07
CA TRP A 182 13.49 0.07 -61.12
C TRP A 182 14.32 0.54 -59.90
N PRO A 183 15.34 1.40 -60.06
CA PRO A 183 16.33 1.69 -59.02
C PRO A 183 16.05 2.99 -58.23
N GLY A 184 16.92 3.29 -57.27
CA GLY A 184 16.94 4.55 -56.51
C GLY A 184 17.42 5.78 -57.31
N ALA A 185 17.76 6.91 -56.67
CA ALA A 185 18.13 7.05 -55.26
C ALA A 185 17.94 8.48 -54.70
N LEU A 186 18.44 8.68 -53.48
CA LEU A 186 18.70 10.00 -52.87
C LEU A 186 19.48 10.93 -53.81
N GLY A 187 19.12 12.23 -53.81
CA GLY A 187 19.89 13.30 -54.44
C GLY A 187 19.89 14.54 -53.54
N PRO A 188 21.03 14.95 -52.94
CA PRO A 188 21.10 16.13 -52.09
C PRO A 188 21.14 17.42 -52.91
N LEU A 189 20.69 18.53 -52.33
CA LEU A 189 20.81 19.86 -52.94
C LEU A 189 22.28 20.32 -52.93
N ALA A 190 22.84 20.53 -54.11
CA ALA A 190 24.08 21.27 -54.25
C ALA A 190 23.85 22.77 -54.08
N SER A 191 24.77 23.44 -53.36
CA SER A 191 25.19 24.81 -53.71
C SER A 191 26.58 25.17 -53.16
N ILE A 192 27.56 24.28 -53.33
CA ILE A 192 28.95 24.71 -53.59
C ILE A 192 29.29 24.33 -55.04
N LEU A 193 30.04 25.20 -55.70
CA LEU A 193 30.09 25.34 -57.15
C LEU A 193 31.16 24.48 -57.83
N LEU A 194 30.80 23.98 -59.03
CA LEU A 194 31.66 23.55 -60.15
C LEU A 194 32.57 22.32 -59.87
N LYS A 195 32.45 21.21 -60.61
CA LYS A 195 32.77 20.98 -62.05
C LYS A 195 34.24 21.26 -62.43
N PRO A 196 34.81 20.49 -63.40
CA PRO A 196 34.51 19.10 -63.76
C PRO A 196 35.77 18.27 -64.09
N GLU A 197 35.59 16.97 -64.38
CA GLU A 197 36.37 16.30 -65.43
C GLU A 197 35.41 15.91 -66.56
N ALA A 198 35.73 16.32 -67.79
CA ALA A 198 35.06 15.87 -69.01
C ALA A 198 35.89 16.25 -70.25
N ALA A 199 36.53 15.26 -70.88
CA ALA A 199 36.99 15.38 -72.26
C ALA A 199 35.93 14.80 -73.20
N GLU A 200 35.53 15.64 -74.15
CA GLU A 200 34.67 15.49 -75.32
C GLU A 200 34.06 14.13 -75.75
N SER A 201 32.77 14.24 -76.13
CA SER A 201 32.15 13.74 -77.38
C SER A 201 31.30 12.44 -77.41
N LYS A 202 29.98 12.66 -77.53
CA LYS A 202 29.00 12.10 -78.49
C LYS A 202 29.06 10.61 -78.88
N GLY A 203 27.92 9.91 -78.74
CA GLY A 203 27.61 8.73 -79.58
C GLY A 203 26.42 7.90 -79.11
N GLU A 204 25.28 8.09 -79.78
CA GLU A 204 24.00 7.37 -79.71
C GLU A 204 24.00 5.84 -79.41
N ASP A 205 23.22 5.48 -78.37
CA ASP A 205 22.12 4.48 -78.36
C ASP A 205 22.32 2.92 -78.33
N ILE A 206 21.37 2.26 -77.64
CA ILE A 206 20.90 0.84 -77.76
C ILE A 206 21.87 -0.35 -77.44
N GLY A 207 21.40 -1.37 -76.69
CA GLY A 207 21.88 -2.76 -76.91
C GLY A 207 21.94 -3.76 -75.73
N GLU A 208 20.84 -4.45 -75.44
CA GLU A 208 20.62 -5.62 -74.55
C GLU A 208 21.55 -6.85 -74.82
N LEU A 209 22.00 -7.63 -73.79
CA LEU A 209 21.78 -9.10 -73.62
C LEU A 209 22.77 -9.96 -72.75
N SER A 210 22.17 -11.03 -72.16
CA SER A 210 22.70 -12.41 -71.90
C SER A 210 23.19 -12.86 -70.50
N LEU A 211 23.10 -14.19 -70.26
CA LEU A 211 23.21 -14.92 -68.97
C LEU A 211 24.45 -15.84 -68.92
N GLN A 212 24.79 -16.37 -67.72
CA GLN A 212 25.05 -17.82 -67.58
C GLN A 212 24.85 -18.40 -66.15
N ASN A 213 24.73 -19.72 -66.05
CA ASN A 213 24.55 -20.56 -64.84
C ASN A 213 25.84 -21.43 -64.62
N ARG A 214 26.08 -22.23 -63.56
CA ARG A 214 25.40 -23.47 -63.09
C ARG A 214 26.10 -24.03 -61.78
N PRO A 215 25.79 -25.22 -61.18
CA PRO A 215 25.62 -25.33 -59.71
C PRO A 215 26.25 -26.57 -58.98
N LEU A 216 25.78 -26.85 -57.75
CA LEU A 216 25.79 -28.11 -56.95
C LEU A 216 27.06 -28.51 -56.16
N GLN A 217 26.93 -28.67 -54.82
CA GLN A 217 26.69 -29.99 -54.21
C GLN A 217 26.07 -29.91 -52.78
N SER A 218 25.72 -31.07 -52.23
CA SER A 218 24.90 -31.41 -51.05
C SER A 218 25.45 -31.07 -49.65
N PHE A 219 24.57 -31.03 -48.65
CA PHE A 219 24.49 -32.05 -47.57
C PHE A 219 23.10 -32.05 -46.90
N TYR A 220 22.72 -33.18 -46.29
CA TYR A 220 21.52 -33.39 -45.46
C TYR A 220 21.95 -33.86 -44.06
N GLU A 221 21.11 -33.65 -43.05
CA GLU A 221 21.25 -34.26 -41.71
C GLU A 221 19.85 -34.55 -41.14
N GLU A 222 19.69 -35.67 -40.41
CA GLU A 222 18.39 -36.15 -39.92
C GLU A 222 18.07 -35.67 -38.48
N HIS A 223 16.77 -35.63 -38.14
CA HIS A 223 16.29 -35.20 -36.83
C HIS A 223 16.14 -36.35 -35.83
N SER A 224 16.50 -36.09 -34.56
CA SER A 224 15.96 -36.84 -33.40
C SER A 224 14.94 -35.98 -32.64
N VAL A 225 13.66 -36.32 -32.74
CA VAL A 225 12.59 -35.63 -32.00
C VAL A 225 12.47 -36.22 -30.59
N VAL A 226 12.78 -35.42 -29.57
CA VAL A 226 12.51 -35.77 -28.15
C VAL A 226 11.21 -35.10 -27.71
N LYS A 227 10.28 -35.89 -27.19
CA LYS A 227 8.98 -35.45 -26.69
C LYS A 227 9.05 -35.27 -25.17
N GLU A 228 9.16 -34.05 -24.68
CA GLU A 228 8.90 -33.78 -23.26
C GLU A 228 7.41 -33.99 -22.94
N ILE A 229 7.15 -34.62 -21.80
CA ILE A 229 5.81 -34.80 -21.21
C ILE A 229 5.92 -34.32 -19.78
N VAL A 230 5.01 -33.42 -19.37
CA VAL A 230 4.97 -32.93 -17.99
C VAL A 230 4.42 -34.03 -17.08
N ALA A 231 5.31 -34.66 -16.31
CA ALA A 231 4.97 -35.63 -15.28
C ALA A 231 4.82 -34.96 -13.90
N CYS A 232 3.84 -35.42 -13.10
CA CYS A 232 3.60 -34.91 -11.75
C CYS A 232 4.24 -35.84 -10.71
N ASN A 233 5.51 -35.58 -10.41
CA ASN A 233 6.34 -36.44 -9.57
C ASN A 233 6.06 -36.25 -8.07
N THR A 234 6.21 -37.32 -7.30
CA THR A 234 5.92 -37.42 -5.86
C THR A 234 7.16 -37.82 -5.06
N VAL A 235 7.21 -37.38 -3.79
CA VAL A 235 8.21 -37.81 -2.81
C VAL A 235 7.46 -38.14 -1.52
N SER A 236 7.57 -39.40 -1.09
CA SER A 236 6.95 -39.93 0.13
C SER A 236 8.03 -40.25 1.15
N VAL A 237 7.83 -39.83 2.40
CA VAL A 237 8.71 -40.20 3.52
C VAL A 237 7.86 -40.78 4.64
N SER A 238 8.26 -41.95 5.16
CA SER A 238 7.64 -42.59 6.32
C SER A 238 8.70 -42.93 7.36
N VAL A 239 8.36 -42.72 8.64
CA VAL A 239 9.24 -43.04 9.77
C VAL A 239 8.61 -44.18 10.57
N ARG A 240 9.40 -45.19 10.90
CA ARG A 240 9.03 -46.24 11.86
C ARG A 240 10.06 -46.29 12.98
N HIS A 241 9.59 -46.14 14.22
CA HIS A 241 10.43 -46.32 15.40
C HIS A 241 10.53 -47.81 15.76
N CYS A 242 11.75 -48.31 16.02
CA CYS A 242 12.02 -49.73 16.30
C CYS A 242 12.38 -49.92 17.78
N GLN A 243 11.38 -50.20 18.61
CA GLN A 243 11.49 -50.32 20.07
C GLN A 243 12.50 -51.38 20.53
N GLU A 244 12.68 -52.47 19.79
CA GLU A 244 13.65 -53.53 20.11
C GLU A 244 15.12 -53.11 19.92
N LYS A 245 15.39 -52.00 19.22
CA LYS A 245 16.75 -51.59 18.84
C LYS A 245 17.11 -50.13 19.15
N ALA A 246 16.20 -49.36 19.77
CA ALA A 246 16.42 -47.95 20.09
C ALA A 246 16.83 -47.09 18.87
N LYS A 247 16.20 -47.33 17.71
CA LYS A 247 16.49 -46.63 16.44
C LYS A 247 15.24 -46.25 15.66
N ASN A 248 15.32 -45.12 14.99
CA ASN A 248 14.34 -44.64 14.02
C ASN A 248 14.76 -45.11 12.62
N ILE A 249 13.82 -45.69 11.87
CA ILE A 249 14.03 -46.14 10.49
C ILE A 249 13.16 -45.30 9.58
N LEU A 250 13.79 -44.44 8.78
CA LEU A 250 13.14 -43.59 7.79
C LEU A 250 13.23 -44.25 6.42
N TYR A 251 12.09 -44.40 5.75
CA TYR A 251 11.98 -44.85 4.36
C TYR A 251 11.58 -43.66 3.50
N LEU A 252 12.37 -43.38 2.47
CA LEU A 252 12.11 -42.35 1.46
C LEU A 252 11.85 -43.06 0.13
N GLU A 253 10.76 -42.70 -0.54
CA GLU A 253 10.39 -43.19 -1.86
C GLU A 253 10.02 -42.03 -2.79
N THR A 254 10.30 -42.18 -4.08
CA THR A 254 9.91 -41.21 -5.11
C THR A 254 9.73 -41.92 -6.46
N ASP A 255 8.90 -41.35 -7.33
CA ASP A 255 8.74 -41.75 -8.73
C ASP A 255 9.73 -41.05 -9.68
N LEU A 256 10.61 -40.18 -9.14
CA LEU A 256 11.62 -39.45 -9.91
C LEU A 256 12.54 -40.42 -10.68
N PRO A 257 12.63 -40.31 -12.02
CA PRO A 257 13.38 -41.24 -12.84
C PRO A 257 14.90 -40.99 -12.79
N GLY A 258 15.68 -42.06 -12.85
CA GLY A 258 17.14 -42.02 -12.88
C GLY A 258 17.80 -42.05 -11.50
N ASP A 259 19.08 -41.70 -11.48
CA ASP A 259 19.98 -41.91 -10.34
C ASP A 259 19.87 -40.78 -9.31
N VAL A 260 18.74 -40.74 -8.61
CA VAL A 260 18.39 -39.73 -7.61
C VAL A 260 19.29 -39.86 -6.37
N VAL A 261 20.05 -38.82 -6.06
CA VAL A 261 20.91 -38.76 -4.86
C VAL A 261 20.24 -37.93 -3.77
N VAL A 262 19.98 -38.52 -2.61
CA VAL A 262 19.58 -37.77 -1.40
C VAL A 262 20.80 -37.12 -0.80
N HIS A 263 20.79 -35.81 -0.60
CA HIS A 263 21.76 -35.08 0.20
C HIS A 263 21.14 -34.74 1.54
N TRP A 264 21.69 -35.24 2.65
CA TRP A 264 20.99 -35.23 3.94
C TRP A 264 21.91 -35.06 5.15
N GLY A 265 21.27 -34.74 6.27
CA GLY A 265 21.82 -34.68 7.62
C GLY A 265 20.71 -34.85 8.65
N VAL A 266 21.04 -34.64 9.91
CA VAL A 266 20.11 -34.74 11.04
C VAL A 266 20.26 -33.53 11.97
N CYS A 267 19.23 -33.24 12.77
CA CYS A 267 19.28 -32.22 13.81
C CYS A 267 19.12 -32.86 15.19
N ARG A 268 19.82 -32.35 16.21
CA ARG A 268 19.64 -32.74 17.62
C ARG A 268 18.63 -31.86 18.38
N ASP A 269 18.31 -30.69 17.84
CA ASP A 269 17.44 -29.69 18.45
C ASP A 269 16.63 -28.92 17.38
N GLU A 270 15.90 -27.89 17.82
CA GLU A 270 15.11 -27.01 16.95
C GLU A 270 15.95 -26.03 16.10
N SER A 271 17.29 -26.01 16.23
CA SER A 271 18.15 -25.04 15.51
C SER A 271 18.18 -25.23 13.98
N LYS A 272 17.74 -26.40 13.50
CA LYS A 272 17.82 -26.85 12.10
C LYS A 272 19.24 -26.85 11.52
N SER A 273 20.26 -26.93 12.38
CA SER A 273 21.64 -27.12 11.94
C SER A 273 21.84 -28.54 11.40
N TRP A 274 22.55 -28.66 10.27
CA TRP A 274 22.87 -29.96 9.66
C TRP A 274 24.04 -30.62 10.41
N GLU A 275 23.77 -31.75 11.07
CA GLU A 275 24.79 -32.68 11.57
C GLU A 275 24.88 -33.95 10.71
N ILE A 276 26.04 -34.61 10.77
CA ILE A 276 26.24 -35.97 10.26
C ILE A 276 25.93 -36.95 11.41
N PRO A 277 25.05 -37.96 11.23
CA PRO A 277 24.78 -38.99 12.25
C PRO A 277 25.99 -39.93 12.42
N ALA A 278 25.92 -40.84 13.41
CA ALA A 278 26.90 -41.90 13.54
C ALA A 278 26.78 -42.97 12.43
N GLU A 279 27.87 -43.71 12.18
CA GLU A 279 27.86 -44.89 11.31
C GLU A 279 27.09 -46.07 11.95
N PRO A 280 26.54 -47.01 11.14
CA PRO A 280 26.71 -47.16 9.69
C PRO A 280 25.73 -46.34 8.85
N TYR A 281 26.25 -45.76 7.75
CA TYR A 281 25.43 -45.13 6.71
C TYR A 281 24.83 -46.18 5.74
N PRO A 282 23.80 -45.82 4.95
CA PRO A 282 23.32 -46.65 3.85
C PRO A 282 24.42 -46.91 2.78
N PRO A 283 24.27 -47.95 1.93
CA PRO A 283 25.15 -48.18 0.79
C PRO A 283 25.30 -46.95 -0.11
N GLU A 284 26.46 -46.81 -0.75
CA GLU A 284 26.78 -45.70 -1.66
C GLU A 284 26.63 -44.30 -1.03
N THR A 285 26.77 -44.20 0.30
CA THR A 285 26.84 -42.91 0.99
C THR A 285 28.25 -42.35 0.97
N ILE A 286 28.40 -41.11 0.49
CA ILE A 286 29.65 -40.32 0.55
C ILE A 286 29.49 -39.11 1.50
N ILE A 287 30.53 -38.82 2.29
CA ILE A 287 30.60 -37.63 3.13
C ILE A 287 30.93 -36.41 2.26
N PHE A 288 30.11 -35.36 2.35
CA PHE A 288 30.32 -34.11 1.60
C PHE A 288 30.70 -32.96 2.54
N LYS A 289 31.91 -32.41 2.33
CA LYS A 289 32.46 -31.23 3.04
C LYS A 289 32.40 -31.31 4.58
N ASN A 290 32.37 -32.52 5.16
CA ASN A 290 32.20 -32.80 6.59
C ASN A 290 31.00 -32.09 7.24
N LYS A 291 29.92 -31.85 6.49
CA LYS A 291 28.68 -31.22 6.99
C LYS A 291 27.38 -31.94 6.60
N ALA A 292 27.45 -32.85 5.64
CA ALA A 292 26.29 -33.56 5.12
C ALA A 292 26.73 -34.87 4.45
N LEU A 293 25.78 -35.79 4.31
CA LEU A 293 25.92 -37.06 3.60
C LEU A 293 25.26 -36.96 2.21
N ARG A 294 25.68 -37.79 1.26
CA ARG A 294 25.02 -37.99 -0.04
C ARG A 294 24.87 -39.47 -0.30
N THR A 295 23.66 -39.95 -0.51
CA THR A 295 23.31 -41.36 -0.69
C THR A 295 22.57 -41.52 -2.00
N LEU A 296 23.03 -42.40 -2.89
CA LEU A 296 22.28 -42.78 -4.09
C LEU A 296 21.07 -43.64 -3.69
N LEU A 297 19.89 -43.32 -4.22
CA LEU A 297 18.69 -44.13 -4.03
C LEU A 297 18.73 -45.39 -4.91
N GLN A 298 18.21 -46.48 -4.38
CA GLN A 298 18.08 -47.74 -5.12
C GLN A 298 16.85 -47.66 -6.03
N GLN A 299 16.98 -48.01 -7.30
CA GLN A 299 15.84 -48.07 -8.22
C GLN A 299 14.85 -49.17 -7.80
N LYS A 300 13.56 -48.94 -7.99
CA LYS A 300 12.51 -49.96 -7.81
C LYS A 300 12.49 -50.91 -9.01
N ASN A 301 12.21 -52.19 -8.76
CA ASN A 301 12.23 -53.24 -9.80
C ASN A 301 11.34 -52.94 -11.02
N ASP A 302 10.23 -52.24 -10.82
CA ASP A 302 9.25 -51.89 -11.84
C ASP A 302 9.57 -50.58 -12.60
N ARG A 303 10.77 -50.02 -12.40
CA ARG A 303 11.38 -48.84 -13.06
C ARG A 303 10.74 -47.48 -12.82
N ASP A 304 9.47 -47.39 -12.44
CA ASP A 304 8.82 -46.12 -12.05
C ASP A 304 9.20 -45.71 -10.61
N GLY A 305 10.48 -45.39 -10.40
CA GLY A 305 10.96 -44.67 -9.21
C GLY A 305 12.14 -45.29 -8.45
N SER A 306 12.53 -44.59 -7.38
CA SER A 306 13.71 -44.83 -6.55
C SER A 306 13.37 -44.75 -5.06
N TRP A 307 14.10 -45.47 -4.21
CA TRP A 307 13.85 -45.54 -2.76
C TRP A 307 15.14 -45.69 -1.94
N GLY A 308 15.05 -45.41 -0.63
CA GLY A 308 16.15 -45.58 0.31
C GLY A 308 15.68 -45.73 1.75
N SER A 309 16.49 -46.41 2.57
CA SER A 309 16.24 -46.60 4.00
C SER A 309 17.40 -46.03 4.82
N PHE A 310 17.07 -45.24 5.83
CA PHE A 310 18.00 -44.53 6.70
C PHE A 310 17.75 -44.97 8.15
N VAL A 311 18.75 -45.60 8.78
CA VAL A 311 18.67 -46.13 10.13
C VAL A 311 19.44 -45.20 11.07
N LEU A 312 18.74 -44.62 12.04
CA LEU A 312 19.21 -43.46 12.81
C LEU A 312 18.97 -43.69 14.32
N ASP A 313 19.85 -43.14 15.15
CA ASP A 313 19.79 -43.32 16.61
C ASP A 313 18.64 -42.54 17.27
N GLU A 314 18.18 -43.01 18.44
CA GLU A 314 17.36 -42.19 19.33
C GLU A 314 18.12 -40.97 19.87
N GLY A 315 17.38 -39.91 20.20
CA GLY A 315 17.94 -38.61 20.60
C GLY A 315 18.23 -37.63 19.46
N LEU A 316 17.83 -37.97 18.23
CA LEU A 316 17.74 -37.02 17.11
C LEU A 316 16.33 -36.40 17.05
N PHE A 317 16.26 -35.12 16.68
CA PHE A 317 15.02 -34.34 16.62
C PHE A 317 14.37 -34.38 15.22
N ALA A 318 15.17 -34.32 14.15
CA ALA A 318 14.67 -34.33 12.78
C ALA A 318 15.68 -34.89 11.75
N PHE A 319 15.15 -35.37 10.62
CA PHE A 319 15.88 -35.63 9.38
C PHE A 319 15.75 -34.41 8.46
N VAL A 320 16.86 -34.01 7.82
CA VAL A 320 16.89 -32.86 6.90
C VAL A 320 17.55 -33.27 5.60
N PHE A 321 16.92 -32.99 4.45
CA PHE A 321 17.45 -33.40 3.15
C PHE A 321 17.02 -32.52 1.97
N VAL A 322 17.73 -32.66 0.85
CA VAL A 322 17.34 -32.24 -0.49
C VAL A 322 17.67 -33.34 -1.50
N LEU A 323 16.96 -33.40 -2.63
CA LEU A 323 17.25 -34.38 -3.69
C LEU A 323 18.11 -33.73 -4.78
N LYS A 324 19.13 -34.45 -5.27
CA LYS A 324 19.94 -34.07 -6.44
C LYS A 324 19.57 -35.01 -7.60
N LEU A 325 19.10 -34.46 -8.71
CA LEU A 325 18.75 -35.24 -9.92
C LEU A 325 19.91 -35.37 -10.89
N ASN A 326 20.78 -34.36 -10.94
CA ASN A 326 22.00 -34.31 -11.73
C ASN A 326 22.93 -33.25 -11.12
N GLU A 327 24.12 -33.03 -11.71
CA GLU A 327 25.12 -32.04 -11.26
C GLU A 327 24.53 -30.67 -10.88
N ASN A 328 23.58 -30.17 -11.68
CA ASN A 328 23.06 -28.80 -11.63
C ASN A 328 21.65 -28.69 -11.05
N THR A 329 20.86 -29.79 -11.00
CA THR A 329 19.45 -29.77 -10.58
C THR A 329 19.24 -30.33 -9.17
N TRP A 330 18.71 -29.48 -8.30
CA TRP A 330 18.38 -29.78 -6.90
C TRP A 330 16.89 -29.53 -6.62
N LEU A 331 16.24 -30.43 -5.91
CA LEU A 331 14.86 -30.31 -5.44
C LEU A 331 14.83 -30.05 -3.94
N ASN A 332 14.09 -29.03 -3.53
CA ASN A 332 13.87 -28.64 -2.14
C ASN A 332 12.40 -28.22 -1.92
N CYS A 333 11.99 -28.10 -0.65
CA CYS A 333 10.63 -27.71 -0.30
C CYS A 333 10.47 -26.18 -0.33
N LYS A 334 10.11 -25.64 -1.50
CA LYS A 334 9.80 -24.20 -1.69
C LYS A 334 10.95 -23.27 -1.24
N GLY A 335 12.18 -23.61 -1.61
CA GLY A 335 13.38 -22.85 -1.23
C GLY A 335 13.98 -23.20 0.13
N ASN A 336 13.42 -24.18 0.84
CA ASN A 336 13.94 -24.69 2.12
C ASN A 336 14.22 -26.20 2.00
N ASP A 337 15.16 -26.72 2.79
CA ASP A 337 15.40 -28.16 2.87
C ASP A 337 14.14 -28.91 3.33
N PHE A 338 13.94 -30.14 2.85
CA PHE A 338 12.88 -31.00 3.39
C PHE A 338 13.20 -31.36 4.83
N TYR A 339 12.24 -31.19 5.72
CA TYR A 339 12.40 -31.30 7.17
C TYR A 339 11.35 -32.26 7.74
N ILE A 340 11.79 -33.37 8.34
CA ILE A 340 10.94 -34.43 8.89
C ILE A 340 11.24 -34.57 10.39
N PRO A 341 10.40 -34.05 11.30
CA PRO A 341 10.59 -34.23 12.74
C PRO A 341 10.29 -35.69 13.13
N PHE A 342 11.07 -36.23 14.07
CA PHE A 342 10.87 -37.58 14.58
C PHE A 342 9.85 -37.65 15.74
N SER A 343 9.67 -36.55 16.47
CA SER A 343 8.70 -36.45 17.57
C SER A 343 7.36 -35.87 17.08
N SER A 344 6.36 -36.73 16.86
CA SER A 344 4.99 -36.32 16.51
C SER A 344 3.96 -36.79 17.55
N SER A 345 3.40 -35.86 18.31
CA SER A 345 2.24 -36.09 19.19
C SER A 345 1.19 -35.00 18.99
N VAL A 346 0.54 -35.03 17.81
CA VAL A 346 -0.70 -34.30 17.56
C VAL A 346 -1.84 -35.31 17.67
N ALA A 347 -2.84 -35.02 18.51
CA ALA A 347 -4.07 -35.78 18.64
C ALA A 347 -5.26 -34.86 18.35
N LEU A 348 -6.29 -35.41 17.70
CA LEU A 348 -7.52 -34.72 17.31
C LEU A 348 -8.64 -35.02 18.32
N ASP A 349 -9.68 -34.18 18.32
CA ASP A 349 -10.91 -34.41 19.10
C ASP A 349 -11.66 -35.68 18.66
N GLU A 350 -12.25 -36.42 19.62
CA GLU A 350 -13.70 -36.65 19.65
C GLU A 350 -14.20 -37.34 20.95
N HIS A 351 -15.51 -37.55 21.08
CA HIS A 351 -16.20 -37.82 22.36
C HIS A 351 -16.14 -39.27 22.89
N SER A 352 -15.67 -39.43 24.14
CA SER A 352 -16.22 -40.29 25.22
C SER A 352 -15.25 -40.29 26.42
N GLY A 353 -15.58 -40.65 27.66
CA GLY A 353 -16.87 -41.00 28.26
C GLY A 353 -16.67 -41.84 29.54
N LEU A 354 -17.20 -41.36 30.68
CA LEU A 354 -17.36 -42.06 31.98
C LEU A 354 -16.14 -42.40 32.86
N SER A 355 -16.39 -42.22 34.17
CA SER A 355 -15.78 -42.93 35.32
C SER A 355 -14.37 -42.49 35.77
N ARG A 356 -14.24 -42.00 37.01
CA ARG A 356 -13.82 -42.72 38.24
C ARG A 356 -12.30 -42.96 38.27
N SER A 357 -11.51 -42.15 38.97
CA SER A 357 -11.42 -41.97 40.44
C SER A 357 -10.44 -42.95 41.08
N GLU A 358 -9.94 -42.59 42.26
CA GLU A 358 -9.09 -43.43 43.13
C GLU A 358 -7.62 -43.50 42.61
N VAL A 359 -6.57 -43.44 43.45
CA VAL A 359 -6.51 -43.25 44.92
C VAL A 359 -5.08 -42.86 45.35
N LYS A 360 -4.94 -41.84 46.22
CA LYS A 360 -3.96 -41.77 47.36
C LYS A 360 -2.43 -41.82 47.03
N GLU A 361 -1.43 -41.57 47.88
CA GLU A 361 -1.23 -40.96 49.23
C GLU A 361 0.31 -40.74 49.42
N ASP A 362 0.88 -39.94 50.35
CA ASP A 362 0.31 -39.06 51.40
C ASP A 362 1.34 -38.01 51.91
N HIS A 363 0.88 -37.16 52.86
CA HIS A 363 1.61 -36.59 54.02
C HIS A 363 2.83 -35.66 53.80
N GLU A 364 3.13 -34.66 54.64
CA GLU A 364 2.43 -34.01 55.79
C GLU A 364 3.06 -32.59 55.92
N GLU A 365 2.31 -31.47 55.91
CA GLU A 365 1.53 -30.82 57.00
C GLU A 365 2.28 -29.71 57.79
N TYR A 366 1.48 -28.87 58.47
CA TYR A 366 1.81 -27.74 59.35
C TYR A 366 2.39 -26.46 58.70
N GLY A 367 1.67 -25.33 58.67
CA GLY A 367 0.28 -25.09 59.12
C GLY A 367 -0.20 -23.65 58.89
N SER A 368 -1.52 -23.43 58.96
CA SER A 368 -2.18 -22.11 58.86
C SER A 368 -2.54 -21.57 60.26
N PRO A 369 -2.68 -20.23 60.49
CA PRO A 369 -3.97 -19.58 60.21
C PRO A 369 -3.96 -18.08 59.79
N MET A 370 -4.73 -17.78 58.75
CA MET A 370 -5.76 -16.71 58.64
C MET A 370 -5.72 -15.42 59.52
N ILE A 371 -5.84 -14.27 58.81
CA ILE A 371 -6.72 -13.09 59.06
C ILE A 371 -6.19 -11.80 59.76
N SER A 372 -6.48 -10.67 59.06
CA SER A 372 -6.61 -9.25 59.50
C SER A 372 -5.36 -8.36 59.62
N GLY A 373 -5.54 -7.03 59.47
CA GLY A 373 -4.88 -6.12 60.43
C GLY A 373 -4.21 -4.80 60.04
N SER A 374 -4.18 -4.34 58.77
CA SER A 374 -3.81 -2.95 58.36
C SER A 374 -2.49 -2.27 58.87
N ALA A 375 -1.61 -1.96 57.91
CA ALA A 375 -0.80 -0.73 57.79
C ALA A 375 0.23 -0.30 58.87
N SER A 376 1.52 -0.29 58.50
CA SER A 376 2.48 0.83 58.70
C SER A 376 3.80 0.57 57.95
N GLU A 377 4.74 1.53 57.96
CA GLU A 377 5.95 1.59 57.12
C GLU A 377 7.21 0.99 57.80
N SER A 378 8.16 0.42 57.03
CA SER A 378 9.61 0.45 57.34
C SER A 378 10.48 -0.12 56.19
N LYS A 379 11.81 -0.07 56.37
CA LYS A 379 12.86 0.03 55.34
C LYS A 379 13.65 -1.26 55.05
N GLU A 380 14.27 -1.27 53.86
CA GLU A 380 15.66 -1.69 53.50
C GLU A 380 16.31 -2.93 54.15
N ALA A 381 16.90 -3.81 53.31
CA ALA A 381 18.24 -4.40 53.54
C ALA A 381 18.82 -5.17 52.31
N VAL A 382 19.55 -4.50 51.39
CA VAL A 382 20.69 -5.13 50.66
C VAL A 382 21.83 -4.11 50.34
N PRO A 383 22.65 -3.66 51.32
CA PRO A 383 23.91 -2.96 51.05
C PRO A 383 25.10 -3.71 51.68
N ALA A 384 25.91 -4.40 50.88
CA ALA A 384 27.10 -5.13 51.37
C ALA A 384 28.19 -5.38 50.31
N TYR A 385 27.81 -5.62 49.05
CA TYR A 385 28.75 -5.97 47.98
C TYR A 385 29.37 -4.74 47.30
N THR A 386 28.55 -3.71 47.04
CA THR A 386 28.90 -2.52 46.25
C THR A 386 29.98 -1.65 46.89
N ASP A 387 29.92 -1.45 48.20
CA ASP A 387 30.86 -0.59 48.93
C ASP A 387 32.29 -1.15 48.95
N LYS A 388 32.45 -2.47 48.76
CA LYS A 388 33.77 -3.11 48.71
C LYS A 388 34.50 -2.74 47.41
N ILE A 389 33.83 -2.94 46.27
CA ILE A 389 34.30 -2.59 44.92
C ILE A 389 34.58 -1.09 44.82
N ILE A 390 33.69 -0.24 45.36
CA ILE A 390 33.86 1.22 45.35
C ILE A 390 35.10 1.67 46.14
N ASN A 391 35.46 0.98 47.23
CA ASN A 391 36.68 1.30 47.98
C ASN A 391 37.95 0.75 47.32
N GLU A 392 37.91 -0.43 46.71
CA GLU A 392 39.05 -0.99 45.95
C GLU A 392 39.41 -0.09 44.75
N ILE A 393 38.42 0.36 43.97
CA ILE A 393 38.61 1.35 42.88
C ILE A 393 39.18 2.68 43.41
N ARG A 394 38.69 3.16 44.57
CA ARG A 394 39.14 4.42 45.15
C ARG A 394 40.59 4.35 45.65
N ASN A 395 41.07 3.19 46.09
CA ASN A 395 42.46 2.98 46.46
C ASN A 395 43.37 2.95 45.22
N LEU A 396 43.01 2.15 44.20
CA LEU A 396 43.73 2.06 42.91
C LEU A 396 43.97 3.43 42.27
N VAL A 397 42.99 4.33 42.30
CA VAL A 397 43.11 5.69 41.75
C VAL A 397 43.98 6.62 42.61
N ASN A 398 44.05 6.41 43.93
CA ASN A 398 44.90 7.20 44.82
C ASN A 398 46.39 6.81 44.70
N ASP A 399 46.69 5.51 44.56
CA ASP A 399 48.07 5.02 44.42
C ASP A 399 48.70 5.55 43.12
N ILE A 400 47.94 5.60 42.01
CA ILE A 400 48.35 6.22 40.74
C ILE A 400 48.63 7.73 40.88
N SER A 401 48.03 8.40 41.86
CA SER A 401 48.16 9.85 42.06
C SER A 401 49.42 10.27 42.85
N SER A 402 50.14 9.33 43.47
CA SER A 402 51.03 9.66 44.59
C SER A 402 52.44 9.05 44.60
N GLU A 403 53.15 8.99 43.46
CA GLU A 403 54.63 8.92 43.53
C GLU A 403 55.38 9.81 42.52
N LYS A 404 56.32 10.62 43.07
CA LYS A 404 57.23 11.50 42.32
C LYS A 404 58.62 10.86 42.24
N SER A 405 58.90 10.09 41.20
CA SER A 405 60.29 9.88 40.76
C SER A 405 60.39 9.64 39.24
N ARG A 406 61.56 9.26 38.74
CA ARG A 406 62.00 9.47 37.34
C ARG A 406 62.11 8.18 36.53
N GLU A 407 61.81 8.33 35.24
CA GLU A 407 62.49 7.70 34.09
C GLU A 407 62.42 6.15 33.90
N THR A 408 61.73 5.77 32.82
CA THR A 408 61.95 4.54 31.98
C THR A 408 61.77 3.15 32.61
N LYS A 409 60.53 2.65 32.60
CA LYS A 409 60.04 1.27 32.29
C LYS A 409 58.54 1.19 32.61
N SER A 410 57.66 0.52 31.86
CA SER A 410 57.66 0.14 30.43
C SER A 410 56.27 0.46 29.85
N LYS A 411 56.04 0.27 28.55
CA LYS A 411 54.69 0.47 27.98
C LYS A 411 53.68 -0.56 28.48
N GLU A 412 54.10 -1.81 28.66
CA GLU A 412 53.21 -2.92 29.05
C GLU A 412 52.52 -2.64 30.40
N ALA A 413 53.17 -1.94 31.32
CA ALA A 413 52.58 -1.59 32.62
C ALA A 413 51.34 -0.69 32.48
N HIS A 414 51.28 0.21 31.47
CA HIS A 414 50.09 1.01 31.21
C HIS A 414 48.98 0.20 30.52
N GLU A 415 49.34 -0.68 29.57
CA GLU A 415 48.36 -1.52 28.86
C GLU A 415 47.71 -2.56 29.78
N ILE A 416 48.48 -3.16 30.71
CA ILE A 416 47.96 -4.10 31.72
C ILE A 416 46.98 -3.40 32.68
N ILE A 417 47.31 -2.18 33.15
CA ILE A 417 46.42 -1.41 34.02
C ILE A 417 45.13 -1.02 33.29
N LEU A 418 45.21 -0.62 32.02
CA LEU A 418 44.03 -0.32 31.20
C LEU A 418 43.14 -1.55 31.00
N GLN A 419 43.71 -2.70 30.65
CA GLN A 419 42.94 -3.94 30.44
C GLN A 419 42.24 -4.43 31.72
N GLU A 420 42.88 -4.34 32.88
CA GLU A 420 42.25 -4.75 34.14
C GLU A 420 41.15 -3.75 34.57
N ILE A 421 41.28 -2.46 34.25
CA ILE A 421 40.22 -1.45 34.43
C ILE A 421 39.02 -1.75 33.51
N GLU A 422 39.25 -2.04 32.23
CA GLU A 422 38.18 -2.37 31.27
C GLU A 422 37.43 -3.65 31.67
N LYS A 423 38.16 -4.67 32.14
CA LYS A 423 37.63 -5.94 32.66
C LYS A 423 36.76 -5.73 33.91
N LEU A 424 37.26 -5.00 34.91
CA LEU A 424 36.50 -4.69 36.13
C LEU A 424 35.27 -3.83 35.83
N ALA A 425 35.35 -2.92 34.85
CA ALA A 425 34.20 -2.16 34.38
C ALA A 425 33.15 -3.06 33.70
N ALA A 426 33.58 -4.05 32.90
CA ALA A 426 32.69 -5.01 32.25
C ALA A 426 31.98 -5.95 33.25
N GLU A 427 32.69 -6.43 34.29
CA GLU A 427 32.10 -7.24 35.36
C GLU A 427 31.06 -6.43 36.17
N ALA A 428 31.39 -5.19 36.54
CA ALA A 428 30.44 -4.29 37.20
C ALA A 428 29.19 -4.01 36.33
N TYR A 429 29.37 -3.83 35.02
CA TYR A 429 28.28 -3.61 34.07
C TYR A 429 27.37 -4.84 33.90
N SER A 430 27.94 -6.05 33.98
CA SER A 430 27.20 -7.31 33.92
C SER A 430 26.32 -7.52 35.15
N ILE A 431 26.88 -7.32 36.35
CA ILE A 431 26.15 -7.47 37.63
C ILE A 431 24.95 -6.51 37.68
N PHE A 432 25.14 -5.25 37.28
CA PHE A 432 24.10 -4.21 37.32
C PHE A 432 22.88 -4.50 36.41
N ARG A 433 23.01 -5.40 35.43
CA ARG A 433 21.97 -5.67 34.43
C ARG A 433 20.98 -6.77 34.83
N SER A 434 21.19 -7.43 35.98
CA SER A 434 20.50 -8.67 36.36
C SER A 434 19.37 -8.52 37.40
N SER A 435 19.14 -7.32 37.94
CA SER A 435 18.27 -7.11 39.12
C SER A 435 17.29 -5.94 38.99
N LEU A 436 15.99 -6.24 39.16
CA LEU A 436 14.87 -5.34 39.47
C LEU A 436 14.32 -4.43 38.31
N PRO A 437 13.06 -3.90 38.43
CA PRO A 437 12.11 -3.94 37.30
C PRO A 437 11.66 -2.59 36.68
N THR A 438 10.75 -2.70 35.71
CA THR A 438 10.15 -1.68 34.83
C THR A 438 9.27 -0.60 35.52
N LEU A 439 9.44 0.68 35.12
CA LEU A 439 8.42 1.65 34.59
C LEU A 439 9.05 3.08 34.45
N PRO A 440 8.44 4.09 33.78
CA PRO A 440 9.17 4.85 32.74
C PRO A 440 9.25 6.40 32.91
N GLU A 441 9.66 7.07 31.82
CA GLU A 441 9.59 8.52 31.52
C GLU A 441 10.61 9.44 32.24
N ALA A 442 11.25 10.44 31.61
CA ALA A 442 11.33 10.78 30.18
C ALA A 442 12.61 11.60 29.80
N ASN A 443 13.03 11.44 28.54
CA ASN A 443 13.75 12.37 27.64
C ASN A 443 14.81 13.37 28.18
N LEU A 444 16.06 13.17 27.73
CA LEU A 444 16.69 14.09 26.76
C LEU A 444 17.88 13.45 26.02
N SER A 445 18.04 13.81 24.75
CA SER A 445 19.18 13.53 23.84
C SER A 445 19.80 12.12 23.87
N LYS A 446 19.39 11.27 22.93
CA LYS A 446 20.25 10.23 22.34
C LYS A 446 20.14 10.25 20.82
N GLU A 447 21.23 9.92 20.15
CA GLU A 447 21.30 9.71 18.71
C GLU A 447 20.59 8.41 18.30
N GLU A 448 20.17 8.33 17.04
CA GLU A 448 19.55 7.14 16.46
C GLU A 448 20.59 6.02 16.29
N VAL A 449 20.67 5.12 17.26
CA VAL A 449 21.34 3.82 17.05
C VAL A 449 20.45 2.99 16.13
N LEU A 450 20.94 2.77 14.90
CA LEU A 450 20.30 2.01 13.83
C LEU A 450 19.68 0.69 14.34
N GLN A 451 18.46 0.41 13.88
CA GLN A 451 17.93 -0.96 13.98
C GLN A 451 18.84 -1.91 13.18
N PRO A 452 19.11 -3.14 13.67
CA PRO A 452 19.73 -4.15 12.83
C PRO A 452 18.82 -4.38 11.60
N PRO A 453 19.35 -4.28 10.37
CA PRO A 453 18.51 -4.19 9.18
C PRO A 453 17.67 -5.45 8.98
N VAL A 454 16.40 -5.25 8.58
CA VAL A 454 15.53 -6.35 8.15
C VAL A 454 16.23 -7.07 6.98
N LYS A 455 16.38 -8.40 7.07
CA LYS A 455 17.21 -9.21 6.16
C LYS A 455 16.52 -9.46 4.80
N ILE A 456 16.13 -8.38 4.12
CA ILE A 456 15.33 -8.38 2.90
C ILE A 456 16.21 -8.86 1.74
N THR A 457 15.96 -10.10 1.32
CA THR A 457 16.82 -10.86 0.40
C THR A 457 16.02 -11.21 -0.86
N SER A 458 15.71 -10.18 -1.67
CA SER A 458 14.91 -10.29 -2.90
C SER A 458 15.53 -9.65 -4.14
N GLY A 459 16.55 -8.79 -3.97
CA GLY A 459 17.12 -7.94 -5.01
C GLY A 459 16.11 -6.99 -5.68
N THR A 460 14.90 -6.87 -5.14
CA THR A 460 13.74 -6.21 -5.77
C THR A 460 12.76 -5.63 -4.76
N GLY A 461 13.25 -5.33 -3.55
CA GLY A 461 12.51 -4.74 -2.45
C GLY A 461 11.34 -5.59 -1.95
N SER A 462 10.34 -4.89 -1.39
CA SER A 462 9.10 -5.45 -0.84
C SER A 462 8.08 -5.79 -1.94
N GLY A 463 8.09 -5.03 -3.03
CA GLY A 463 7.08 -4.95 -4.06
C GLY A 463 6.16 -3.71 -3.96
N PHE A 464 6.28 -2.89 -2.92
CA PHE A 464 5.52 -1.63 -2.77
C PHE A 464 6.30 -0.40 -3.26
N GLU A 465 7.48 -0.59 -3.86
CA GLU A 465 8.39 0.48 -4.24
C GLU A 465 7.78 1.45 -5.25
N ILE A 466 8.13 2.72 -5.07
CA ILE A 466 7.89 3.80 -6.04
C ILE A 466 9.23 4.53 -6.18
N LEU A 467 9.81 4.40 -7.37
CA LEU A 467 11.13 4.92 -7.71
C LEU A 467 11.01 6.36 -8.22
N CYS A 468 11.92 7.22 -7.78
CA CYS A 468 12.18 8.52 -8.40
C CYS A 468 13.55 8.47 -9.07
N GLN A 469 13.66 8.85 -10.35
CA GLN A 469 14.97 9.23 -10.89
C GLN A 469 15.34 10.59 -10.28
N GLY A 470 16.45 10.66 -9.54
CA GLY A 470 16.87 11.83 -8.77
C GLY A 470 17.65 12.88 -9.56
N PHE A 471 17.65 12.81 -10.88
CA PHE A 471 18.44 13.66 -11.78
C PHE A 471 17.85 13.68 -13.19
N ASN A 472 18.33 14.62 -14.00
CA ASN A 472 18.08 14.73 -15.43
C ASN A 472 19.43 14.84 -16.18
N TRP A 473 19.44 14.95 -17.51
CA TRP A 473 20.69 15.03 -18.28
C TRP A 473 21.49 16.32 -18.01
N GLU A 474 20.83 17.39 -17.59
CA GLU A 474 21.44 18.70 -17.31
C GLU A 474 22.00 18.82 -15.87
N SER A 475 21.62 17.92 -14.95
CA SER A 475 21.96 17.97 -13.53
C SER A 475 23.46 18.10 -13.23
N HIS A 476 24.33 17.64 -14.13
CA HIS A 476 25.78 17.77 -13.98
C HIS A 476 26.30 19.22 -14.08
N LYS A 477 25.50 20.14 -14.66
CA LYS A 477 25.93 21.50 -15.02
C LYS A 477 25.98 22.45 -13.83
N SER A 478 25.32 22.12 -12.71
CA SER A 478 25.35 22.95 -11.51
C SER A 478 26.65 22.82 -10.70
N GLY A 479 27.38 21.71 -10.85
CA GLY A 479 28.56 21.40 -10.06
C GLY A 479 28.28 21.08 -8.58
N LYS A 480 27.00 21.03 -8.16
CA LYS A 480 26.56 20.91 -6.76
C LYS A 480 25.27 20.11 -6.58
N TRP A 481 24.90 19.29 -7.56
CA TRP A 481 23.64 18.56 -7.61
C TRP A 481 23.27 17.83 -6.30
N TYR A 482 24.23 17.20 -5.63
CA TYR A 482 23.96 16.51 -4.37
C TYR A 482 23.42 17.43 -3.27
N VAL A 483 23.81 18.72 -3.27
CA VAL A 483 23.32 19.74 -2.33
C VAL A 483 21.90 20.20 -2.71
N GLU A 484 21.65 20.43 -3.99
CA GLU A 484 20.31 20.81 -4.49
C GLU A 484 19.28 19.70 -4.27
N LEU A 485 19.69 18.44 -4.41
CA LEU A 485 18.84 17.28 -4.14
C LEU A 485 18.65 17.05 -2.64
N HIS A 486 19.67 17.32 -1.81
CA HIS A 486 19.57 17.26 -0.35
C HIS A 486 18.45 18.18 0.18
N GLU A 487 18.32 19.41 -0.34
CA GLU A 487 17.22 20.33 -0.01
C GLU A 487 15.82 19.79 -0.38
N LYS A 488 15.73 18.86 -1.35
CA LYS A 488 14.48 18.28 -1.86
C LYS A 488 14.10 16.95 -1.18
N THR A 489 14.98 16.37 -0.36
CA THR A 489 14.78 15.07 0.33
C THR A 489 13.44 14.96 1.05
N SER A 490 13.15 15.87 1.98
CA SER A 490 11.90 15.92 2.75
C SER A 490 10.67 16.07 1.83
N LYS A 491 10.80 16.77 0.71
CA LYS A 491 9.72 16.94 -0.27
C LYS A 491 9.44 15.65 -1.03
N LEU A 492 10.49 14.94 -1.49
CA LEU A 492 10.35 13.63 -2.15
C LEU A 492 9.68 12.60 -1.22
N SER A 493 10.08 12.55 0.05
CA SER A 493 9.43 11.67 1.04
C SER A 493 7.94 12.03 1.22
N SER A 494 7.61 13.32 1.34
CA SER A 494 6.22 13.79 1.46
C SER A 494 5.34 13.49 0.23
N LEU A 495 5.95 13.35 -0.96
CA LEU A 495 5.27 12.95 -2.21
C LEU A 495 5.03 11.43 -2.29
N GLY A 496 5.60 10.66 -1.36
CA GLY A 496 5.33 9.23 -1.18
C GLY A 496 6.32 8.28 -1.85
N PHE A 497 7.43 8.77 -2.41
CA PHE A 497 8.51 7.93 -2.92
C PHE A 497 9.15 7.07 -1.83
N THR A 498 9.75 5.94 -2.22
CA THR A 498 10.41 5.00 -1.30
C THR A 498 11.82 4.63 -1.76
N VAL A 499 12.12 4.85 -3.04
CA VAL A 499 13.42 4.60 -3.66
C VAL A 499 13.80 5.81 -4.50
N ILE A 500 15.07 6.21 -4.49
CA ILE A 500 15.62 7.19 -5.42
C ILE A 500 16.84 6.62 -6.15
N TRP A 501 16.94 6.89 -7.45
CA TRP A 501 18.10 6.55 -8.28
C TRP A 501 18.96 7.81 -8.46
N LEU A 502 20.21 7.77 -7.97
CA LEU A 502 21.20 8.84 -8.11
C LEU A 502 22.08 8.60 -9.34
N PRO A 503 22.60 9.66 -10.00
CA PRO A 503 23.45 9.53 -11.19
C PRO A 503 24.81 8.87 -10.87
N PRO A 504 25.61 8.47 -11.89
CA PRO A 504 26.89 7.81 -11.66
C PRO A 504 27.82 8.66 -10.78
N PRO A 505 28.28 8.15 -9.63
CA PRO A 505 29.00 8.97 -8.64
C PRO A 505 30.49 9.19 -8.97
N THR A 506 30.97 8.61 -10.06
CA THR A 506 32.38 8.34 -10.35
C THR A 506 33.03 9.45 -11.19
N ASP A 507 34.35 9.64 -11.02
CA ASP A 507 35.18 10.41 -11.96
C ASP A 507 35.09 9.84 -13.39
N SER A 508 34.76 10.70 -14.35
CA SER A 508 34.37 10.32 -15.71
C SER A 508 34.95 11.27 -16.76
N VAL A 509 35.10 10.78 -17.99
CA VAL A 509 35.43 11.61 -19.17
C VAL A 509 34.24 12.46 -19.58
N SER A 510 33.05 11.87 -19.66
CA SER A 510 31.79 12.57 -19.88
C SER A 510 31.34 13.22 -18.56
N PRO A 511 30.92 14.49 -18.56
CA PRO A 511 30.53 15.16 -17.33
C PRO A 511 29.26 14.57 -16.68
N GLU A 512 28.47 13.80 -17.42
CA GLU A 512 27.26 13.08 -16.98
C GLU A 512 27.57 11.75 -16.27
N GLY A 513 28.85 11.32 -16.22
CA GLY A 513 29.29 10.15 -15.46
C GLY A 513 29.40 8.83 -16.25
N TYR A 514 28.76 8.75 -17.42
CA TYR A 514 28.72 7.54 -18.28
C TYR A 514 29.98 7.25 -19.10
N MET A 515 31.17 7.68 -18.66
CA MET A 515 32.46 7.27 -19.22
C MET A 515 33.50 7.18 -18.08
N PRO A 516 33.26 6.32 -17.06
CA PRO A 516 33.99 6.31 -15.80
C PRO A 516 35.47 5.95 -15.99
N ARG A 517 36.34 6.51 -15.15
CA ARG A 517 37.80 6.27 -15.16
C ARG A 517 38.29 5.55 -13.91
N ASP A 518 38.21 6.19 -12.74
CA ASP A 518 38.63 5.60 -11.47
C ASP A 518 37.39 5.38 -10.59
N LEU A 519 36.97 4.12 -10.49
CA LEU A 519 35.75 3.72 -9.80
C LEU A 519 35.75 4.13 -8.31
N TYR A 520 36.92 4.23 -7.68
CA TYR A 520 37.03 4.65 -6.27
C TYR A 520 37.10 6.16 -6.08
N ASN A 521 37.24 6.96 -7.15
CA ASN A 521 37.27 8.42 -7.08
C ASN A 521 35.85 8.98 -7.29
N LEU A 522 35.11 9.21 -6.20
CA LEU A 522 33.73 9.72 -6.25
C LEU A 522 33.64 11.26 -6.27
N ASN A 523 34.56 11.91 -6.98
CA ASN A 523 34.54 13.36 -7.22
C ASN A 523 34.02 13.64 -8.63
N SER A 524 32.70 13.54 -8.80
CA SER A 524 32.02 13.72 -10.09
C SER A 524 31.63 15.19 -10.32
N ARG A 525 30.90 15.47 -11.41
CA ARG A 525 30.29 16.79 -11.64
C ARG A 525 29.04 17.05 -10.79
N TYR A 526 28.48 16.02 -10.16
CA TYR A 526 27.32 16.14 -9.28
C TYR A 526 27.70 16.57 -7.85
N GLY A 527 28.96 16.33 -7.45
CA GLY A 527 29.53 16.74 -6.17
C GLY A 527 30.70 15.84 -5.75
N ASN A 528 31.21 16.05 -4.54
CA ASN A 528 32.27 15.23 -3.95
C ASN A 528 31.71 14.08 -3.08
N ILE A 529 32.61 13.19 -2.65
CA ILE A 529 32.27 12.02 -1.82
C ILE A 529 31.57 12.38 -0.51
N ASP A 530 31.96 13.48 0.15
CA ASP A 530 31.36 13.91 1.43
C ASP A 530 29.92 14.41 1.23
N GLN A 531 29.69 15.20 0.18
CA GLN A 531 28.35 15.66 -0.23
C GLN A 531 27.45 14.48 -0.59
N LEU A 532 28.00 13.44 -1.24
CA LEU A 532 27.27 12.22 -1.54
C LEU A 532 26.91 11.45 -0.27
N LYS A 533 27.86 11.21 0.65
CA LYS A 533 27.58 10.56 1.96
C LYS A 533 26.51 11.33 2.77
N VAL A 534 26.57 12.66 2.78
CA VAL A 534 25.57 13.52 3.44
C VAL A 534 24.19 13.41 2.77
N LEU A 535 24.12 13.41 1.44
CA LEU A 535 22.87 13.21 0.69
C LEU A 535 22.25 11.83 0.97
N VAL A 536 23.05 10.76 0.91
CA VAL A 536 22.58 9.38 1.14
C VAL A 536 22.03 9.24 2.56
N LYS A 537 22.79 9.69 3.58
CA LYS A 537 22.31 9.71 4.97
C LYS A 537 20.99 10.50 5.09
N ARG A 538 20.88 11.67 4.45
CA ARG A 538 19.67 12.49 4.53
C ARG A 538 18.46 11.82 3.85
N LEU A 539 18.67 11.01 2.82
CA LEU A 539 17.62 10.20 2.19
C LEU A 539 17.14 9.08 3.13
N HIS A 540 18.05 8.41 3.82
CA HIS A 540 17.71 7.44 4.86
C HIS A 540 16.94 8.06 6.03
N GLU A 541 17.36 9.23 6.51
CA GLU A 541 16.66 10.02 7.56
C GLU A 541 15.20 10.39 7.19
N VAL A 542 14.83 10.36 5.90
CA VAL A 542 13.45 10.60 5.43
C VAL A 542 12.76 9.34 4.89
N GLY A 543 13.34 8.15 5.12
CA GLY A 543 12.76 6.86 4.75
C GLY A 543 12.84 6.51 3.26
N ILE A 544 13.82 7.05 2.53
CA ILE A 544 14.06 6.75 1.11
C ILE A 544 15.33 5.90 0.97
N THR A 545 15.20 4.73 0.34
CA THR A 545 16.35 3.90 -0.07
C THR A 545 17.01 4.44 -1.34
N VAL A 546 18.32 4.25 -1.47
CA VAL A 546 19.13 4.91 -2.50
C VAL A 546 19.79 3.90 -3.43
N LEU A 547 19.53 4.03 -4.74
CA LEU A 547 20.21 3.28 -5.79
C LEU A 547 21.35 4.11 -6.37
N GLY A 548 22.54 3.51 -6.47
CA GLY A 548 23.65 4.05 -7.24
C GLY A 548 23.55 3.60 -8.70
N ASP A 549 23.78 4.52 -9.63
CA ASP A 549 24.02 4.16 -11.03
C ASP A 549 25.43 3.58 -11.18
N VAL A 550 25.53 2.37 -11.72
CA VAL A 550 26.78 1.62 -11.85
C VAL A 550 27.04 1.27 -13.31
N VAL A 551 27.96 2.04 -13.91
CA VAL A 551 28.43 1.89 -15.29
C VAL A 551 29.54 0.84 -15.32
N LEU A 552 29.18 -0.38 -15.68
CA LEU A 552 30.05 -1.56 -15.58
C LEU A 552 30.63 -2.02 -16.93
N ASN A 553 29.85 -1.91 -18.01
CA ASN A 553 30.20 -2.48 -19.32
C ASN A 553 31.51 -1.93 -19.92
N HIS A 554 31.73 -0.64 -19.77
CA HIS A 554 32.82 0.07 -20.42
C HIS A 554 33.48 1.06 -19.45
N ARG A 555 34.79 1.28 -19.61
CA ARG A 555 35.57 2.12 -18.70
C ARG A 555 36.71 2.80 -19.45
N CYS A 556 36.93 4.08 -19.18
CA CYS A 556 37.98 4.87 -19.80
C CYS A 556 39.33 4.69 -19.07
N ALA A 557 40.35 4.29 -19.81
CA ALA A 557 41.72 4.16 -19.32
C ALA A 557 42.39 5.52 -19.04
N GLN A 558 43.19 5.58 -17.97
CA GLN A 558 43.92 6.79 -17.55
C GLN A 558 45.20 7.06 -18.34
N TYR A 559 45.80 6.01 -18.94
CA TYR A 559 47.08 6.11 -19.62
C TYR A 559 47.07 5.41 -20.98
N ARG A 560 47.96 5.85 -21.87
CA ARG A 560 48.21 5.23 -23.17
C ARG A 560 49.32 4.20 -23.08
N ASN A 561 49.20 3.12 -23.84
CA ASN A 561 50.29 2.18 -24.08
C ASN A 561 51.32 2.73 -25.09
N GLN A 562 52.33 1.92 -25.40
CA GLN A 562 53.41 2.26 -26.34
C GLN A 562 52.92 2.54 -27.77
N ASN A 563 51.77 1.99 -28.17
CA ASN A 563 51.13 2.24 -29.46
C ASN A 563 50.24 3.50 -29.45
N GLY A 564 50.17 4.23 -28.33
CA GLY A 564 49.32 5.41 -28.17
C GLY A 564 47.86 5.11 -27.84
N VAL A 565 47.49 3.85 -27.60
CA VAL A 565 46.11 3.41 -27.34
C VAL A 565 45.77 3.51 -25.85
N TRP A 566 44.60 4.04 -25.53
CA TRP A 566 44.08 4.17 -24.16
C TRP A 566 43.59 2.83 -23.61
N ASN A 567 44.50 2.00 -23.09
CA ASN A 567 44.15 0.69 -22.53
C ASN A 567 44.90 0.31 -21.22
N ILE A 568 45.48 1.30 -20.53
CA ILE A 568 46.11 1.13 -19.21
C ILE A 568 45.30 1.91 -18.16
N PHE A 569 44.71 1.19 -17.22
CA PHE A 569 43.85 1.76 -16.18
C PHE A 569 44.64 2.15 -14.93
N GLY A 570 44.11 3.13 -14.19
CA GLY A 570 44.65 3.62 -12.93
C GLY A 570 43.63 3.55 -11.80
N GLY A 571 43.94 4.22 -10.69
CA GLY A 571 43.18 4.13 -9.45
C GLY A 571 43.46 2.82 -8.70
N ARG A 572 42.53 2.40 -7.84
CA ARG A 572 42.61 1.11 -7.13
C ARG A 572 42.43 -0.10 -8.07
N LEU A 573 41.74 0.10 -9.20
CA LEU A 573 41.51 -0.92 -10.24
C LEU A 573 42.45 -0.66 -11.42
N ASN A 574 43.75 -0.88 -11.18
CA ASN A 574 44.86 -0.63 -12.10
C ASN A 574 45.04 -1.76 -13.14
N TRP A 575 43.95 -2.11 -13.83
CA TRP A 575 43.92 -3.12 -14.88
C TRP A 575 44.76 -2.73 -16.12
N ASP A 576 45.02 -3.72 -16.98
CA ASP A 576 45.63 -3.54 -18.29
C ASP A 576 44.71 -4.08 -19.41
N ASP A 577 45.25 -4.22 -20.61
CA ASP A 577 44.57 -4.70 -21.81
C ASP A 577 43.94 -6.10 -21.69
N ARG A 578 44.31 -6.92 -20.69
CA ARG A 578 43.65 -8.20 -20.39
C ARG A 578 42.24 -8.04 -19.82
N ALA A 579 41.89 -6.85 -19.31
CA ALA A 579 40.54 -6.53 -18.85
C ALA A 579 39.63 -5.98 -19.96
N ILE A 580 40.12 -5.88 -21.20
CA ILE A 580 39.38 -5.36 -22.36
C ILE A 580 39.12 -6.50 -23.34
N VAL A 581 37.90 -6.55 -23.89
CA VAL A 581 37.48 -7.58 -24.85
C VAL A 581 38.34 -7.56 -26.12
N ALA A 582 38.71 -8.74 -26.62
CA ALA A 582 39.64 -8.89 -27.74
C ALA A 582 39.02 -8.64 -29.13
N ASP A 583 37.70 -8.44 -29.21
CA ASP A 583 36.96 -8.11 -30.43
C ASP A 583 36.55 -6.63 -30.53
N ASP A 584 37.08 -5.76 -29.66
CA ASP A 584 37.08 -4.31 -29.89
C ASP A 584 38.42 -3.85 -30.50
N PRO A 585 38.49 -3.58 -31.82
CA PRO A 585 39.75 -3.29 -32.51
C PRO A 585 40.35 -1.92 -32.13
N HIS A 586 39.57 -1.03 -31.52
CA HIS A 586 40.02 0.34 -31.21
C HIS A 586 40.92 0.41 -29.97
N PHE A 587 40.72 -0.51 -29.02
CA PHE A 587 41.38 -0.48 -27.71
C PHE A 587 42.42 -1.60 -27.50
N GLN A 588 42.64 -2.44 -28.51
CA GLN A 588 43.68 -3.49 -28.51
C GLN A 588 43.58 -4.42 -27.28
N GLY A 589 42.37 -4.91 -26.99
CA GLY A 589 42.11 -5.83 -25.87
C GLY A 589 42.78 -7.20 -26.03
N ARG A 590 43.09 -7.83 -24.89
CA ARG A 590 43.66 -9.18 -24.78
C ARG A 590 42.87 -10.10 -23.84
N GLY A 591 41.66 -9.71 -23.45
CA GLY A 591 40.70 -10.58 -22.78
C GLY A 591 40.09 -11.62 -23.74
N ASN A 592 38.95 -12.18 -23.35
CA ASN A 592 38.09 -12.96 -24.22
C ASN A 592 37.27 -12.05 -25.16
N LYS A 593 36.47 -12.65 -26.04
CA LYS A 593 35.47 -11.92 -26.83
C LYS A 593 34.36 -11.36 -25.96
N SER A 594 33.70 -10.31 -26.44
CA SER A 594 32.55 -9.72 -25.75
C SER A 594 31.42 -10.73 -25.55
N SER A 595 30.62 -10.49 -24.52
CA SER A 595 29.46 -11.31 -24.14
C SER A 595 28.13 -10.61 -24.40
N GLY A 596 28.17 -9.50 -25.14
CA GLY A 596 27.05 -8.66 -25.54
C GLY A 596 27.53 -7.55 -26.49
N ASP A 597 26.81 -6.43 -26.52
CA ASP A 597 27.10 -5.29 -27.38
C ASP A 597 28.33 -4.45 -26.94
N ASN A 598 29.12 -4.00 -27.92
CA ASN A 598 30.26 -3.12 -27.66
C ASN A 598 29.85 -1.63 -27.74
N PHE A 599 30.14 -0.87 -26.67
CA PHE A 599 30.04 0.60 -26.64
C PHE A 599 31.30 1.22 -27.25
N HIS A 600 31.23 1.70 -28.50
CA HIS A 600 32.41 2.06 -29.29
C HIS A 600 33.23 3.28 -28.78
N ALA A 601 32.73 4.07 -27.84
CA ALA A 601 33.41 5.29 -27.38
C ALA A 601 34.37 5.08 -26.18
N ALA A 602 34.39 3.90 -25.56
CA ALA A 602 35.29 3.56 -24.45
C ALA A 602 35.64 2.06 -24.45
N PRO A 603 36.79 1.65 -23.87
CA PRO A 603 37.15 0.25 -23.73
C PRO A 603 36.06 -0.60 -23.07
N ASN A 604 35.61 -1.63 -23.78
CA ASN A 604 34.60 -2.60 -23.33
C ASN A 604 35.25 -3.67 -22.45
N ILE A 605 34.66 -3.94 -21.27
CA ILE A 605 35.29 -4.68 -20.18
C ILE A 605 34.97 -6.17 -20.24
N ASP A 606 36.01 -7.01 -20.13
CA ASP A 606 35.88 -8.45 -20.12
C ASP A 606 35.45 -8.99 -18.74
N HIS A 607 34.14 -8.96 -18.50
CA HIS A 607 33.51 -9.55 -17.32
C HIS A 607 33.67 -11.08 -17.21
N SER A 608 34.24 -11.78 -18.21
CA SER A 608 34.60 -13.20 -18.08
C SER A 608 35.85 -13.43 -17.23
N GLN A 609 36.70 -12.41 -17.04
CA GLN A 609 37.87 -12.50 -16.16
C GLN A 609 37.48 -12.50 -14.67
N GLU A 610 38.00 -13.47 -13.91
CA GLU A 610 37.71 -13.55 -12.47
C GLU A 610 38.30 -12.37 -11.68
N PHE A 611 39.44 -11.79 -12.12
CA PHE A 611 40.00 -10.61 -11.45
C PHE A 611 39.10 -9.37 -11.64
N VAL A 612 38.57 -9.15 -12.85
CA VAL A 612 37.59 -8.09 -13.13
C VAL A 612 36.34 -8.27 -12.29
N ARG A 613 35.77 -9.49 -12.23
CA ARG A 613 34.61 -9.76 -11.37
C ARG A 613 34.92 -9.54 -9.89
N LYS A 614 36.07 -10.02 -9.40
CA LYS A 614 36.50 -9.84 -8.00
C LYS A 614 36.56 -8.36 -7.63
N ASP A 615 37.22 -7.54 -8.43
CA ASP A 615 37.43 -6.14 -8.13
C ASP A 615 36.12 -5.33 -8.24
N ILE A 616 35.22 -5.68 -9.15
CA ILE A 616 33.86 -5.10 -9.22
C ILE A 616 33.02 -5.51 -8.00
N ARG A 617 33.09 -6.77 -7.55
CA ARG A 617 32.40 -7.22 -6.31
C ARG A 617 32.91 -6.43 -5.10
N GLU A 618 34.23 -6.26 -4.95
CA GLU A 618 34.81 -5.43 -3.88
C GLU A 618 34.37 -3.96 -3.96
N TRP A 619 34.27 -3.39 -5.16
CA TRP A 619 33.83 -2.00 -5.35
C TRP A 619 32.35 -1.80 -5.02
N LEU A 620 31.47 -2.73 -5.40
CA LEU A 620 30.04 -2.65 -5.08
C LEU A 620 29.78 -2.85 -3.58
N CYS A 621 30.50 -3.76 -2.92
CA CYS A 621 30.46 -3.89 -1.46
C CYS A 621 30.95 -2.60 -0.78
N TRP A 622 32.06 -2.02 -1.25
CA TRP A 622 32.59 -0.74 -0.77
C TRP A 622 31.59 0.42 -0.96
N LEU A 623 30.92 0.54 -2.11
CA LEU A 623 29.89 1.56 -2.34
C LEU A 623 28.71 1.43 -1.33
N ARG A 624 28.27 0.21 -1.04
CA ARG A 624 27.25 -0.05 -0.03
C ARG A 624 27.72 0.30 1.38
N GLU A 625 28.92 -0.14 1.76
CA GLU A 625 29.43 -0.07 3.14
C GLU A 625 29.98 1.31 3.51
N GLU A 626 30.64 2.02 2.59
CA GLU A 626 31.22 3.34 2.84
C GLU A 626 30.29 4.50 2.46
N ILE A 627 29.50 4.36 1.39
CA ILE A 627 28.64 5.46 0.90
C ILE A 627 27.19 5.32 1.39
N GLY A 628 26.74 4.09 1.69
CA GLY A 628 25.38 3.80 2.15
C GLY A 628 24.39 3.49 1.02
N TYR A 629 24.85 3.11 -0.18
CA TYR A 629 23.92 2.71 -1.25
C TYR A 629 23.18 1.40 -0.90
N ASP A 630 21.85 1.43 -0.98
CA ASP A 630 20.99 0.26 -0.72
C ASP A 630 20.88 -0.68 -1.93
N GLY A 631 21.21 -0.20 -3.13
CA GLY A 631 21.03 -0.96 -4.36
C GLY A 631 21.54 -0.26 -5.63
N TRP A 632 21.18 -0.82 -6.79
CA TRP A 632 21.85 -0.50 -8.07
C TRP A 632 20.87 -0.25 -9.22
N ARG A 633 21.13 0.78 -10.03
CA ARG A 633 20.73 0.80 -11.44
C ARG A 633 21.95 0.40 -12.25
N LEU A 634 21.82 -0.68 -13.02
CA LEU A 634 22.89 -1.21 -13.87
C LEU A 634 22.73 -0.63 -15.28
N ASP A 635 23.74 0.12 -15.71
CA ASP A 635 23.83 0.74 -17.03
C ASP A 635 24.06 -0.29 -18.14
N PHE A 636 23.47 -0.06 -19.31
CA PHE A 636 23.78 -0.75 -20.58
C PHE A 636 23.96 -2.28 -20.46
N VAL A 637 23.06 -2.97 -19.75
CA VAL A 637 23.23 -4.41 -19.43
C VAL A 637 23.04 -5.37 -20.60
N ARG A 638 22.78 -4.86 -21.82
CA ARG A 638 22.88 -5.61 -23.08
C ARG A 638 24.33 -5.81 -23.53
N GLY A 639 25.27 -5.04 -22.98
CA GLY A 639 26.69 -5.12 -23.33
C GLY A 639 27.45 -6.35 -22.78
N PHE A 640 26.91 -7.00 -21.74
CA PHE A 640 27.55 -8.15 -21.11
C PHE A 640 26.54 -9.16 -20.55
N TRP A 641 26.94 -10.42 -20.42
CA TRP A 641 26.05 -11.50 -20.00
C TRP A 641 25.50 -11.33 -18.57
N GLY A 642 24.18 -11.40 -18.43
CA GLY A 642 23.46 -11.22 -17.16
C GLY A 642 23.85 -12.20 -16.05
N GLY A 643 24.48 -13.34 -16.37
CA GLY A 643 25.04 -14.23 -15.36
C GLY A 643 26.18 -13.61 -14.53
N TYR A 644 26.92 -12.65 -15.08
CA TYR A 644 27.90 -11.88 -14.29
C TYR A 644 27.23 -10.90 -13.33
N VAL A 645 26.03 -10.40 -13.66
CA VAL A 645 25.22 -9.56 -12.76
C VAL A 645 24.76 -10.36 -11.54
N LYS A 646 24.53 -11.67 -11.66
CA LYS A 646 24.24 -12.55 -10.52
C LYS A 646 25.38 -12.57 -9.49
N ASP A 647 26.64 -12.67 -9.93
CA ASP A 647 27.82 -12.65 -9.03
C ASP A 647 27.92 -11.33 -8.26
N TYR A 648 27.62 -10.21 -8.93
CA TYR A 648 27.51 -8.89 -8.31
C TYR A 648 26.32 -8.83 -7.35
N MET A 649 25.18 -9.42 -7.74
CA MET A 649 23.98 -9.70 -6.96
C MET A 649 24.28 -10.30 -5.59
N ASP A 650 24.78 -11.54 -5.60
CA ASP A 650 25.01 -12.36 -4.41
C ASP A 650 26.04 -11.75 -3.45
N SER A 651 27.00 -10.98 -3.98
CA SER A 651 28.08 -10.38 -3.19
C SER A 651 27.68 -9.04 -2.58
N SER A 652 27.10 -8.14 -3.38
CA SER A 652 26.67 -6.82 -2.93
C SER A 652 25.30 -6.81 -2.24
N MET A 653 24.57 -7.92 -2.25
CA MET A 653 23.29 -8.16 -1.56
C MET A 653 22.36 -6.94 -1.52
N PRO A 654 22.00 -6.32 -2.67
CA PRO A 654 21.22 -5.10 -2.70
C PRO A 654 19.77 -5.33 -2.26
N TYR A 655 19.18 -4.31 -1.64
CA TYR A 655 17.75 -4.23 -1.38
C TYR A 655 16.95 -4.32 -2.69
N PHE A 656 17.40 -3.58 -3.71
CA PHE A 656 16.73 -3.44 -4.99
C PHE A 656 17.76 -3.24 -6.12
N ALA A 657 17.57 -3.92 -7.25
CA ALA A 657 18.41 -3.81 -8.43
C ALA A 657 17.58 -3.77 -9.72
N VAL A 658 17.96 -2.90 -10.65
CA VAL A 658 17.31 -2.77 -11.97
C VAL A 658 18.35 -2.63 -13.09
N GLY A 659 18.25 -3.47 -14.12
CA GLY A 659 19.04 -3.35 -15.34
C GLY A 659 18.34 -2.57 -16.45
N GLU A 660 19.12 -1.77 -17.19
CA GLU A 660 18.70 -1.17 -18.45
C GLU A 660 18.94 -2.11 -19.63
N TYR A 661 18.00 -3.04 -19.86
CA TYR A 661 17.97 -3.81 -21.11
C TYR A 661 17.13 -3.04 -22.14
N TRP A 662 17.73 -2.03 -22.77
CA TRP A 662 17.12 -1.31 -23.88
C TRP A 662 17.43 -2.02 -25.20
N ASP A 663 16.38 -2.36 -25.95
CA ASP A 663 16.50 -2.90 -27.30
C ASP A 663 15.46 -2.33 -28.26
N SER A 664 15.62 -2.64 -29.55
CA SER A 664 14.69 -2.21 -30.60
C SER A 664 13.43 -3.07 -30.62
N LEU A 665 12.27 -2.41 -30.61
CA LEU A 665 10.96 -3.01 -30.85
C LEU A 665 10.85 -3.56 -32.29
N SER A 666 9.88 -4.43 -32.51
CA SER A 666 9.55 -4.95 -33.84
C SER A 666 8.69 -3.95 -34.64
N TYR A 667 9.07 -3.71 -35.89
CA TYR A 667 8.36 -2.84 -36.83
C TYR A 667 8.23 -3.52 -38.21
N THR A 668 7.04 -3.47 -38.80
CA THR A 668 6.76 -3.93 -40.15
C THR A 668 6.38 -2.74 -41.03
N TYR A 669 7.12 -2.50 -42.12
CA TYR A 669 6.95 -1.34 -43.02
C TYR A 669 6.98 0.04 -42.33
N GLY A 670 7.70 0.16 -41.21
CA GLY A 670 7.80 1.39 -40.40
C GLY A 670 6.70 1.55 -39.35
N GLU A 671 5.70 0.68 -39.35
CA GLU A 671 4.65 0.62 -38.34
C GLU A 671 5.05 -0.33 -37.20
N MET A 672 4.86 0.07 -35.95
CA MET A 672 5.18 -0.77 -34.79
C MET A 672 4.24 -1.99 -34.78
N ASP A 673 4.81 -3.19 -34.69
CA ASP A 673 4.01 -4.43 -34.62
C ASP A 673 3.17 -4.46 -33.33
N HIS A 674 1.98 -5.07 -33.40
CA HIS A 674 1.16 -5.27 -32.21
C HIS A 674 1.78 -6.29 -31.24
N ASN A 675 2.36 -7.36 -31.78
CA ASN A 675 3.02 -8.37 -30.98
C ASN A 675 4.49 -7.96 -30.73
N GLN A 676 4.82 -7.70 -29.47
CA GLN A 676 6.19 -7.40 -29.02
C GLN A 676 6.73 -8.50 -28.09
N ASP A 677 6.15 -9.71 -28.12
CA ASP A 677 6.57 -10.87 -27.31
C ASP A 677 8.07 -11.14 -27.43
N ALA A 678 8.62 -11.09 -28.65
CA ALA A 678 10.05 -11.27 -28.88
C ALA A 678 10.93 -10.23 -28.15
N HIS A 679 10.45 -8.98 -27.97
CA HIS A 679 11.17 -7.94 -27.25
C HIS A 679 11.09 -8.15 -25.73
N ARG A 680 9.90 -8.38 -25.17
CA ARG A 680 9.76 -8.70 -23.75
C ARG A 680 10.41 -10.02 -23.34
N GLN A 681 10.50 -11.00 -24.26
CA GLN A 681 11.23 -12.25 -24.03
C GLN A 681 12.72 -11.97 -23.81
N ARG A 682 13.40 -11.18 -24.64
CA ARG A 682 14.83 -10.86 -24.46
C ARG A 682 15.13 -10.21 -23.10
N ILE A 683 14.25 -9.33 -22.63
CA ILE A 683 14.36 -8.74 -21.28
C ILE A 683 14.15 -9.80 -20.19
N VAL A 684 13.17 -10.71 -20.35
CA VAL A 684 12.93 -11.82 -19.40
C VAL A 684 14.07 -12.84 -19.40
N ASP A 685 14.70 -13.11 -20.54
CA ASP A 685 15.87 -13.98 -20.68
C ASP A 685 17.08 -13.39 -19.97
N TRP A 686 17.30 -12.07 -20.07
CA TRP A 686 18.32 -11.38 -19.29
C TRP A 686 18.02 -11.43 -17.79
N ILE A 687 16.77 -11.21 -17.36
CA ILE A 687 16.36 -11.35 -15.95
C ILE A 687 16.63 -12.79 -15.47
N ASN A 688 16.29 -13.81 -16.26
CA ASN A 688 16.57 -15.22 -15.98
C ASN A 688 18.08 -15.50 -15.87
N ALA A 689 18.91 -14.88 -16.73
CA ALA A 689 20.36 -14.99 -16.64
C ALA A 689 20.92 -14.43 -15.32
N THR A 690 20.29 -13.40 -14.73
CA THR A 690 20.61 -12.94 -13.37
C THR A 690 20.14 -13.92 -12.26
N ASN A 691 19.58 -15.09 -12.60
CA ASN A 691 18.81 -15.94 -11.69
C ASN A 691 17.64 -15.17 -11.01
N GLY A 692 17.11 -14.17 -11.70
CA GLY A 692 16.10 -13.25 -11.18
C GLY A 692 16.56 -12.39 -9.99
N THR A 693 17.85 -12.20 -9.74
CA THR A 693 18.33 -11.33 -8.64
C THR A 693 18.20 -9.83 -8.93
N ALA A 694 18.00 -9.44 -10.19
CA ALA A 694 17.68 -8.07 -10.59
C ALA A 694 16.34 -8.01 -11.34
N GLY A 695 15.65 -6.87 -11.27
CA GLY A 695 14.63 -6.50 -12.25
C GLY A 695 15.23 -5.84 -13.49
N ALA A 696 14.39 -5.45 -14.44
CA ALA A 696 14.79 -4.62 -15.59
C ALA A 696 13.76 -3.54 -15.88
N PHE A 697 14.16 -2.45 -16.53
CA PHE A 697 13.24 -1.43 -17.02
C PHE A 697 12.33 -2.00 -18.11
N ASP A 698 11.02 -1.76 -18.00
CA ASP A 698 10.02 -2.24 -18.98
C ASP A 698 9.95 -1.33 -20.20
N VAL A 699 11.04 -1.34 -20.98
CA VAL A 699 11.17 -0.61 -22.25
C VAL A 699 10.07 -1.01 -23.23
N THR A 700 9.59 -2.26 -23.16
CA THR A 700 8.44 -2.74 -23.94
C THR A 700 7.17 -1.94 -23.62
N THR A 701 6.84 -1.76 -22.33
CA THR A 701 5.70 -0.92 -21.93
C THR A 701 5.92 0.55 -22.29
N LYS A 702 7.11 1.13 -22.08
CA LYS A 702 7.44 2.53 -22.47
C LYS A 702 7.09 2.79 -23.93
N GLY A 703 7.54 1.92 -24.84
CA GLY A 703 7.34 2.11 -26.28
C GLY A 703 5.93 1.83 -26.77
N ILE A 704 5.28 0.76 -26.28
CA ILE A 704 3.89 0.48 -26.65
C ILE A 704 2.95 1.59 -26.15
N LEU A 705 3.20 2.10 -24.94
CA LEU A 705 2.42 3.19 -24.36
C LEU A 705 2.65 4.53 -25.09
N HIS A 706 3.87 4.81 -25.58
CA HIS A 706 4.13 5.94 -26.49
C HIS A 706 3.23 5.84 -27.73
N SER A 707 3.35 4.77 -28.54
CA SER A 707 2.58 4.66 -29.79
C SER A 707 1.06 4.60 -29.55
N ALA A 708 0.60 3.94 -28.48
CA ALA A 708 -0.83 3.87 -28.13
C ALA A 708 -1.44 5.25 -27.81
N LEU A 709 -0.71 6.11 -27.09
CA LEU A 709 -1.18 7.45 -26.70
C LEU A 709 -1.01 8.49 -27.81
N GLU A 710 0.06 8.39 -28.60
CA GLU A 710 0.34 9.24 -29.76
C GLU A 710 -0.71 9.09 -30.86
N ARG A 711 -0.99 7.84 -31.25
CA ARG A 711 -1.82 7.50 -32.42
C ARG A 711 -3.30 7.31 -32.09
N CYS A 712 -3.66 7.35 -30.81
CA CYS A 712 -4.94 6.88 -30.28
C CYS A 712 -5.22 5.42 -30.74
N GLU A 713 -4.41 4.52 -30.21
CA GLU A 713 -4.41 3.08 -30.47
C GLU A 713 -4.40 2.30 -29.15
N TYR A 714 -5.32 2.65 -28.24
CA TYR A 714 -5.39 2.10 -26.88
C TYR A 714 -5.64 0.58 -26.84
N TRP A 715 -6.12 -0.02 -27.95
CA TRP A 715 -6.19 -1.46 -28.19
C TRP A 715 -4.83 -2.16 -28.04
N ARG A 716 -3.73 -1.48 -28.38
CA ARG A 716 -2.36 -2.02 -28.23
C ARG A 716 -1.98 -2.31 -26.77
N LEU A 717 -2.73 -1.82 -25.79
CA LEU A 717 -2.48 -2.03 -24.36
C LEU A 717 -3.02 -3.39 -23.85
N SER A 718 -3.51 -4.25 -24.74
CA SER A 718 -3.85 -5.66 -24.47
C SER A 718 -3.15 -6.59 -25.46
N ASP A 719 -2.42 -7.58 -24.95
CA ASP A 719 -1.96 -8.69 -25.77
C ASP A 719 -3.10 -9.65 -26.15
N ALA A 720 -2.79 -10.62 -27.02
CA ALA A 720 -3.74 -11.63 -27.50
C ALA A 720 -4.27 -12.60 -26.42
N LYS A 721 -3.77 -12.50 -25.17
CA LYS A 721 -4.20 -13.28 -24.01
C LYS A 721 -4.94 -12.42 -22.98
N GLY A 722 -5.27 -11.16 -23.31
CA GLY A 722 -5.98 -10.23 -22.43
C GLY A 722 -5.12 -9.64 -21.30
N LYS A 723 -3.80 -9.70 -21.43
CA LYS A 723 -2.82 -9.18 -20.44
C LYS A 723 -2.14 -7.90 -20.95
N PRO A 724 -1.47 -7.13 -20.07
CA PRO A 724 -0.56 -6.09 -20.51
C PRO A 724 0.50 -6.63 -21.50
N PRO A 725 0.91 -5.83 -22.51
CA PRO A 725 1.76 -6.30 -23.60
C PRO A 725 3.27 -6.16 -23.31
N GLY A 726 3.67 -5.49 -22.23
CA GLY A 726 5.07 -5.36 -21.81
C GLY A 726 5.56 -6.50 -20.91
N VAL A 727 6.73 -6.34 -20.30
CA VAL A 727 7.32 -7.29 -19.33
C VAL A 727 6.39 -7.44 -18.11
N VAL A 728 5.70 -6.36 -17.72
CA VAL A 728 4.65 -6.34 -16.69
C VAL A 728 3.48 -7.30 -16.97
N GLY A 729 3.28 -7.75 -18.21
CA GLY A 729 2.30 -8.80 -18.54
C GLY A 729 2.74 -10.22 -18.16
N TRP A 730 4.05 -10.45 -18.04
CA TRP A 730 4.65 -11.77 -17.83
C TRP A 730 5.30 -11.89 -16.44
N TRP A 731 6.12 -10.94 -16.04
CA TRP A 731 6.85 -10.97 -14.76
C TRP A 731 6.83 -9.61 -14.04
N PRO A 732 5.66 -9.17 -13.53
CA PRO A 732 5.51 -7.81 -13.00
C PRO A 732 6.32 -7.56 -11.72
N SER A 733 6.73 -8.59 -10.98
CA SER A 733 7.72 -8.44 -9.88
C SER A 733 9.16 -8.22 -10.32
N ARG A 734 9.42 -8.12 -11.63
CA ARG A 734 10.74 -7.83 -12.23
C ARG A 734 10.69 -6.67 -13.24
N ALA A 735 9.51 -6.11 -13.50
CA ALA A 735 9.31 -5.00 -14.43
C ALA A 735 9.34 -3.65 -13.69
N VAL A 736 10.31 -2.80 -14.01
CA VAL A 736 10.36 -1.40 -13.56
C VAL A 736 9.76 -0.51 -14.66
N THR A 737 8.50 -0.14 -14.50
CA THR A 737 7.73 0.59 -15.53
C THR A 737 7.99 2.09 -15.45
N PHE A 738 8.28 2.74 -16.57
CA PHE A 738 8.58 4.17 -16.66
C PHE A 738 7.94 4.78 -17.91
N ILE A 739 7.76 6.10 -17.93
CA ILE A 739 7.33 6.83 -19.15
C ILE A 739 8.44 7.68 -19.76
N GLU A 740 9.46 8.03 -18.98
CA GLU A 740 10.59 8.86 -19.40
C GLU A 740 11.80 8.63 -18.48
N ASN A 741 13.02 8.72 -19.02
CA ASN A 741 14.27 8.79 -18.27
C ASN A 741 15.13 9.98 -18.78
N HIS A 742 16.42 10.03 -18.46
CA HIS A 742 17.31 11.10 -18.92
C HIS A 742 17.65 11.06 -20.42
N ASP A 743 17.58 9.89 -21.05
CA ASP A 743 17.92 9.69 -22.48
C ASP A 743 16.72 9.84 -23.39
N THR A 744 15.61 9.18 -23.04
CA THR A 744 14.38 9.24 -23.80
C THR A 744 13.79 10.66 -23.73
N GLY A 745 13.88 11.31 -22.57
CA GLY A 745 13.44 12.68 -22.31
C GLY A 745 14.58 13.67 -22.09
N SER A 746 14.45 14.50 -21.05
CA SER A 746 15.40 15.56 -20.68
C SER A 746 15.86 16.42 -21.88
N THR A 747 17.16 16.69 -22.03
CA THR A 747 17.72 17.40 -23.19
C THR A 747 18.16 16.48 -24.33
N GLN A 748 18.56 15.22 -24.08
CA GLN A 748 18.85 14.23 -25.15
C GLN A 748 17.63 14.04 -26.07
N GLY A 749 16.51 13.61 -25.50
CA GLY A 749 15.23 13.49 -26.19
C GLY A 749 15.14 12.37 -27.20
N HIS A 750 15.91 11.29 -27.06
CA HIS A 750 15.99 10.21 -28.04
C HIS A 750 14.65 9.50 -28.30
N TRP A 751 13.71 9.53 -27.36
CA TRP A 751 12.40 8.89 -27.50
C TRP A 751 11.35 9.53 -26.59
N ARG A 752 11.16 10.86 -26.73
CA ARG A 752 10.29 11.67 -25.86
C ARG A 752 8.88 11.11 -25.81
N PHE A 753 8.29 11.06 -24.62
CA PHE A 753 6.89 10.68 -24.47
C PHE A 753 5.97 11.70 -25.16
N PRO A 754 4.80 11.29 -25.70
CA PRO A 754 3.93 12.21 -26.43
C PRO A 754 3.44 13.37 -25.58
N SER A 755 3.69 14.60 -26.05
CA SER A 755 3.45 15.81 -25.28
C SER A 755 1.96 16.03 -24.95
N GLY A 756 1.66 16.33 -23.69
CA GLY A 756 0.29 16.45 -23.18
C GLY A 756 -0.43 15.12 -22.93
N LYS A 757 0.30 13.99 -22.99
CA LYS A 757 -0.18 12.63 -22.66
C LYS A 757 0.55 12.00 -21.46
N GLU A 758 1.53 12.68 -20.90
CA GLU A 758 2.39 12.25 -19.77
C GLU A 758 1.54 11.77 -18.58
N MET A 759 0.47 12.51 -18.24
CA MET A 759 -0.44 12.14 -17.15
C MET A 759 -1.28 10.88 -17.43
N GLN A 760 -1.54 10.55 -18.70
CA GLN A 760 -2.17 9.26 -19.07
C GLN A 760 -1.16 8.13 -18.93
N GLY A 761 0.11 8.39 -19.25
CA GLY A 761 1.22 7.49 -18.98
C GLY A 761 1.41 7.21 -17.49
N TYR A 762 1.42 8.25 -16.64
CA TYR A 762 1.48 8.10 -15.19
C TYR A 762 0.23 7.42 -14.61
N ALA A 763 -0.97 7.73 -15.13
CA ALA A 763 -2.19 7.01 -14.76
C ALA A 763 -2.13 5.52 -15.10
N TYR A 764 -1.41 5.11 -16.15
CA TYR A 764 -1.09 3.71 -16.40
C TYR A 764 -0.10 3.18 -15.34
N ILE A 765 1.15 3.65 -15.33
CA ILE A 765 2.22 2.98 -14.56
C ILE A 765 2.03 3.04 -13.03
N LEU A 766 1.44 4.12 -12.48
CA LEU A 766 1.22 4.22 -11.03
C LEU A 766 0.05 3.34 -10.56
N THR A 767 -0.92 3.04 -11.41
CA THR A 767 -2.07 2.19 -11.06
C THR A 767 -1.86 0.71 -11.34
N HIS A 768 -0.95 0.37 -12.26
CA HIS A 768 -0.72 -1.01 -12.73
C HIS A 768 0.29 -1.79 -11.86
N PRO A 769 0.41 -3.11 -12.08
CA PRO A 769 1.52 -3.91 -11.55
C PRO A 769 2.87 -3.43 -12.09
N GLY A 770 3.98 -4.06 -11.68
CA GLY A 770 5.31 -3.48 -11.87
C GLY A 770 5.68 -2.46 -10.79
N THR A 771 6.95 -2.05 -10.78
CA THR A 771 7.48 -0.99 -9.90
C THR A 771 7.57 0.30 -10.71
N PRO A 772 6.74 1.32 -10.45
CA PRO A 772 6.76 2.56 -11.22
C PRO A 772 7.99 3.43 -10.90
N SER A 773 8.60 3.97 -11.95
CA SER A 773 9.61 5.03 -11.90
C SER A 773 9.03 6.34 -12.40
N VAL A 774 9.26 7.42 -11.64
CA VAL A 774 8.86 8.80 -11.97
C VAL A 774 10.10 9.62 -12.30
N PHE A 775 10.04 10.37 -13.40
CA PHE A 775 11.15 11.17 -13.89
C PHE A 775 11.25 12.53 -13.19
N TYR A 776 12.48 13.00 -12.92
CA TYR A 776 12.77 14.23 -12.17
C TYR A 776 12.04 15.46 -12.72
N ASP A 777 12.13 15.69 -14.04
CA ASP A 777 11.58 16.88 -14.67
C ASP A 777 10.05 16.92 -14.59
N HIS A 778 9.40 15.76 -14.48
CA HIS A 778 7.94 15.66 -14.39
C HIS A 778 7.41 15.77 -12.95
N ILE A 779 8.19 15.39 -11.94
CA ILE A 779 7.77 15.54 -10.53
C ILE A 779 8.03 16.95 -9.99
N PHE A 780 8.96 17.70 -10.59
CA PHE A 780 9.21 19.11 -10.29
C PHE A 780 8.58 20.09 -11.30
N SER A 781 7.56 19.66 -12.03
CA SER A 781 6.71 20.50 -12.90
C SER A 781 5.28 20.69 -12.35
N GLU A 782 4.42 21.28 -13.17
CA GLU A 782 2.98 21.37 -12.97
C GLU A 782 2.28 20.03 -12.63
N TYR A 783 2.83 18.88 -13.07
CA TYR A 783 2.24 17.55 -12.82
C TYR A 783 2.40 17.03 -11.39
N GLN A 784 3.18 17.71 -10.54
CA GLN A 784 3.51 17.27 -9.17
C GLN A 784 2.28 16.87 -8.34
N SER A 785 1.19 17.64 -8.42
CA SER A 785 -0.05 17.41 -7.65
C SER A 785 -0.78 16.15 -8.10
N GLU A 786 -0.94 15.97 -9.41
CA GLU A 786 -1.62 14.82 -10.01
C GLU A 786 -0.81 13.52 -9.83
N ILE A 787 0.52 13.57 -10.01
CA ILE A 787 1.42 12.44 -9.74
C ILE A 787 1.37 12.06 -8.25
N SER A 788 1.43 13.02 -7.33
CA SER A 788 1.30 12.79 -5.88
C SER A 788 -0.05 12.14 -5.52
N ALA A 789 -1.13 12.54 -6.19
CA ALA A 789 -2.45 11.95 -5.99
C ALA A 789 -2.53 10.50 -6.52
N LEU A 790 -1.94 10.22 -7.68
CA LEU A 790 -1.82 8.85 -8.22
C LEU A 790 -0.96 7.94 -7.32
N ILE A 791 0.17 8.44 -6.81
CA ILE A 791 1.00 7.76 -5.80
C ILE A 791 0.16 7.45 -4.54
N SER A 792 -0.62 8.44 -4.07
CA SER A 792 -1.51 8.27 -2.90
C SER A 792 -2.60 7.22 -3.15
N VAL A 793 -3.18 7.16 -4.35
CA VAL A 793 -4.12 6.10 -4.76
C VAL A 793 -3.45 4.72 -4.76
N ARG A 794 -2.22 4.60 -5.30
CA ARG A 794 -1.45 3.35 -5.29
C ARG A 794 -1.21 2.84 -3.86
N LYS A 795 -0.64 3.69 -3.00
CA LYS A 795 -0.28 3.34 -1.61
C LYS A 795 -1.53 3.03 -0.78
N ARG A 796 -2.58 3.86 -0.84
CA ARG A 796 -3.83 3.66 -0.07
C ARG A 796 -4.53 2.34 -0.35
N ASN A 797 -4.45 1.83 -1.58
CA ASN A 797 -5.11 0.58 -1.98
C ASN A 797 -4.17 -0.64 -1.95
N LYS A 798 -2.94 -0.46 -1.44
CA LYS A 798 -1.90 -1.50 -1.38
C LYS A 798 -1.71 -2.18 -2.74
N ILE A 799 -1.60 -1.38 -3.79
CA ILE A 799 -1.22 -1.85 -5.13
C ILE A 799 0.30 -2.02 -5.15
N GLN A 800 0.76 -3.19 -5.60
CA GLN A 800 2.15 -3.62 -5.54
C GLN A 800 2.61 -4.17 -6.90
N CYS A 801 3.90 -4.42 -7.07
CA CYS A 801 4.47 -4.99 -8.28
C CYS A 801 3.88 -6.38 -8.63
N ARG A 802 3.28 -7.08 -7.67
CA ARG A 802 2.58 -8.38 -7.86
C ARG A 802 1.06 -8.27 -7.93
N SER A 803 0.49 -7.07 -7.98
CA SER A 803 -0.97 -6.92 -8.13
C SER A 803 -1.47 -7.58 -9.42
N THR A 804 -2.70 -8.04 -9.39
CA THR A 804 -3.40 -8.63 -10.54
C THR A 804 -4.00 -7.53 -11.40
N VAL A 805 -4.08 -7.74 -12.72
CA VAL A 805 -4.75 -6.81 -13.64
C VAL A 805 -5.63 -7.59 -14.62
N LYS A 806 -6.87 -7.14 -14.77
CA LYS A 806 -7.86 -7.66 -15.71
C LYS A 806 -8.27 -6.53 -16.64
N ILE A 807 -7.85 -6.60 -17.91
CA ILE A 807 -8.28 -5.65 -18.93
C ILE A 807 -9.77 -5.87 -19.19
N ILE A 808 -10.55 -4.78 -19.21
CA ILE A 808 -12.00 -4.79 -19.43
C ILE A 808 -12.34 -4.21 -20.81
N LYS A 809 -11.57 -3.22 -21.25
CA LYS A 809 -11.77 -2.53 -22.53
C LYS A 809 -10.41 -2.13 -23.11
N ALA A 810 -10.20 -2.39 -24.39
CA ALA A 810 -9.01 -2.00 -25.14
C ALA A 810 -9.43 -1.75 -26.60
N GLU A 811 -9.92 -0.54 -26.87
CA GLU A 811 -10.48 -0.12 -28.16
C GLU A 811 -9.66 1.03 -28.77
N ARG A 812 -10.11 1.62 -29.88
CA ARG A 812 -9.39 2.73 -30.53
C ARG A 812 -9.25 3.97 -29.66
N ASP A 813 -10.27 4.29 -28.86
CA ASP A 813 -10.36 5.56 -28.13
C ASP A 813 -10.27 5.39 -26.60
N VAL A 814 -10.24 4.16 -26.07
CA VAL A 814 -10.21 3.91 -24.62
C VAL A 814 -9.52 2.59 -24.25
N TYR A 815 -8.69 2.65 -23.21
CA TYR A 815 -8.26 1.50 -22.42
C TYR A 815 -8.82 1.59 -21.01
N ALA A 816 -9.34 0.47 -20.49
CA ALA A 816 -9.80 0.35 -19.13
C ALA A 816 -9.48 -1.03 -18.55
N ALA A 817 -9.00 -1.06 -17.31
CA ALA A 817 -8.60 -2.28 -16.61
C ALA A 817 -8.91 -2.21 -15.10
N MET A 818 -9.21 -3.36 -14.50
CA MET A 818 -9.34 -3.51 -13.05
C MET A 818 -8.06 -4.09 -12.46
N ILE A 819 -7.48 -3.42 -11.46
CA ILE A 819 -6.27 -3.84 -10.73
C ILE A 819 -6.67 -4.29 -9.32
N ASP A 820 -6.28 -5.51 -8.94
CA ASP A 820 -6.67 -6.24 -7.71
C ASP A 820 -8.19 -6.32 -7.44
N GLU A 821 -9.01 -6.05 -8.46
CA GLU A 821 -10.42 -5.65 -8.29
C GLU A 821 -10.65 -4.50 -7.27
N LYS A 822 -9.62 -3.71 -6.93
CA LYS A 822 -9.69 -2.56 -6.02
C LYS A 822 -9.82 -1.24 -6.79
N LEU A 823 -9.32 -1.19 -8.01
CA LEU A 823 -9.10 0.03 -8.78
C LEU A 823 -9.44 -0.23 -10.26
N ALA A 824 -10.41 0.49 -10.82
CA ALA A 824 -10.69 0.54 -12.24
C ALA A 824 -10.02 1.79 -12.82
N MET A 825 -8.96 1.58 -13.60
CA MET A 825 -8.29 2.66 -14.33
C MET A 825 -8.90 2.80 -15.73
N LYS A 826 -9.01 4.04 -16.21
CA LYS A 826 -9.45 4.41 -17.56
C LYS A 826 -8.54 5.49 -18.12
N ILE A 827 -8.06 5.32 -19.36
CA ILE A 827 -7.36 6.33 -20.17
C ILE A 827 -7.90 6.39 -21.60
N GLY A 828 -7.66 7.50 -22.28
CA GLY A 828 -8.14 7.81 -23.63
C GLY A 828 -9.48 8.55 -23.64
N PRO A 829 -9.82 9.26 -24.73
CA PRO A 829 -11.02 10.11 -24.78
C PRO A 829 -12.35 9.34 -24.73
N GLY A 830 -12.37 8.08 -25.17
CA GLY A 830 -13.58 7.25 -25.28
C GLY A 830 -14.28 6.97 -23.95
N HIS A 831 -15.56 6.59 -24.01
CA HIS A 831 -16.33 6.33 -22.79
C HIS A 831 -16.08 4.91 -22.22
N TYR A 832 -15.79 4.86 -20.92
CA TYR A 832 -15.91 3.67 -20.08
C TYR A 832 -16.23 4.10 -18.65
N GLU A 833 -17.26 3.48 -18.06
CA GLU A 833 -17.47 3.47 -16.62
C GLU A 833 -17.78 2.01 -16.20
N PRO A 834 -17.26 1.54 -15.06
CA PRO A 834 -17.49 0.17 -14.60
C PRO A 834 -18.96 -0.04 -14.19
N SER A 835 -19.51 -1.20 -14.54
CA SER A 835 -20.94 -1.48 -14.43
C SER A 835 -21.48 -1.36 -12.99
N ASN A 836 -22.55 -0.58 -12.81
CA ASN A 836 -23.27 -0.38 -11.53
C ASN A 836 -24.10 -1.62 -11.10
N GLY A 837 -23.51 -2.82 -11.13
CA GLY A 837 -24.09 -4.02 -10.52
C GLY A 837 -23.84 -4.08 -9.00
N GLN A 838 -23.85 -5.28 -8.43
CA GLN A 838 -23.48 -5.50 -7.02
C GLN A 838 -22.06 -4.99 -6.65
N GLN A 839 -21.19 -4.80 -7.64
CA GLN A 839 -19.87 -4.20 -7.46
C GLN A 839 -19.97 -2.69 -7.71
N ASN A 840 -19.88 -1.93 -6.62
CA ASN A 840 -20.14 -0.50 -6.62
C ASN A 840 -18.84 0.29 -6.69
N TRP A 841 -18.73 1.28 -7.59
CA TRP A 841 -17.49 2.04 -7.81
C TRP A 841 -17.64 3.49 -7.36
N SER A 842 -16.51 4.18 -7.12
CA SER A 842 -16.45 5.60 -6.77
C SER A 842 -15.22 6.27 -7.38
N LEU A 843 -15.38 7.47 -7.95
CA LEU A 843 -14.27 8.21 -8.56
C LEU A 843 -13.17 8.51 -7.52
N ALA A 844 -11.90 8.41 -7.92
CA ALA A 844 -10.76 8.70 -7.05
C ALA A 844 -9.91 9.87 -7.55
N ILE A 845 -9.71 9.98 -8.86
CA ILE A 845 -9.12 11.14 -9.55
C ILE A 845 -9.62 11.18 -10.99
N GLU A 846 -9.75 12.38 -11.55
CA GLU A 846 -10.11 12.63 -12.95
C GLU A 846 -9.24 13.78 -13.48
N GLY A 847 -8.75 13.63 -14.71
CA GLY A 847 -7.96 14.62 -15.43
C GLY A 847 -8.07 14.41 -16.95
N ARG A 848 -7.22 15.08 -17.74
CA ARG A 848 -7.36 15.09 -19.21
C ARG A 848 -7.24 13.68 -19.80
N ASP A 849 -8.37 13.16 -20.28
CA ASP A 849 -8.60 11.80 -20.76
C ASP A 849 -8.23 10.66 -19.78
N TYR A 850 -8.15 10.89 -18.46
CA TYR A 850 -7.89 9.80 -17.49
C TYR A 850 -8.83 9.84 -16.28
N LYS A 851 -9.36 8.68 -15.88
CA LYS A 851 -10.41 8.56 -14.83
C LYS A 851 -10.29 7.30 -13.94
N PRO A 852 -9.27 7.19 -13.08
CA PRO A 852 -9.20 6.16 -12.04
C PRO A 852 -10.36 6.23 -11.03
N ALA A 853 -11.16 5.17 -10.98
CA ALA A 853 -12.22 4.95 -10.00
C ALA A 853 -11.87 3.75 -9.10
N LEU A 854 -12.18 3.81 -7.82
CA LEU A 854 -11.97 2.72 -6.88
C LEU A 854 -13.22 1.84 -6.76
N ARG A 855 -13.01 0.52 -6.69
CA ARG A 855 -14.03 -0.42 -6.20
C ARG A 855 -14.30 0.01 -4.78
N SER A 856 -15.53 0.37 -4.49
CA SER A 856 -16.00 0.37 -3.13
C SER A 856 -16.25 -1.08 -2.75
N PRO A 857 -15.45 -1.72 -1.87
CA PRO A 857 -16.04 -2.71 -0.97
C PRO A 857 -17.31 -2.09 -0.35
N LEU A 858 -18.31 -2.89 0.03
CA LEU A 858 -19.54 -2.35 0.61
C LEU A 858 -19.23 -1.42 1.81
N SER A 859 -18.15 -1.73 2.54
CA SER A 859 -17.48 -0.89 3.54
C SER A 859 -17.25 0.55 3.11
N THR A 860 -16.64 0.79 1.94
CA THR A 860 -16.35 2.15 1.46
C THR A 860 -17.36 2.67 0.45
N ARG A 861 -18.56 2.06 0.32
CA ARG A 861 -19.75 2.86 -0.05
C ARG A 861 -20.46 3.33 1.21
N ILE A 862 -20.70 2.48 2.21
CA ILE A 862 -21.26 2.94 3.50
C ILE A 862 -20.35 4.01 4.14
N CYS A 863 -19.02 3.84 4.12
CA CYS A 863 -18.05 4.84 4.58
C CYS A 863 -17.57 5.84 3.51
N ARG A 864 -18.29 6.03 2.38
CA ARG A 864 -18.03 7.17 1.45
C ARG A 864 -19.29 7.92 1.03
N SER A 865 -20.42 7.23 0.83
CA SER A 865 -21.72 7.91 0.85
C SER A 865 -21.93 8.43 2.27
N GLY A 866 -21.81 7.59 3.30
CA GLY A 866 -21.86 8.02 4.69
C GLY A 866 -20.79 9.04 5.08
N ALA A 867 -19.56 8.97 4.56
CA ALA A 867 -18.57 10.03 4.82
C ALA A 867 -18.91 11.36 4.12
N ALA A 868 -19.54 11.33 2.94
CA ALA A 868 -20.00 12.54 2.27
C ALA A 868 -21.27 13.10 2.95
N GLU A 869 -22.23 12.23 3.27
CA GLU A 869 -23.49 12.51 3.96
C GLU A 869 -23.20 13.05 5.36
N SER A 870 -22.42 12.36 6.20
CA SER A 870 -22.05 12.85 7.53
C SER A 870 -21.08 14.04 7.52
N TYR A 871 -20.37 14.31 6.43
CA TYR A 871 -19.69 15.60 6.26
C TYR A 871 -20.69 16.72 5.89
N GLN A 872 -21.75 16.45 5.13
CA GLN A 872 -22.86 17.40 4.96
C GLN A 872 -23.63 17.61 6.28
N GLU A 873 -23.83 16.58 7.11
CA GLU A 873 -24.39 16.72 8.46
C GLU A 873 -23.46 17.53 9.37
N SER A 874 -22.14 17.33 9.26
CA SER A 874 -21.15 18.14 9.97
C SER A 874 -21.19 19.61 9.53
N LEU A 875 -21.33 19.88 8.22
CA LEU A 875 -21.54 21.23 7.70
C LEU A 875 -22.88 21.85 8.13
N GLN A 876 -23.92 21.05 8.39
CA GLN A 876 -25.20 21.51 8.95
C GLN A 876 -25.13 21.74 10.47
N ALA A 877 -24.28 21.00 11.18
CA ALA A 877 -24.06 21.12 12.62
C ALA A 877 -23.07 22.24 12.99
N TYR A 878 -22.20 22.64 12.06
CA TYR A 878 -21.31 23.79 12.18
C TYR A 878 -22.08 25.11 12.36
N ASN A 879 -21.80 25.85 13.44
CA ASN A 879 -22.37 27.18 13.62
C ASN A 879 -21.43 28.25 13.03
N PRO A 880 -21.85 29.05 12.04
CA PRO A 880 -21.02 30.13 11.48
C PRO A 880 -20.72 31.28 12.46
N ASN A 881 -21.44 31.39 13.58
CA ASN A 881 -21.20 32.35 14.66
C ASN A 881 -20.83 31.61 15.97
N PRO A 882 -19.65 30.97 16.07
CA PRO A 882 -19.29 30.17 17.24
C PRO A 882 -19.26 30.98 18.54
N GLN A 883 -18.96 32.27 18.47
CA GLN A 883 -18.91 33.18 19.61
C GLN A 883 -20.26 33.24 20.36
N ASP A 884 -21.39 33.26 19.64
CA ASP A 884 -22.72 33.34 20.24
C ASP A 884 -23.00 32.15 21.18
N LEU A 885 -22.61 30.93 20.77
CA LEU A 885 -22.72 29.72 21.61
C LEU A 885 -21.77 29.74 22.81
N THR A 886 -20.56 30.30 22.66
CA THR A 886 -19.63 30.43 23.79
C THR A 886 -20.10 31.46 24.82
N ASP A 887 -20.67 32.58 24.38
CA ASP A 887 -21.24 33.59 25.28
C ASP A 887 -22.54 33.08 25.95
N GLU A 888 -23.40 32.31 25.26
CA GLU A 888 -24.56 31.64 25.89
C GLU A 888 -24.12 30.61 26.95
N PHE A 889 -23.15 29.75 26.61
CA PHE A 889 -22.58 28.77 27.56
C PHE A 889 -22.07 29.46 28.82
N ASN A 890 -21.31 30.53 28.65
CA ASN A 890 -20.79 31.34 29.74
C ASN A 890 -21.93 31.96 30.56
N GLU A 891 -22.91 32.59 29.92
CA GLU A 891 -24.08 33.19 30.58
C GLU A 891 -24.86 32.17 31.44
N LEU A 892 -24.97 30.91 30.99
CA LEU A 892 -25.58 29.82 31.75
C LEU A 892 -24.73 29.41 32.97
N VAL A 893 -23.40 29.37 32.86
CA VAL A 893 -22.49 29.18 34.02
C VAL A 893 -22.64 30.33 35.03
N GLY A 894 -22.67 31.58 34.55
CA GLY A 894 -22.90 32.77 35.37
C GLY A 894 -24.19 32.67 36.18
N LYS A 895 -25.33 32.48 35.49
CA LYS A 895 -26.69 32.35 36.08
C LYS A 895 -26.79 31.23 37.12
N THR A 896 -26.27 30.05 36.79
CA THR A 896 -26.35 28.84 37.64
C THR A 896 -25.81 29.06 39.06
N LEU A 897 -24.89 30.01 39.22
CA LEU A 897 -24.16 30.31 40.45
C LEU A 897 -24.53 31.69 41.03
N ILE A 898 -25.49 32.41 40.43
CA ILE A 898 -26.15 33.57 41.05
C ILE A 898 -27.26 33.07 41.98
N ASN A 899 -28.00 32.03 41.57
CA ASN A 899 -29.08 31.44 42.36
C ASN A 899 -28.59 30.84 43.69
N GLU A 900 -27.31 30.49 43.84
CA GLU A 900 -26.72 30.05 45.13
C GLU A 900 -26.79 31.13 46.23
N ASN A 901 -26.66 32.40 45.84
CA ASN A 901 -26.81 33.55 46.75
C ASN A 901 -28.27 34.07 46.80
N GLY A 902 -29.16 33.47 46.00
CA GLY A 902 -30.34 34.14 45.45
C GLY A 902 -31.71 33.70 45.96
N THR A 903 -31.84 32.83 46.97
CA THR A 903 -33.17 32.55 47.59
C THR A 903 -33.11 31.94 49.00
N ARG A 904 -32.87 32.77 50.03
CA ARG A 904 -33.06 32.36 51.45
C ARG A 904 -34.53 32.28 51.89
N ARG A 905 -35.43 31.87 50.98
CA ARG A 905 -36.90 31.79 51.18
C ARG A 905 -37.54 30.63 50.42
N ASN A 906 -37.20 29.40 50.82
CA ASN A 906 -38.18 28.35 51.14
C ASN A 906 -37.46 27.23 51.90
N LEU A 907 -38.12 26.66 52.92
CA LEU A 907 -37.51 25.68 53.82
C LEU A 907 -37.76 24.24 53.32
N GLY A 908 -36.81 23.75 52.53
CA GLY A 908 -36.56 22.34 52.29
C GLY A 908 -35.06 22.17 52.06
N GLU A 909 -34.44 21.13 52.61
CA GLU A 909 -32.99 20.92 52.45
C GLU A 909 -32.66 20.57 51.00
N ASP A 910 -32.04 21.51 50.28
CA ASP A 910 -31.65 21.35 48.88
C ASP A 910 -30.36 20.50 48.79
N ASP A 911 -30.57 19.19 48.96
CA ASP A 911 -29.59 18.11 49.13
C ASP A 911 -28.64 17.91 47.92
N CYS A 912 -28.82 18.69 46.85
CA CYS A 912 -28.11 18.55 45.58
C CYS A 912 -26.69 19.13 45.59
N LYS A 913 -25.68 18.25 45.58
CA LYS A 913 -24.25 18.59 45.61
C LYS A 913 -23.62 18.81 44.23
N ALA A 914 -24.45 19.00 43.19
CA ALA A 914 -24.06 19.39 41.85
C ALA A 914 -23.70 20.88 41.79
N THR A 915 -22.67 21.24 41.02
CA THR A 915 -22.03 22.57 41.08
C THR A 915 -21.92 23.30 39.74
N ASN A 916 -21.90 22.58 38.61
CA ASN A 916 -21.88 23.16 37.26
C ASN A 916 -23.28 23.03 36.59
N PRO A 917 -23.59 23.76 35.50
CA PRO A 917 -24.91 23.73 34.86
C PRO A 917 -25.32 22.38 34.26
N ILE A 918 -24.36 21.62 33.71
CA ILE A 918 -24.60 20.32 33.08
C ILE A 918 -25.05 19.33 34.16
N ASP A 919 -24.27 19.23 35.24
CA ASP A 919 -24.57 18.42 36.41
C ASP A 919 -25.93 18.77 37.02
N ARG A 920 -26.18 20.06 37.32
CA ARG A 920 -27.40 20.51 37.99
C ARG A 920 -28.68 20.19 37.23
N CYS A 921 -28.62 20.17 35.91
CA CYS A 921 -29.76 19.87 35.06
C CYS A 921 -30.34 18.45 35.28
N TRP A 922 -29.52 17.45 35.68
CA TRP A 922 -29.98 16.08 35.91
C TRP A 922 -29.63 15.46 37.28
N ARG A 923 -28.49 15.80 37.90
CA ARG A 923 -28.03 15.15 39.15
C ARG A 923 -28.90 15.44 40.37
N CYS A 924 -29.60 16.57 40.36
CA CYS A 924 -30.56 16.94 41.40
C CYS A 924 -31.86 16.11 41.35
N ASP A 925 -32.05 15.25 40.35
CA ASP A 925 -33.17 14.32 40.27
C ASP A 925 -32.92 13.08 41.15
N ARG A 926 -33.59 12.98 42.31
CA ARG A 926 -33.53 11.79 43.19
C ARG A 926 -33.96 10.50 42.46
N ASP A 927 -34.73 10.63 41.39
CA ASP A 927 -35.22 9.56 40.52
C ASP A 927 -34.52 9.53 39.14
N TRP A 928 -33.29 10.04 39.03
CA TRP A 928 -32.45 9.95 37.81
C TRP A 928 -32.38 8.53 37.22
N ALA A 929 -32.52 7.48 38.05
CA ALA A 929 -32.51 6.09 37.63
C ALA A 929 -33.79 5.66 36.87
N LYS A 930 -34.92 6.35 37.12
CA LYS A 930 -36.15 6.28 36.31
C LYS A 930 -36.07 7.25 35.13
N HIS A 931 -35.60 8.47 35.38
CA HIS A 931 -35.54 9.56 34.41
C HIS A 931 -34.23 9.64 33.61
N ARG A 932 -33.50 8.52 33.41
CA ARG A 932 -32.11 8.52 32.86
C ARG A 932 -31.92 9.41 31.64
N LYS A 933 -32.90 9.39 30.73
CA LYS A 933 -32.95 10.11 29.46
C LYS A 933 -32.96 11.64 29.58
N ARG A 934 -33.32 12.19 30.74
CA ARG A 934 -33.22 13.63 31.08
C ARG A 934 -31.80 14.16 30.95
N LEU A 935 -30.78 13.30 31.09
CA LEU A 935 -29.37 13.62 30.83
C LEU A 935 -29.17 14.29 29.46
N ALA A 936 -29.88 13.83 28.43
CA ALA A 936 -29.78 14.35 27.07
C ALA A 936 -30.40 15.75 26.87
N ASP A 937 -31.03 16.34 27.88
CA ASP A 937 -31.47 17.74 27.89
C ASP A 937 -30.43 18.68 28.53
N CYS A 938 -29.31 18.13 29.00
CA CYS A 938 -28.30 18.82 29.80
C CYS A 938 -27.00 19.13 29.04
N VAL A 939 -26.90 18.78 27.75
CA VAL A 939 -25.74 19.08 26.91
C VAL A 939 -25.64 20.57 26.64
N ARG A 940 -24.45 21.14 26.69
CA ARG A 940 -24.19 22.58 26.49
C ARG A 940 -22.88 22.75 25.73
N GLY A 941 -22.71 23.88 25.03
CA GLY A 941 -21.54 24.14 24.18
C GLY A 941 -21.81 23.71 22.74
N PHE A 942 -20.79 23.49 21.93
CA PHE A 942 -20.98 23.13 20.51
C PHE A 942 -21.79 21.84 20.32
N GLY A 943 -21.72 20.89 21.26
CA GLY A 943 -22.52 19.66 21.25
C GLY A 943 -23.96 19.79 21.78
N HIS A 944 -24.49 20.99 22.05
CA HIS A 944 -25.80 21.19 22.69
C HIS A 944 -27.01 20.49 22.02
N HIS A 945 -26.95 20.20 20.72
CA HIS A 945 -27.99 19.45 19.99
C HIS A 945 -27.90 17.91 20.18
N THR A 946 -26.90 17.40 20.88
CA THR A 946 -26.69 15.96 21.08
C THR A 946 -27.75 15.36 22.00
N THR A 947 -28.60 14.50 21.45
CA THR A 947 -29.65 13.78 22.19
C THR A 947 -29.31 12.31 22.47
N GLY A 948 -28.36 11.72 21.74
CA GLY A 948 -28.05 10.29 21.83
C GLY A 948 -29.27 9.41 21.56
N GLY A 949 -29.31 8.26 22.23
CA GLY A 949 -30.42 7.31 22.17
C GLY A 949 -31.70 7.73 22.90
N LYS A 950 -31.94 9.02 23.14
CA LYS A 950 -33.10 9.53 23.92
C LYS A 950 -34.44 9.03 23.40
N LYS A 951 -34.62 9.01 22.06
CA LYS A 951 -35.84 8.52 21.40
C LYS A 951 -35.99 6.99 21.43
N GLY A 952 -34.92 6.26 21.72
CA GLY A 952 -34.83 4.80 21.64
C GLY A 952 -35.55 4.02 22.74
N ARG A 953 -35.43 2.69 22.72
CA ARG A 953 -35.69 1.86 23.91
C ARG A 953 -34.46 1.79 24.81
N TYR A 954 -34.63 1.26 26.02
CA TYR A 954 -33.47 0.84 26.81
C TYR A 954 -32.93 -0.48 26.26
N TYR A 955 -31.60 -0.60 26.18
CA TYR A 955 -30.91 -1.86 25.96
C TYR A 955 -30.14 -2.22 27.23
N LEU A 956 -30.24 -3.47 27.69
CA LEU A 956 -29.53 -3.96 28.86
C LEU A 956 -28.33 -4.80 28.42
N VAL A 957 -27.12 -4.33 28.74
CA VAL A 957 -25.89 -5.11 28.64
C VAL A 957 -25.75 -5.92 29.92
N ASP A 958 -25.63 -7.23 29.77
CA ASP A 958 -25.38 -8.17 30.86
C ASP A 958 -24.37 -9.27 30.55
N ASP A 959 -23.78 -9.23 29.36
CA ASP A 959 -22.64 -10.05 28.97
C ASP A 959 -21.44 -9.13 28.62
N PRO A 960 -20.28 -9.28 29.30
CA PRO A 960 -19.09 -8.48 29.02
C PRO A 960 -18.21 -9.06 27.90
N SER A 961 -18.58 -10.20 27.30
CA SER A 961 -17.81 -10.81 26.21
C SER A 961 -17.81 -9.98 24.92
N ASP A 962 -16.77 -10.19 24.12
CA ASP A 962 -16.55 -9.53 22.83
C ASP A 962 -15.87 -10.49 21.84
N ASP A 963 -16.28 -11.77 21.86
CA ASP A 963 -15.54 -12.86 21.20
C ASP A 963 -15.78 -12.95 19.68
N ASP A 964 -16.97 -12.52 19.23
CA ASP A 964 -17.39 -12.58 17.82
C ASP A 964 -17.54 -11.16 17.24
N MET A 965 -16.76 -10.88 16.19
CA MET A 965 -16.75 -9.59 15.47
C MET A 965 -17.78 -9.52 14.33
N ASP A 966 -18.41 -10.65 13.97
CA ASP A 966 -19.43 -10.76 12.93
C ASP A 966 -20.83 -10.97 13.54
N HIS A 967 -21.02 -11.96 14.42
CA HIS A 967 -22.32 -12.23 15.04
C HIS A 967 -22.31 -11.98 16.57
N PRO A 968 -22.05 -10.73 17.01
CA PRO A 968 -21.95 -10.41 18.44
C PRO A 968 -23.25 -10.73 19.17
N LYS A 969 -23.10 -11.48 20.26
CA LYS A 969 -24.19 -12.08 21.04
C LYS A 969 -25.14 -11.02 21.64
N PRO A 970 -26.47 -11.17 21.54
CA PRO A 970 -27.43 -10.34 22.28
C PRO A 970 -27.16 -10.36 23.79
N GLY A 971 -27.21 -9.20 24.43
CA GLY A 971 -26.76 -8.98 25.81
C GLY A 971 -25.34 -8.39 25.92
N THR A 972 -24.53 -8.46 24.85
CA THR A 972 -23.21 -7.79 24.80
C THR A 972 -23.32 -6.30 24.45
N LEU A 973 -22.24 -5.54 24.70
CA LEU A 973 -22.11 -4.14 24.29
C LEU A 973 -21.95 -3.99 22.76
N ARG A 974 -21.19 -4.87 22.09
CA ARG A 974 -21.02 -4.81 20.62
C ARG A 974 -22.34 -5.03 19.89
N HIS A 975 -23.16 -5.99 20.34
CA HIS A 975 -24.50 -6.14 19.79
C HIS A 975 -25.36 -4.87 19.98
N ALA A 976 -25.25 -4.19 21.14
CA ALA A 976 -26.03 -3.00 21.46
C ALA A 976 -25.73 -1.79 20.54
N ILE A 977 -24.45 -1.52 20.27
CA ILE A 977 -24.00 -0.34 19.50
C ILE A 977 -24.16 -0.47 17.99
N LEU A 978 -24.37 -1.70 17.49
CA LEU A 978 -24.59 -2.00 16.07
C LEU A 978 -26.06 -1.93 15.62
N GLN A 979 -27.02 -1.92 16.54
CA GLN A 979 -28.45 -1.86 16.17
C GLN A 979 -28.76 -0.55 15.45
N THR A 980 -29.50 -0.59 14.35
CA THR A 980 -29.82 0.62 13.56
C THR A 980 -30.80 1.57 14.23
N GLU A 981 -31.56 1.09 15.22
CA GLU A 981 -32.46 1.91 16.03
C GLU A 981 -31.71 2.78 17.06
N PRO A 982 -32.28 3.93 17.47
CA PRO A 982 -31.78 4.67 18.63
C PRO A 982 -31.83 3.80 19.89
N LEU A 983 -30.78 3.82 20.73
CA LEU A 983 -30.72 3.01 21.95
C LEU A 983 -30.07 3.72 23.14
N TRP A 984 -30.72 3.61 24.30
CA TRP A 984 -30.16 4.01 25.59
C TRP A 984 -29.60 2.77 26.32
N ILE A 985 -28.30 2.55 26.16
CA ILE A 985 -27.58 1.36 26.62
C ILE A 985 -27.23 1.53 28.10
N ILE A 986 -27.66 0.57 28.92
CA ILE A 986 -27.42 0.50 30.37
C ILE A 986 -26.89 -0.88 30.75
N PHE A 987 -26.24 -0.98 31.91
CA PHE A 987 -25.53 -2.18 32.35
C PHE A 987 -26.21 -2.80 33.58
N LYS A 988 -26.36 -4.13 33.62
CA LYS A 988 -27.11 -4.88 34.66
C LYS A 988 -26.39 -4.91 36.01
N HIS A 989 -25.08 -5.11 35.96
CA HIS A 989 -24.15 -5.12 37.09
C HIS A 989 -22.83 -4.44 36.68
N SER A 990 -21.90 -4.28 37.61
CA SER A 990 -20.54 -3.85 37.29
C SER A 990 -19.85 -4.87 36.40
N MET A 991 -18.96 -4.42 35.51
CA MET A 991 -18.21 -5.28 34.60
C MET A 991 -16.95 -4.60 34.05
N VAL A 992 -15.98 -5.42 33.66
CA VAL A 992 -14.84 -5.05 32.81
C VAL A 992 -15.08 -5.68 31.45
N ILE A 993 -15.10 -4.86 30.40
CA ILE A 993 -15.30 -5.26 29.01
C ILE A 993 -13.93 -5.16 28.33
N LYS A 994 -13.39 -6.29 27.89
CA LYS A 994 -12.16 -6.34 27.10
C LYS A 994 -12.55 -6.43 25.62
N LEU A 995 -12.43 -5.30 24.92
CA LEU A 995 -12.72 -5.24 23.49
C LEU A 995 -11.64 -5.98 22.69
N LYS A 996 -12.04 -6.96 21.90
CA LYS A 996 -11.15 -7.81 21.09
C LYS A 996 -10.57 -7.05 19.90
N ASN A 997 -11.39 -6.19 19.29
CA ASN A 997 -11.01 -5.17 18.33
C ASN A 997 -11.87 -3.91 18.54
N GLU A 998 -11.63 -2.83 17.79
CA GLU A 998 -12.34 -1.54 17.90
C GLU A 998 -13.86 -1.67 18.05
N LEU A 999 -14.47 -0.90 18.96
CA LEU A 999 -15.91 -0.81 19.10
C LEU A 999 -16.48 0.28 18.19
N ILE A 1000 -16.71 -0.07 16.92
CA ILE A 1000 -17.26 0.82 15.90
C ILE A 1000 -18.78 0.86 16.01
N MET A 1001 -19.36 2.04 16.26
CA MET A 1001 -20.80 2.20 16.54
C MET A 1001 -21.58 2.92 15.45
N THR A 1002 -22.90 2.71 15.47
CA THR A 1002 -23.90 3.42 14.66
C THR A 1002 -24.45 4.67 15.35
N SER A 1003 -25.11 5.57 14.60
CA SER A 1003 -25.75 6.80 15.11
C SER A 1003 -26.80 6.57 16.22
N ASP A 1004 -27.20 7.65 16.91
CA ASP A 1004 -28.29 7.70 17.88
C ASP A 1004 -28.12 6.78 19.11
N LYS A 1005 -26.90 6.69 19.65
CA LYS A 1005 -26.58 5.84 20.81
C LYS A 1005 -26.29 6.66 22.07
N THR A 1006 -26.70 6.13 23.21
CA THR A 1006 -26.21 6.56 24.52
C THR A 1006 -25.62 5.37 25.27
N ILE A 1007 -24.36 5.46 25.68
CA ILE A 1007 -23.76 4.52 26.65
C ILE A 1007 -23.85 5.18 28.04
N ASP A 1008 -24.66 4.62 28.94
CA ASP A 1008 -24.95 5.19 30.28
C ASP A 1008 -24.54 4.23 31.41
N GLY A 1009 -23.31 4.37 31.88
CA GLY A 1009 -22.74 3.55 32.95
C GLY A 1009 -23.29 3.84 34.36
N ARG A 1010 -24.16 4.84 34.54
CA ARG A 1010 -24.60 5.25 35.90
C ARG A 1010 -25.31 4.12 36.63
N GLY A 1011 -24.95 3.93 37.90
CA GLY A 1011 -25.58 2.97 38.82
C GLY A 1011 -24.80 1.68 39.02
N VAL A 1012 -23.75 1.45 38.23
CA VAL A 1012 -22.79 0.33 38.34
C VAL A 1012 -21.39 0.85 38.00
N LEU A 1013 -20.35 0.00 38.00
CA LEU A 1013 -18.99 0.34 37.55
C LEU A 1013 -18.71 -0.36 36.22
N VAL A 1014 -18.44 0.41 35.16
CA VAL A 1014 -18.21 -0.12 33.80
C VAL A 1014 -16.84 0.32 33.31
N HIS A 1015 -15.97 -0.65 33.11
CA HIS A 1015 -14.61 -0.44 32.61
C HIS A 1015 -14.49 -1.01 31.20
N ILE A 1016 -13.93 -0.25 30.26
CA ILE A 1016 -13.45 -0.72 28.97
C ILE A 1016 -11.93 -0.70 29.05
N ALA A 1017 -11.29 -1.87 29.01
CA ALA A 1017 -9.86 -1.99 29.36
C ALA A 1017 -9.19 -3.26 28.81
N TYR A 1018 -7.85 -3.22 28.74
CA TYR A 1018 -6.98 -4.35 28.40
C TYR A 1018 -7.22 -4.93 26.98
N GLY A 1019 -7.73 -4.09 26.09
CA GLY A 1019 -8.11 -4.40 24.70
C GLY A 1019 -8.18 -3.11 23.88
N ALA A 1020 -8.93 -3.13 22.77
CA ALA A 1020 -9.12 -1.97 21.90
C ALA A 1020 -10.00 -0.86 22.53
N GLY A 1021 -10.00 0.32 21.88
CA GLY A 1021 -10.86 1.46 22.25
C GLY A 1021 -12.18 1.56 21.46
N ILE A 1022 -12.76 2.75 21.49
CA ILE A 1022 -14.05 3.08 20.87
C ILE A 1022 -13.85 3.97 19.63
N THR A 1023 -14.52 3.63 18.53
CA THR A 1023 -14.36 4.36 17.26
C THR A 1023 -15.70 4.90 16.76
N ILE A 1024 -15.83 6.24 16.79
CA ILE A 1024 -17.02 6.97 16.35
C ILE A 1024 -16.73 7.51 14.94
N GLN A 1025 -17.28 6.89 13.90
CA GLN A 1025 -16.90 7.21 12.52
C GLN A 1025 -18.06 7.17 11.54
N PHE A 1026 -18.25 8.28 10.81
CA PHE A 1026 -19.35 8.50 9.86
C PHE A 1026 -20.74 8.33 10.50
N VAL A 1027 -20.90 8.93 11.69
CA VAL A 1027 -22.14 8.87 12.49
C VAL A 1027 -22.44 10.20 13.17
N HIS A 1028 -23.65 10.32 13.69
CA HIS A 1028 -24.11 11.48 14.41
C HIS A 1028 -24.80 11.12 15.73
N ASN A 1029 -24.97 12.12 16.61
CA ASN A 1029 -25.85 12.06 17.76
C ASN A 1029 -25.47 10.94 18.76
N ILE A 1030 -24.27 11.02 19.34
CA ILE A 1030 -23.72 10.01 20.26
C ILE A 1030 -23.46 10.60 21.66
N ILE A 1031 -23.85 9.87 22.71
CA ILE A 1031 -23.52 10.19 24.11
C ILE A 1031 -22.71 9.03 24.71
N ILE A 1032 -21.52 9.32 25.23
CA ILE A 1032 -20.75 8.38 26.08
C ILE A 1032 -20.66 8.97 27.48
N HIS A 1033 -21.27 8.28 28.46
CA HIS A 1033 -21.47 8.83 29.79
C HIS A 1033 -21.17 7.85 30.95
N ASN A 1034 -20.41 8.35 31.93
CA ASN A 1034 -20.18 7.71 33.23
C ASN A 1034 -19.51 6.31 33.15
N ILE A 1035 -18.43 6.19 32.37
CA ILE A 1035 -17.63 4.96 32.25
C ILE A 1035 -16.13 5.22 32.48
N TRP A 1036 -15.38 4.16 32.74
CA TRP A 1036 -13.92 4.16 32.82
C TRP A 1036 -13.35 3.54 31.53
N ILE A 1037 -12.35 4.17 30.92
CA ILE A 1037 -11.64 3.64 29.74
C ILE A 1037 -10.13 3.76 30.01
N HIS A 1038 -9.42 2.63 30.11
CA HIS A 1038 -8.01 2.64 30.50
C HIS A 1038 -7.24 1.38 30.15
N ASP A 1039 -5.90 1.47 30.15
CA ASP A 1039 -5.01 0.36 29.78
C ASP A 1039 -5.39 -0.21 28.39
N ILE A 1040 -5.59 0.70 27.42
CA ILE A 1040 -6.02 0.41 26.04
C ILE A 1040 -4.79 0.12 25.19
N VAL A 1041 -4.88 -0.93 24.35
CA VAL A 1041 -3.76 -1.50 23.60
C VAL A 1041 -4.06 -1.58 22.11
N PRO A 1042 -3.02 -1.55 21.24
CA PRO A 1042 -3.19 -1.81 19.82
C PRO A 1042 -3.76 -3.21 19.57
N THR A 1043 -4.60 -3.35 18.55
CA THR A 1043 -5.11 -4.67 18.11
C THR A 1043 -4.93 -4.81 16.60
N SER A 1044 -4.74 -6.03 16.12
CA SER A 1044 -4.32 -6.35 14.74
C SER A 1044 -5.31 -5.95 13.63
N GLY A 1045 -6.46 -5.37 13.96
CA GLY A 1045 -7.59 -5.28 13.06
C GLY A 1045 -8.17 -6.65 12.72
N GLY A 1046 -8.87 -6.72 11.58
CA GLY A 1046 -9.58 -7.91 11.11
C GLY A 1046 -10.87 -7.54 10.37
N MET A 1047 -11.73 -8.52 10.13
CA MET A 1047 -13.11 -8.27 9.68
C MET A 1047 -13.96 -7.90 10.91
N ILE A 1048 -14.49 -6.68 10.94
CA ILE A 1048 -15.26 -6.16 12.07
C ILE A 1048 -16.60 -5.60 11.56
N ARG A 1049 -17.70 -6.04 12.16
CA ARG A 1049 -19.02 -5.47 11.91
C ARG A 1049 -19.11 -4.04 12.43
N ASP A 1050 -19.57 -3.13 11.58
CA ASP A 1050 -19.84 -1.72 11.91
C ASP A 1050 -21.33 -1.33 11.73
N THR A 1051 -22.12 -2.15 11.01
CA THR A 1051 -23.60 -2.06 11.01
C THR A 1051 -24.24 -3.45 10.88
N LEU A 1052 -25.56 -3.57 11.14
CA LEU A 1052 -26.30 -4.83 10.92
C LEU A 1052 -26.20 -5.38 9.48
N SER A 1053 -25.96 -4.53 8.48
CA SER A 1053 -25.85 -4.94 7.07
C SER A 1053 -24.41 -5.07 6.55
N HIS A 1054 -23.39 -4.79 7.37
CA HIS A 1054 -22.02 -4.64 6.85
C HIS A 1054 -20.87 -4.99 7.83
N ILE A 1055 -19.85 -5.67 7.29
CA ILE A 1055 -18.62 -6.10 7.96
C ILE A 1055 -17.41 -5.57 7.18
N GLY A 1056 -16.61 -4.69 7.79
CA GLY A 1056 -15.47 -4.04 7.15
C GLY A 1056 -14.13 -4.65 7.53
N LEU A 1057 -13.20 -4.72 6.59
CA LEU A 1057 -11.79 -4.99 6.90
C LEU A 1057 -11.17 -3.76 7.54
N ARG A 1058 -10.73 -3.89 8.79
CA ARG A 1058 -9.97 -2.86 9.52
C ARG A 1058 -8.49 -3.21 9.59
N THR A 1059 -7.66 -2.19 9.52
CA THR A 1059 -6.21 -2.27 9.79
C THR A 1059 -5.96 -2.46 11.27
N GLN A 1060 -4.68 -2.62 11.65
CA GLN A 1060 -4.26 -2.42 13.03
C GLN A 1060 -4.79 -1.07 13.55
N ALA A 1061 -5.29 -1.07 14.78
CA ALA A 1061 -5.74 0.12 15.49
C ALA A 1061 -4.62 0.61 16.42
N ASP A 1062 -4.40 1.92 16.47
CA ASP A 1062 -3.20 2.52 17.07
C ASP A 1062 -3.19 2.49 18.61
N GLY A 1063 -4.36 2.34 19.24
CA GLY A 1063 -4.51 2.16 20.69
C GLY A 1063 -5.12 3.35 21.44
N ASP A 1064 -5.85 4.21 20.72
CA ASP A 1064 -6.66 5.29 21.29
C ASP A 1064 -7.80 4.77 22.17
N ALA A 1065 -8.14 5.51 23.23
CA ALA A 1065 -9.30 5.19 24.06
C ALA A 1065 -10.65 5.57 23.39
N ILE A 1066 -10.74 6.75 22.76
CA ILE A 1066 -11.87 7.17 21.90
C ILE A 1066 -11.32 7.92 20.68
N ASN A 1067 -11.70 7.54 19.46
CA ASN A 1067 -11.37 8.28 18.23
C ASN A 1067 -12.64 8.66 17.45
N ILE A 1068 -12.68 9.87 16.89
CA ILE A 1068 -13.85 10.49 16.24
C ILE A 1068 -13.50 10.99 14.83
N TYR A 1069 -14.08 10.35 13.80
CA TYR A 1069 -13.86 10.66 12.38
C TYR A 1069 -15.14 11.15 11.70
N THR A 1070 -15.07 12.30 11.00
CA THR A 1070 -16.16 12.87 10.17
C THR A 1070 -17.56 12.69 10.79
N SER A 1071 -17.69 13.04 12.07
CA SER A 1071 -18.89 12.78 12.88
C SER A 1071 -19.40 14.05 13.58
N SER A 1072 -20.71 14.14 13.80
CA SER A 1072 -21.36 15.36 14.31
C SER A 1072 -22.22 15.14 15.55
N ASN A 1073 -22.41 16.18 16.37
CA ASN A 1073 -23.30 16.14 17.54
C ASN A 1073 -22.89 15.02 18.52
N ILE A 1074 -21.69 15.13 19.09
CA ILE A 1074 -21.09 14.14 19.98
C ILE A 1074 -20.88 14.73 21.38
N TRP A 1075 -21.22 13.95 22.41
CA TRP A 1075 -21.04 14.33 23.81
C TRP A 1075 -20.34 13.24 24.61
N ILE A 1076 -19.16 13.56 25.14
CA ILE A 1076 -18.39 12.72 26.06
C ILE A 1076 -18.45 13.35 27.44
N ASP A 1077 -19.07 12.67 28.42
CA ASP A 1077 -19.40 13.26 29.72
C ASP A 1077 -19.12 12.33 30.91
N HIS A 1078 -18.51 12.85 31.98
CA HIS A 1078 -18.16 12.05 33.16
C HIS A 1078 -17.36 10.76 32.84
N VAL A 1079 -16.56 10.75 31.77
CA VAL A 1079 -15.68 9.62 31.44
C VAL A 1079 -14.34 9.77 32.20
N SER A 1080 -13.76 8.66 32.63
CA SER A 1080 -12.42 8.62 33.24
C SER A 1080 -11.45 7.91 32.32
N LEU A 1081 -10.45 8.63 31.83
CA LEU A 1081 -9.48 8.17 30.84
C LEU A 1081 -8.05 8.20 31.41
N SER A 1082 -7.28 7.16 31.13
CA SER A 1082 -5.85 7.06 31.50
C SER A 1082 -5.18 5.91 30.77
N LYS A 1083 -3.89 6.01 30.42
CA LYS A 1083 -3.13 4.93 29.78
C LYS A 1083 -3.78 4.36 28.50
N GLY A 1084 -4.05 5.22 27.50
CA GLY A 1084 -4.07 4.75 26.11
C GLY A 1084 -2.65 4.43 25.65
N THR A 1085 -2.49 3.71 24.53
CA THR A 1085 -1.17 3.45 23.96
C THR A 1085 -0.69 4.58 23.05
N ASP A 1086 -1.59 5.18 22.24
CA ASP A 1086 -1.30 6.43 21.51
C ASP A 1086 -2.00 7.64 22.16
N GLY A 1087 -3.28 7.90 21.86
CA GLY A 1087 -4.07 8.98 22.46
C GLY A 1087 -5.12 8.55 23.50
N LEU A 1088 -5.85 9.53 24.08
CA LEU A 1088 -7.08 9.28 24.85
C LEU A 1088 -8.36 9.76 24.16
N ILE A 1089 -8.36 10.95 23.54
CA ILE A 1089 -9.49 11.42 22.72
C ILE A 1089 -8.97 12.14 21.47
N ASP A 1090 -9.15 11.51 20.31
CA ASP A 1090 -8.82 12.10 19.01
C ASP A 1090 -10.08 12.49 18.23
N VAL A 1091 -10.06 13.68 17.63
CA VAL A 1091 -11.21 14.31 16.95
C VAL A 1091 -10.77 14.93 15.63
N ILE A 1092 -11.10 14.28 14.52
CA ILE A 1092 -10.42 14.51 13.23
C ILE A 1092 -11.35 14.34 12.01
N GLU A 1093 -10.82 14.67 10.82
CA GLU A 1093 -11.47 14.56 9.50
C GLU A 1093 -12.81 15.31 9.40
N GLY A 1094 -12.84 16.55 9.88
CA GLY A 1094 -14.01 17.44 9.78
C GLY A 1094 -15.11 17.19 10.81
N SER A 1095 -14.83 16.43 11.88
CA SER A 1095 -15.77 16.22 12.99
C SER A 1095 -16.11 17.54 13.71
N THR A 1096 -17.37 17.76 14.09
CA THR A 1096 -17.81 19.05 14.66
C THR A 1096 -19.08 18.97 15.51
N ALA A 1097 -19.48 20.08 16.14
CA ALA A 1097 -20.54 20.15 17.13
C ALA A 1097 -20.31 19.16 18.29
N ILE A 1098 -19.16 19.28 18.97
CA ILE A 1098 -18.71 18.33 19.99
C ILE A 1098 -18.59 19.00 21.36
N THR A 1099 -18.93 18.26 22.41
CA THR A 1099 -18.65 18.65 23.79
C THR A 1099 -17.98 17.50 24.55
N ILE A 1100 -16.88 17.83 25.22
CA ILE A 1100 -16.16 16.95 26.14
C ILE A 1100 -16.25 17.62 27.50
N SER A 1101 -17.12 17.09 28.38
CA SER A 1101 -17.41 17.70 29.68
C SER A 1101 -17.20 16.78 30.87
N ASN A 1102 -16.92 17.35 32.03
CA ASN A 1102 -16.83 16.62 33.31
C ASN A 1102 -15.86 15.41 33.30
N CYS A 1103 -14.98 15.26 32.31
CA CYS A 1103 -14.11 14.10 32.18
C CYS A 1103 -12.85 14.25 33.01
N LYS A 1104 -12.21 13.13 33.34
CA LYS A 1104 -11.00 13.09 34.18
C LYS A 1104 -9.89 12.32 33.50
N PHE A 1105 -8.78 13.00 33.25
CA PHE A 1105 -7.60 12.50 32.53
C PHE A 1105 -6.42 12.34 33.51
N ASN A 1106 -5.66 11.24 33.46
CA ASN A 1106 -4.45 11.00 34.29
C ASN A 1106 -3.50 10.02 33.57
N HIS A 1107 -2.22 9.99 33.95
CA HIS A 1107 -1.23 8.95 33.57
C HIS A 1107 -1.22 8.61 32.08
N HIS A 1108 -0.87 9.59 31.23
CA HIS A 1108 -0.81 9.46 29.78
C HIS A 1108 -0.10 10.67 29.12
N ASN A 1109 0.63 10.44 28.02
CA ASN A 1109 1.37 11.48 27.29
C ASN A 1109 0.44 12.43 26.51
N ASP A 1110 -0.35 11.88 25.59
CA ASP A 1110 -0.96 12.58 24.46
C ASP A 1110 -2.50 12.68 24.58
N VAL A 1111 -2.95 13.52 25.51
CA VAL A 1111 -4.30 13.45 26.08
C VAL A 1111 -5.45 13.70 25.09
N MET A 1112 -5.36 14.69 24.20
CA MET A 1112 -6.47 15.08 23.33
C MET A 1112 -6.00 15.81 22.06
N LEU A 1113 -6.15 15.16 20.89
CA LEU A 1113 -5.87 15.78 19.59
C LEU A 1113 -7.16 16.25 18.92
N LEU A 1114 -7.18 17.52 18.54
CA LEU A 1114 -8.27 18.13 17.77
C LEU A 1114 -7.69 18.55 16.40
N GLY A 1115 -8.06 17.84 15.34
CA GLY A 1115 -7.60 18.02 13.96
C GLY A 1115 -6.30 17.26 13.63
N ALA A 1116 -6.30 16.47 12.55
CA ALA A 1116 -5.28 15.44 12.29
C ALA A 1116 -3.94 15.99 11.79
N HIS A 1117 -3.98 16.82 10.74
CA HIS A 1117 -2.79 17.21 9.99
C HIS A 1117 -2.86 18.68 9.53
N GLU A 1118 -1.69 19.29 9.37
CA GLU A 1118 -1.52 20.70 8.98
C GLU A 1118 -1.84 20.96 7.51
N SER A 1119 -2.12 19.91 6.75
CA SER A 1119 -2.65 19.93 5.38
C SER A 1119 -4.15 19.66 5.28
N ASN A 1120 -4.80 19.17 6.35
CA ASN A 1120 -6.22 18.80 6.29
C ASN A 1120 -7.16 19.98 6.63
N SER A 1121 -7.40 20.83 5.65
CA SER A 1121 -8.29 22.00 5.77
C SER A 1121 -9.76 21.66 6.07
N ARG A 1122 -10.18 20.39 6.06
CA ARG A 1122 -11.51 19.96 6.52
C ARG A 1122 -11.71 20.22 8.01
N ASP A 1123 -10.64 20.13 8.80
CA ASP A 1123 -10.69 20.39 10.24
C ASP A 1123 -10.96 21.87 10.57
N ALA A 1124 -11.03 22.77 9.56
CA ALA A 1124 -11.45 24.16 9.76
C ALA A 1124 -12.92 24.31 10.20
N ILE A 1125 -13.80 23.33 9.93
CA ILE A 1125 -15.19 23.35 10.44
C ILE A 1125 -15.32 22.75 11.84
N MET A 1126 -14.24 22.25 12.45
CA MET A 1126 -14.27 21.62 13.76
C MET A 1126 -14.59 22.63 14.87
N GLN A 1127 -15.60 22.33 15.68
CA GLN A 1127 -16.03 23.14 16.83
C GLN A 1127 -16.21 22.25 18.06
N VAL A 1128 -15.34 22.45 19.07
CA VAL A 1128 -15.24 21.58 20.25
C VAL A 1128 -15.27 22.41 21.54
N THR A 1129 -16.18 22.07 22.46
CA THR A 1129 -16.23 22.62 23.81
C THR A 1129 -15.58 21.65 24.79
N VAL A 1130 -14.50 22.08 25.44
CA VAL A 1130 -13.80 21.34 26.50
C VAL A 1130 -14.14 22.02 27.83
N ALA A 1131 -15.07 21.46 28.60
CA ALA A 1131 -15.67 22.14 29.77
C ALA A 1131 -15.68 21.33 31.08
N PHE A 1132 -15.35 21.98 32.20
CA PHE A 1132 -15.38 21.38 33.56
C PHE A 1132 -14.56 20.08 33.73
N ASN A 1133 -13.62 19.80 32.82
CA ASN A 1133 -12.77 18.62 32.89
C ASN A 1133 -11.67 18.80 33.95
N ARG A 1134 -11.07 17.68 34.34
CA ARG A 1134 -9.94 17.66 35.28
C ARG A 1134 -8.75 16.90 34.68
N PHE A 1135 -7.72 17.67 34.36
CA PHE A 1135 -6.44 17.20 33.86
C PHE A 1135 -5.50 16.98 35.06
N GLY A 1136 -5.39 15.72 35.47
CA GLY A 1136 -4.77 15.26 36.71
C GLY A 1136 -3.28 14.93 36.61
N LYS A 1137 -2.80 14.02 37.47
CA LYS A 1137 -1.37 13.69 37.60
C LYS A 1137 -0.86 12.89 36.39
N GLY A 1138 0.38 13.14 36.00
CA GLY A 1138 1.11 12.36 35.00
C GLY A 1138 0.52 12.57 33.61
N LEU A 1139 0.29 13.83 33.26
CA LEU A 1139 -0.14 14.23 31.93
C LEU A 1139 0.95 15.10 31.32
N ILE A 1140 1.46 14.74 30.14
CA ILE A 1140 2.59 15.46 29.57
C ILE A 1140 2.11 16.63 28.72
N GLN A 1141 1.19 16.39 27.78
CA GLN A 1141 0.78 17.38 26.77
C GLN A 1141 -0.62 17.15 26.18
N ARG A 1142 -0.96 17.93 25.13
CA ARG A 1142 -2.21 17.88 24.35
C ARG A 1142 -3.51 18.00 25.17
N MET A 1143 -3.73 19.09 25.91
CA MET A 1143 -4.95 19.27 26.73
C MET A 1143 -5.73 20.57 26.40
N PRO A 1144 -6.23 20.80 25.16
CA PRO A 1144 -6.04 19.99 23.95
C PRO A 1144 -4.79 20.42 23.15
N ARG A 1145 -4.44 19.64 22.11
CA ARG A 1145 -3.64 20.13 20.97
C ARG A 1145 -4.55 20.32 19.76
N VAL A 1146 -4.61 21.52 19.19
CA VAL A 1146 -5.59 21.91 18.16
C VAL A 1146 -4.91 22.19 16.81
N ARG A 1147 -5.59 21.87 15.70
CA ARG A 1147 -5.27 22.33 14.34
C ARG A 1147 -6.52 22.89 13.66
N TRP A 1148 -6.38 23.94 12.86
CA TRP A 1148 -7.41 24.62 12.06
C TRP A 1148 -8.62 25.21 12.80
N GLY A 1149 -9.43 24.36 13.46
CA GLY A 1149 -10.76 24.69 13.97
C GLY A 1149 -10.81 25.52 15.26
N PHE A 1150 -11.99 25.51 15.89
CA PHE A 1150 -12.33 26.30 17.06
C PHE A 1150 -12.44 25.43 18.32
N ALA A 1151 -11.63 25.74 19.33
CA ALA A 1151 -11.70 25.14 20.67
C ALA A 1151 -12.15 26.18 21.72
N HIS A 1152 -13.29 25.94 22.36
CA HIS A 1152 -13.71 26.64 23.58
C HIS A 1152 -13.29 25.85 24.81
N VAL A 1153 -12.28 26.34 25.53
CA VAL A 1153 -11.69 25.66 26.69
C VAL A 1153 -12.12 26.42 27.94
N VAL A 1154 -13.09 25.89 28.69
CA VAL A 1154 -13.80 26.66 29.73
C VAL A 1154 -13.91 25.96 31.09
N ASN A 1155 -13.51 26.67 32.16
CA ASN A 1155 -13.60 26.23 33.55
C ASN A 1155 -13.01 24.83 33.89
N ASN A 1156 -11.96 24.39 33.19
CA ASN A 1156 -11.25 23.13 33.47
C ASN A 1156 -10.14 23.29 34.54
N ASP A 1157 -9.85 22.25 35.33
CA ASP A 1157 -8.77 22.23 36.35
C ASP A 1157 -7.54 21.49 35.81
N TYR A 1158 -6.44 22.20 35.63
CA TYR A 1158 -5.16 21.67 35.16
C TYR A 1158 -4.14 21.62 36.30
N SER A 1159 -3.55 20.44 36.53
CA SER A 1159 -2.55 20.25 37.57
C SER A 1159 -1.35 19.43 37.08
N HIS A 1160 -0.16 20.04 37.13
CA HIS A 1160 1.12 19.36 36.92
C HIS A 1160 1.30 18.74 35.53
N TRP A 1161 1.07 19.52 34.47
CA TRP A 1161 1.53 19.12 33.13
C TRP A 1161 3.06 19.16 33.04
N GLU A 1162 3.63 18.26 32.24
CA GLU A 1162 5.08 18.01 32.20
C GLU A 1162 5.79 18.58 30.96
N LEU A 1163 5.05 18.96 29.91
CA LEU A 1163 5.56 19.77 28.79
C LEU A 1163 4.75 21.06 28.62
N TYR A 1164 3.49 20.98 28.17
CA TYR A 1164 2.57 22.11 28.02
C TYR A 1164 1.13 21.68 28.32
N ALA A 1165 0.21 22.62 28.53
CA ALA A 1165 -1.22 22.30 28.72
C ALA A 1165 -2.00 22.41 27.40
N ILE A 1166 -2.06 23.61 26.82
CA ILE A 1166 -2.82 23.92 25.60
C ILE A 1166 -1.83 24.16 24.46
N GLY A 1167 -2.07 23.61 23.28
CA GLY A 1167 -1.17 23.85 22.15
C GLY A 1167 -1.82 23.68 20.78
N GLY A 1168 -1.04 23.86 19.72
CA GLY A 1168 -1.54 23.73 18.36
C GLY A 1168 -0.61 24.24 17.27
N SER A 1169 -1.02 23.95 16.03
CA SER A 1169 -0.35 24.34 14.79
C SER A 1169 -1.38 24.46 13.65
N ALA A 1170 -1.03 25.10 12.53
CA ALA A 1170 -2.00 25.48 11.48
C ALA A 1170 -3.18 26.33 12.01
N HIS A 1171 -2.86 27.50 12.56
CA HIS A 1171 -3.77 28.62 12.86
C HIS A 1171 -5.12 28.35 13.58
N PRO A 1172 -5.19 27.45 14.59
CA PRO A 1172 -6.44 27.18 15.30
C PRO A 1172 -6.91 28.39 16.12
N THR A 1173 -8.22 28.50 16.30
CA THR A 1173 -8.81 29.46 17.25
C THR A 1173 -8.99 28.79 18.61
N ILE A 1174 -8.38 29.35 19.66
CA ILE A 1174 -8.42 28.79 21.01
C ILE A 1174 -8.87 29.87 21.99
N ILE A 1175 -10.06 29.69 22.56
CA ILE A 1175 -10.64 30.59 23.56
C ILE A 1175 -10.58 29.91 24.93
N SER A 1176 -9.59 30.30 25.74
CA SER A 1176 -9.43 29.86 27.13
C SER A 1176 -10.16 30.82 28.06
N GLN A 1177 -11.15 30.32 28.80
CA GLN A 1177 -11.98 31.14 29.69
C GLN A 1177 -12.20 30.50 31.07
N GLY A 1178 -11.80 31.21 32.13
CA GLY A 1178 -12.08 30.84 33.52
C GLY A 1178 -11.48 29.51 33.98
N ASN A 1179 -10.49 28.95 33.29
CA ASN A 1179 -9.79 27.72 33.68
C ASN A 1179 -8.87 27.96 34.87
N ARG A 1180 -8.29 26.89 35.42
CA ARG A 1180 -7.26 26.98 36.46
C ARG A 1180 -6.01 26.21 36.06
N PHE A 1181 -4.89 26.91 35.98
CA PHE A 1181 -3.61 26.38 35.52
C PHE A 1181 -2.59 26.34 36.67
N ARG A 1182 -2.37 25.16 37.28
CA ARG A 1182 -1.26 24.94 38.23
C ARG A 1182 -0.12 24.20 37.54
N ALA A 1183 0.89 24.94 37.11
CA ALA A 1183 2.11 24.38 36.53
C ALA A 1183 2.83 23.43 37.50
N SER A 1184 3.63 22.51 36.94
CA SER A 1184 4.61 21.74 37.72
C SER A 1184 5.65 22.66 38.38
N ASN A 1185 6.53 22.10 39.22
CA ASN A 1185 7.61 22.87 39.83
C ASN A 1185 8.72 23.24 38.83
N TYR A 1186 8.86 22.51 37.71
CA TYR A 1186 9.91 22.72 36.72
C TYR A 1186 9.79 24.05 35.98
N ARG A 1187 10.93 24.62 35.55
CA ARG A 1187 11.01 25.95 34.94
C ARG A 1187 10.47 26.00 33.50
N TYR A 1188 10.50 24.89 32.78
CA TYR A 1188 10.05 24.82 31.38
C TYR A 1188 8.52 24.67 31.25
N THR A 1189 7.83 24.06 32.21
CA THR A 1189 6.36 23.86 32.18
C THR A 1189 5.56 25.09 32.66
N LYS A 1190 6.17 26.29 32.65
CA LYS A 1190 5.52 27.51 33.16
C LYS A 1190 4.60 28.15 32.12
N GLU A 1191 4.94 28.06 30.85
CA GLU A 1191 4.00 28.44 29.80
C GLU A 1191 2.90 27.37 29.70
N VAL A 1192 1.65 27.81 29.68
CA VAL A 1192 0.45 27.00 29.44
C VAL A 1192 0.34 26.66 27.95
N THR A 1193 0.75 27.60 27.11
CA THR A 1193 0.61 27.60 25.65
C THR A 1193 1.84 27.06 24.91
N LYS A 1194 1.63 26.19 23.91
CA LYS A 1194 2.66 25.75 22.95
C LYS A 1194 2.20 25.93 21.51
N ARG A 1195 2.87 26.81 20.76
CA ARG A 1195 2.76 26.85 19.29
C ARG A 1195 3.85 25.97 18.69
N ASP A 1196 3.49 25.13 17.73
CA ASP A 1196 4.43 24.37 16.91
C ASP A 1196 4.42 24.88 15.46
N TYR A 1197 5.54 24.68 14.76
CA TYR A 1197 5.74 24.87 13.31
C TYR A 1197 5.44 26.25 12.71
N ALA A 1198 5.22 27.28 13.53
CA ALA A 1198 4.94 28.65 13.09
C ALA A 1198 5.93 29.68 13.64
N THR A 1199 6.25 30.69 12.82
CA THR A 1199 7.10 31.83 13.26
C THR A 1199 6.34 32.76 14.21
N LYS A 1200 7.05 33.59 14.99
CA LYS A 1200 6.39 34.53 15.92
C LYS A 1200 5.44 35.49 15.21
N ASP A 1201 5.86 36.07 14.08
CA ASP A 1201 5.07 37.03 13.32
C ASP A 1201 3.91 36.37 12.55
N GLU A 1202 3.90 35.05 12.47
CA GLU A 1202 2.79 34.24 11.99
C GLU A 1202 1.82 33.91 13.13
N TRP A 1203 2.26 33.25 14.21
CA TRP A 1203 1.34 32.83 15.26
C TRP A 1203 0.78 33.98 16.09
N MET A 1204 1.43 35.15 16.11
CA MET A 1204 0.85 36.37 16.69
C MET A 1204 -0.48 36.78 16.01
N LYS A 1205 -0.76 36.29 14.79
CA LYS A 1205 -2.03 36.47 14.08
C LYS A 1205 -3.11 35.46 14.49
N TRP A 1206 -2.74 34.34 15.13
CA TRP A 1206 -3.66 33.28 15.52
C TRP A 1206 -4.47 33.69 16.75
N GLN A 1207 -5.77 33.40 16.76
CA GLN A 1207 -6.72 33.88 17.76
C GLN A 1207 -6.68 33.02 19.04
N TRP A 1208 -5.71 33.29 19.93
CA TRP A 1208 -5.51 32.54 21.19
C TRP A 1208 -5.66 33.48 22.38
N ARG A 1209 -6.78 33.40 23.10
CA ARG A 1209 -7.15 34.31 24.18
C ARG A 1209 -7.30 33.59 25.53
N SER A 1210 -7.02 34.29 26.62
CA SER A 1210 -7.08 33.81 28.01
C SER A 1210 -7.81 34.84 28.87
N GLU A 1211 -9.06 34.57 29.25
CA GLU A 1211 -9.90 35.51 30.01
C GLU A 1211 -10.38 34.92 31.33
N GLY A 1212 -10.11 35.58 32.46
CA GLY A 1212 -10.50 35.09 33.80
C GLY A 1212 -9.80 33.80 34.28
N ASP A 1213 -8.85 33.27 33.51
CA ASP A 1213 -8.03 32.11 33.85
C ASP A 1213 -7.21 32.36 35.14
N MET A 1214 -7.12 31.36 36.01
CA MET A 1214 -6.35 31.43 37.26
C MET A 1214 -5.04 30.66 37.16
N PHE A 1215 -3.95 31.40 37.00
CA PHE A 1215 -2.60 30.86 37.00
C PHE A 1215 -2.06 30.65 38.42
N LYS A 1216 -1.35 29.53 38.65
CA LYS A 1216 -0.69 29.18 39.92
C LYS A 1216 0.68 28.55 39.66
N ASN A 1217 1.57 28.64 40.65
CA ASN A 1217 2.93 28.09 40.60
C ASN A 1217 3.81 28.67 39.47
N GLY A 1218 3.62 29.96 39.16
CA GLY A 1218 4.32 30.63 38.06
C GLY A 1218 3.83 30.25 36.65
N ALA A 1219 2.66 29.64 36.52
CA ALA A 1219 2.03 29.45 35.21
C ALA A 1219 1.72 30.80 34.53
N PHE A 1220 1.69 30.83 33.20
CA PHE A 1220 1.20 31.96 32.40
C PHE A 1220 0.69 31.49 31.02
N PHE A 1221 -0.19 32.27 30.40
CA PHE A 1221 -0.67 32.06 29.03
C PHE A 1221 -0.16 33.20 28.15
N THR A 1222 0.50 32.89 27.04
CA THR A 1222 0.91 33.89 26.05
C THR A 1222 -0.23 34.08 25.06
N GLU A 1223 -0.88 35.24 25.04
CA GLU A 1223 -2.00 35.52 24.11
C GLU A 1223 -1.53 35.92 22.70
N SER A 1224 -2.41 35.74 21.70
CA SER A 1224 -2.23 36.22 20.33
C SER A 1224 -3.57 36.53 19.65
N GLY A 1225 -3.54 37.22 18.51
CA GLY A 1225 -4.74 37.67 17.81
C GLY A 1225 -5.43 38.88 18.47
N LYS A 1226 -6.58 39.27 17.95
CA LYS A 1226 -7.33 40.45 18.42
C LYS A 1226 -7.99 40.19 19.79
N PRO A 1227 -8.25 41.22 20.61
CA PRO A 1227 -9.17 41.09 21.74
C PRO A 1227 -10.55 40.58 21.27
N LEU A 1228 -11.33 39.92 22.15
CA LEU A 1228 -12.67 39.47 21.79
C LEU A 1228 -13.65 40.65 21.74
N GLU A 1229 -14.21 40.90 20.55
CA GLU A 1229 -15.30 41.85 20.37
C GLU A 1229 -16.62 41.21 20.82
N HIS A 1230 -17.01 41.46 22.07
CA HIS A 1230 -18.24 40.95 22.69
C HIS A 1230 -19.52 41.61 22.13
N SER A 1231 -19.83 41.35 20.87
CA SER A 1231 -21.04 41.89 20.24
C SER A 1231 -22.32 41.22 20.77
N LYS A 1232 -23.38 42.01 21.00
CA LYS A 1232 -24.79 41.59 21.16
C LYS A 1232 -25.27 40.87 22.44
N SER A 1233 -24.45 40.52 23.44
CA SER A 1233 -25.03 40.00 24.71
C SER A 1233 -25.89 41.07 25.40
N PRO A 1234 -27.18 40.81 25.73
CA PRO A 1234 -28.04 41.79 26.41
C PRO A 1234 -27.62 42.06 27.86
N LEU A 1235 -26.74 41.24 28.45
CA LEU A 1235 -26.22 41.42 29.81
C LEU A 1235 -25.12 42.50 29.94
N VAL A 1236 -24.70 43.13 28.83
CA VAL A 1236 -23.77 44.28 28.86
C VAL A 1236 -24.25 45.41 29.79
N GLY A 1237 -25.58 45.58 29.94
CA GLY A 1237 -26.17 46.56 30.87
C GLY A 1237 -26.31 46.13 32.33
N MET A 1238 -25.87 44.93 32.73
CA MET A 1238 -26.17 44.35 34.05
C MET A 1238 -24.96 44.05 34.95
N ASN A 1239 -23.73 44.35 34.52
CA ASN A 1239 -22.49 44.06 35.28
C ASN A 1239 -22.35 42.59 35.75
N LEU A 1240 -22.93 41.63 35.02
CA LEU A 1240 -22.86 40.21 35.34
C LEU A 1240 -21.61 39.55 34.74
N ILE A 1241 -20.89 38.82 35.59
CA ILE A 1241 -19.73 38.01 35.22
C ILE A 1241 -20.20 36.85 34.33
N ARG A 1242 -19.62 36.72 33.12
CA ARG A 1242 -20.00 35.73 32.11
C ARG A 1242 -19.44 34.33 32.46
N TYR A 1243 -18.19 34.03 32.09
CA TYR A 1243 -17.48 32.87 32.62
C TYR A 1243 -17.11 33.10 34.09
N ARG A 1244 -17.10 32.05 34.93
CA ARG A 1244 -16.59 32.19 36.30
C ARG A 1244 -15.06 32.26 36.30
N PRO A 1245 -14.41 33.10 37.14
CA PRO A 1245 -12.96 33.09 37.28
C PRO A 1245 -12.43 31.73 37.74
N GLY A 1246 -11.18 31.43 37.38
CA GLY A 1246 -10.51 30.15 37.69
C GLY A 1246 -10.39 29.79 39.18
N THR A 1247 -10.73 30.71 40.09
CA THR A 1247 -10.89 30.43 41.53
C THR A 1247 -12.02 29.43 41.82
N PHE A 1248 -13.10 29.44 41.04
CA PHE A 1248 -14.28 28.58 41.25
C PHE A 1248 -14.13 27.16 40.67
N VAL A 1249 -13.16 26.94 39.78
CA VAL A 1249 -12.94 25.68 39.05
C VAL A 1249 -12.84 24.46 39.95
N GLY A 1250 -12.17 24.54 41.11
CA GLY A 1250 -12.08 23.43 42.06
C GLY A 1250 -13.42 22.99 42.68
N THR A 1251 -14.47 23.80 42.53
CA THR A 1251 -15.86 23.47 42.88
C THR A 1251 -16.65 22.97 41.66
N LEU A 1252 -16.45 23.55 40.48
CA LEU A 1252 -17.13 23.14 39.24
C LEU A 1252 -16.70 21.76 38.74
N THR A 1253 -15.40 21.45 38.85
CA THR A 1253 -14.75 20.20 38.42
C THR A 1253 -14.68 19.14 39.53
N ARG A 1254 -15.28 19.41 40.69
CA ARG A 1254 -15.14 18.61 41.93
C ARG A 1254 -15.46 17.13 41.72
N TRP A 1255 -16.42 16.85 40.85
CA TRP A 1255 -16.95 15.52 40.56
C TRP A 1255 -16.54 14.97 39.18
N ALA A 1256 -15.56 15.59 38.51
CA ALA A 1256 -15.10 15.16 37.20
C ALA A 1256 -14.55 13.71 37.21
N GLY A 1257 -14.85 12.97 36.16
CA GLY A 1257 -14.70 11.52 36.06
C GLY A 1257 -16.02 10.78 36.33
N ALA A 1258 -15.98 9.45 36.31
CA ALA A 1258 -17.19 8.64 36.37
C ALA A 1258 -17.73 8.54 37.81
N LEU A 1259 -19.02 8.82 37.95
CA LEU A 1259 -19.71 8.95 39.22
C LEU A 1259 -20.16 7.60 39.75
N LYS A 1260 -20.18 7.48 41.07
CA LYS A 1260 -20.66 6.30 41.80
C LYS A 1260 -22.14 6.42 42.16
N CYS A 1261 -22.98 6.80 41.19
CA CYS A 1261 -24.42 6.97 41.36
C CYS A 1261 -25.07 5.72 41.97
N ARG A 1262 -26.10 5.89 42.82
CA ARG A 1262 -26.90 4.77 43.37
C ARG A 1262 -28.38 4.99 43.10
N LYS A 1263 -29.09 3.94 42.67
CA LYS A 1263 -30.54 4.00 42.37
C LYS A 1263 -31.31 4.43 43.62
N GLY A 1264 -32.30 5.32 43.47
CA GLY A 1264 -33.09 5.86 44.60
C GLY A 1264 -32.36 6.83 45.52
N LYS A 1265 -31.20 7.35 45.09
CA LYS A 1265 -30.48 8.46 45.73
C LYS A 1265 -30.05 9.47 44.67
N LEU A 1266 -29.80 10.72 45.07
CA LEU A 1266 -29.04 11.67 44.26
C LEU A 1266 -27.71 11.06 43.82
N CYS A 1267 -27.20 11.51 42.67
CA CYS A 1267 -25.84 11.22 42.23
C CYS A 1267 -24.94 12.44 42.44
#